data_AF-A0ABD0VQD6-F1
#
_entry.id   AF-A0ABD0VQD6-F1
#
_cell.length_a   1.000
_cell.length_b   1.000
_cell.length_c   1.000
_cell.angle_alpha   90.00
_cell.angle_beta   90.00
_cell.angle_gamma   90.00
#
_symmetry.space_group_name_H-M   'P 1'
#
loop_
_entity.id
_entity.type
_entity.pdbx_description
1 polymer ?
#
loop_
_entity_poly.entity_id
_entity_poly.type
_entity_poly.pdbx_seq_one_letter_code
_entity_poly.pdbx_strand_id
1 'polypeptide(L)'
;MTVERSSLMATAEFYFLAPFTIPEALQRIKVSFGTAFLLLLQIMWPDLMQKAKEGGLDAIETYVFWNAHEPQRGQYNFEGNLDLIRFIKEIQNAGLYAILRIGPYVCAEWNYGGLPAWLRQIPGLQMRTNNQPFKDEMQKFVTLIVDMVKKESLLAPQGGPIIITQIENEYGNVQGPYGNAGKEYIKWCAKLAESYQIGVPWIMCQQPDAPQPMINTCNGFYCDNFTPNNSTSPKLWTENWTGWFKAWDKPDPHRLAEDLAYSVARFFQSSGTLQNYYMYHGGTNFGRTTGGPYITTTYDYDAPLDEYGNIRQPKWGHLKNLHAVIKKMEKALTYGNAETTELDNGLLVTKFFGIGVVPGCFLVNKNKTDDATLDFEGTKYFLPAWSVSILPDCKQEVYNTAKVNAQTSIMVKKSNQAEAEPTSLIWSWKPEDLSKAVQGLEPDFTTNTLRDQILASVDASDYLWYITSVNVSEDQQMSLQVNTAGHILHAFVNGDLIGSEYAPNGKFSFVFEKDVVLNQEMNIIALLSATVGLKNYGPYYELMPAGIVGGPVKLIGNYNDTIDLSFSKWSYKVGLNGEKQQVYLDNSNSTWNTGGIFPKKVPFTWYKTTFQAPLGSDPVVVDLLGMGKGTAWVNGQSLGRFWPSYLTWSGGCGPCDYRGPFQSNGCQTGCGEPAQRWYHAGEPNTLVLFEEAGGDPSQVNFQTVIVGIVCANVVEGNILTLSCQGPQKISALQVASFGDPQGTCGSFQIGTCNVDSAYGIVRQACVGQATCSILVDEKTFGSRFDDTKEHIGSGHNRNSVVPFGGKTTQFKGLRVITVYPAVPFDDETTGQRRHINTCNGFYCDSITPNNSTSPKLWTENWTGWFKAWDKPDPHRFAEDLGYSVARFFQSSGTLQNYYMYRGGTNFGRTTGGPYITTTYDYDAPIDECGNIRQPKWGNLKNLHAVIKKMEKALTYGNAKATKLVNRLSVTKFFDIAVVPGCFLANKNKTDDATLDFEGTKYFLPSWSVSILPDCKQEVYNTAKVNAQTSIMVKKPNQAEAEPTSLMWSWKPEDLSKAVQGLEPDFTTNTLRDQILASVDASDYLWYITSVNVSQDEQMSLQMNTAGHILHAFVNGDLIGSEYAPNGKFSFVFEKEVVLNQEMNVIALLSATVGLKNYGPYYELMPAGIVGGPVKLIGNYNDTIDLSFSKWSYKVGLNGKKQQVYLDNSNSSWNTGDMFPKKVPFTWYKACVGQATCSVPMDEKTFGASQCNYSSSRRLAVQATCA
;
A
#
# COMPACT_ATOMS: atom_id res chain seq x y z
N MET A 1 -9.62 6.12 54.88
CA MET A 1 -8.16 6.31 54.89
C MET A 1 -7.76 6.87 53.53
N THR A 2 -7.30 8.11 53.55
CA THR A 2 -6.81 8.93 52.44
C THR A 2 -5.41 8.48 52.05
N VAL A 3 -5.17 8.20 50.76
CA VAL A 3 -3.82 8.26 50.15
C VAL A 3 -3.98 8.88 48.76
N GLU A 4 -3.19 9.94 48.54
CA GLU A 4 -3.15 10.80 47.37
C GLU A 4 -2.80 10.05 46.07
N ARG A 5 -3.46 10.40 44.95
CA ARG A 5 -3.05 10.02 43.59
C ARG A 5 -2.56 11.26 42.84
N SER A 6 -1.26 11.49 42.88
CA SER A 6 -0.53 12.31 41.91
C SER A 6 0.59 11.45 41.32
N SER A 7 0.81 11.60 40.01
CA SER A 7 1.90 11.03 39.18
C SER A 7 1.92 9.50 38.94
N LEU A 8 1.51 9.08 37.74
CA LEU A 8 2.19 8.08 36.90
C LEU A 8 1.47 7.98 35.54
N MET A 9 2.01 8.69 34.55
CA MET A 9 1.82 8.38 33.13
C MET A 9 2.75 7.22 32.77
N ALA A 10 2.27 6.31 31.91
CA ALA A 10 3.00 5.25 31.23
C ALA A 10 3.48 4.06 32.09
N THR A 11 2.64 3.04 32.23
CA THR A 11 2.99 1.61 32.11
C THR A 11 1.72 0.80 31.89
N ALA A 12 1.75 -0.10 30.91
CA ALA A 12 0.71 -1.10 30.70
C ALA A 12 0.91 -2.23 31.71
N GLU A 13 -0.03 -2.41 32.63
CA GLU A 13 -0.12 -3.60 33.49
C GLU A 13 -1.58 -4.06 33.53
N PHE A 14 -1.91 -5.11 32.77
CA PHE A 14 -3.18 -5.83 32.89
C PHE A 14 -2.99 -6.95 33.95
N TYR A 15 -3.39 -6.69 35.20
CA TYR A 15 -3.51 -7.75 36.21
C TYR A 15 -4.92 -8.35 36.20
N PHE A 16 -5.01 -9.66 36.00
CA PHE A 16 -6.25 -10.44 36.03
C PHE A 16 -6.67 -10.82 37.46
N LEU A 17 -7.95 -10.58 37.82
CA LEU A 17 -8.72 -11.36 38.81
C LEU A 17 -10.23 -11.33 38.46
N ALA A 18 -10.80 -12.52 38.16
CA ALA A 18 -12.22 -12.91 38.16
C ALA A 18 -13.19 -12.33 37.07
N PRO A 19 -14.27 -13.08 36.71
CA PRO A 19 -14.82 -13.10 35.34
C PRO A 19 -15.80 -11.95 35.07
N PHE A 20 -15.79 -11.47 33.83
CA PHE A 20 -16.61 -10.37 33.29
C PHE A 20 -16.26 -8.98 33.83
N THR A 21 -15.07 -8.50 33.50
CA THR A 21 -14.81 -7.06 33.35
C THR A 21 -14.49 -6.78 31.89
N ILE A 22 -15.24 -5.85 31.27
CA ILE A 22 -14.94 -5.33 29.93
C ILE A 22 -13.47 -4.86 29.95
N PRO A 23 -12.59 -5.33 29.03
CA PRO A 23 -11.19 -4.89 28.99
C PRO A 23 -11.10 -3.36 29.06
N GLU A 24 -10.14 -2.79 29.81
CA GLU A 24 -9.94 -1.33 29.87
C GLU A 24 -9.82 -0.69 28.47
N ALA A 25 -9.33 -1.46 27.48
CA ALA A 25 -9.27 -1.04 26.08
C ALA A 25 -10.64 -0.75 25.44
N LEU A 26 -11.71 -1.42 25.89
CA LEU A 26 -13.10 -1.26 25.43
C LEU A 26 -13.94 -0.35 26.32
N GLN A 27 -13.43 0.03 27.50
CA GLN A 27 -14.05 1.07 28.35
C GLN A 27 -13.78 2.49 27.82
N ARG A 28 -13.02 2.62 26.73
CA ARG A 28 -12.71 3.88 26.03
C ARG A 28 -13.54 4.00 24.77
N ILE A 29 -13.85 5.24 24.37
CA ILE A 29 -14.45 5.46 23.05
C ILE A 29 -13.42 5.13 21.98
N LYS A 30 -13.82 4.26 21.06
CA LYS A 30 -13.02 3.88 19.90
C LYS A 30 -13.70 4.32 18.62
N VAL A 31 -12.97 5.07 17.80
CA VAL A 31 -13.32 5.28 16.41
C VAL A 31 -12.41 4.38 15.58
N SER A 32 -12.99 3.59 14.70
CA SER A 32 -12.28 2.57 13.93
C SER A 32 -12.63 2.63 12.44
N PHE A 33 -11.86 1.95 11.62
CA PHE A 33 -12.01 1.94 10.16
C PHE A 33 -11.88 0.55 9.57
N GLY A 34 -12.88 0.11 8.78
CA GLY A 34 -12.83 -1.11 7.97
C GLY A 34 -12.12 -0.90 6.64
N THR A 35 -11.03 -1.64 6.41
CA THR A 35 -10.40 -1.83 5.09
C THR A 35 -10.21 -3.30 4.77
N ALA A 36 -10.34 -3.67 3.50
CA ALA A 36 -9.91 -4.96 3.02
C ALA A 36 -8.46 -4.81 2.54
N PHE A 37 -7.49 -5.33 3.28
CA PHE A 37 -6.08 -5.11 2.95
C PHE A 37 -5.67 -5.66 1.58
N LEU A 38 -6.43 -6.61 1.02
CA LEU A 38 -6.25 -7.16 -0.33
C LEU A 38 -6.70 -6.24 -1.46
N LEU A 39 -7.48 -5.20 -1.15
CA LEU A 39 -7.86 -4.16 -2.10
C LEU A 39 -6.78 -3.08 -2.23
N LEU A 40 -5.62 -3.29 -1.59
CA LEU A 40 -4.52 -2.34 -1.47
C LEU A 40 -3.23 -2.89 -2.05
N LEU A 41 -2.43 -2.00 -2.62
CA LEU A 41 -1.01 -2.29 -2.87
C LEU A 41 -0.26 -2.18 -1.54
N GLN A 42 0.59 -3.16 -1.22
CA GLN A 42 1.35 -3.21 0.02
C GLN A 42 2.16 -1.93 0.32
N ILE A 43 2.63 -1.23 -0.72
CA ILE A 43 3.35 0.04 -0.60
C ILE A 43 2.49 1.18 -0.01
N MET A 44 1.17 1.10 -0.12
CA MET A 44 0.23 2.14 0.35
C MET A 44 -0.10 1.99 1.84
N TRP A 45 0.09 0.81 2.44
CA TRP A 45 -0.40 0.54 3.81
C TRP A 45 0.08 1.56 4.85
N PRO A 46 1.39 1.93 4.92
CA PRO A 46 1.85 2.87 5.94
C PRO A 46 1.22 4.27 5.80
N ASP A 47 1.08 4.76 4.57
CA ASP A 47 0.48 6.07 4.30
C ASP A 47 -1.02 6.11 4.64
N LEU A 48 -1.76 5.06 4.26
CA LEU A 48 -3.17 4.92 4.61
C LEU A 48 -3.38 4.88 6.14
N MET A 49 -2.54 4.15 6.87
CA MET A 49 -2.59 4.07 8.33
C MET A 49 -2.25 5.41 8.99
N GLN A 50 -1.28 6.14 8.43
CA GLN A 50 -0.93 7.47 8.91
C GLN A 50 -2.09 8.46 8.70
N LYS A 51 -2.70 8.47 7.51
CA LYS A 51 -3.89 9.28 7.21
C LYS A 51 -5.10 8.91 8.09
N ALA A 52 -5.29 7.63 8.37
CA ALA A 52 -6.28 7.13 9.31
C ALA A 52 -6.06 7.68 10.73
N LYS A 53 -4.83 7.58 11.25
CA LYS A 53 -4.45 8.12 12.56
C LYS A 53 -4.64 9.63 12.63
N GLU A 54 -4.21 10.36 11.60
CA GLU A 54 -4.39 11.81 11.50
C GLU A 54 -5.84 12.23 11.39
N GLY A 55 -6.69 11.36 10.85
CA GLY A 55 -8.14 11.50 10.83
C GLY A 55 -8.80 11.25 12.19
N GLY A 56 -8.05 10.89 13.23
CA GLY A 56 -8.54 10.71 14.59
C GLY A 56 -9.03 9.29 14.90
N LEU A 57 -8.63 8.29 14.11
CA LEU A 57 -8.97 6.89 14.36
C LEU A 57 -8.07 6.26 15.43
N ASP A 58 -8.63 5.32 16.19
CA ASP A 58 -7.96 4.53 17.21
C ASP A 58 -7.61 3.12 16.73
N ALA A 59 -8.38 2.57 15.78
CA ALA A 59 -8.22 1.19 15.32
C ALA A 59 -8.50 1.00 13.82
N ILE A 60 -7.91 -0.04 13.26
CA ILE A 60 -8.16 -0.52 11.90
C ILE A 60 -8.85 -1.88 11.99
N GLU A 61 -10.03 -1.97 11.40
CA GLU A 61 -10.78 -3.19 11.18
C GLU A 61 -10.46 -3.78 9.81
N THR A 62 -10.31 -5.11 9.73
CA THR A 62 -10.12 -5.79 8.45
C THR A 62 -10.71 -7.19 8.45
N TYR A 63 -11.16 -7.63 7.27
CA TYR A 63 -11.57 -9.00 7.01
C TYR A 63 -10.37 -9.91 6.70
N VAL A 64 -10.56 -11.22 6.86
CA VAL A 64 -9.64 -12.24 6.34
C VAL A 64 -10.33 -13.01 5.21
N PHE A 65 -9.73 -13.00 4.01
CA PHE A 65 -10.35 -13.54 2.80
C PHE A 65 -9.89 -14.97 2.52
N TRP A 66 -10.68 -15.95 2.94
CA TRP A 66 -10.30 -17.37 2.85
C TRP A 66 -10.01 -17.83 1.41
N ASN A 67 -10.84 -17.47 0.44
CA ASN A 67 -10.64 -17.84 -0.97
C ASN A 67 -9.28 -17.36 -1.54
N ALA A 68 -8.78 -16.21 -1.10
CA ALA A 68 -7.51 -15.66 -1.55
C ALA A 68 -6.33 -16.28 -0.79
N HIS A 69 -6.52 -16.60 0.49
CA HIS A 69 -5.51 -17.26 1.30
C HIS A 69 -5.42 -18.77 1.07
N GLU A 70 -6.45 -19.43 0.54
CA GLU A 70 -6.46 -20.86 0.21
C GLU A 70 -7.08 -21.08 -1.17
N PRO A 71 -6.42 -20.60 -2.25
CA PRO A 71 -6.95 -20.71 -3.61
C PRO A 71 -7.11 -22.16 -4.07
N GLN A 72 -6.28 -23.06 -3.54
CA GLN A 72 -6.43 -24.51 -3.66
C GLN A 72 -6.45 -25.12 -2.27
N ARG A 73 -7.30 -26.14 -2.07
CA ARG A 73 -7.44 -26.81 -0.78
C ARG A 73 -6.09 -27.31 -0.24
N GLY A 74 -5.74 -26.89 0.97
CA GLY A 74 -4.50 -27.20 1.66
C GLY A 74 -3.28 -26.37 1.22
N GLN A 75 -3.42 -25.47 0.25
CA GLN A 75 -2.33 -24.62 -0.23
C GLN A 75 -2.58 -23.16 0.16
N TYR A 76 -1.87 -22.71 1.18
CA TYR A 76 -2.05 -21.37 1.73
C TYR A 76 -1.11 -20.33 1.10
N ASN A 77 -1.61 -19.11 0.89
CA ASN A 77 -0.83 -17.97 0.42
C ASN A 77 -0.99 -16.76 1.35
N PHE A 78 0.13 -16.32 1.92
CA PHE A 78 0.24 -15.12 2.75
C PHE A 78 1.41 -14.22 2.29
N GLU A 79 1.72 -14.23 1.00
CA GLU A 79 2.82 -13.45 0.42
C GLU A 79 2.33 -12.14 -0.21
N GLY A 80 3.22 -11.15 -0.35
CA GLY A 80 2.93 -9.88 -1.03
C GLY A 80 1.74 -9.14 -0.40
N ASN A 81 0.74 -8.80 -1.21
CA ASN A 81 -0.49 -8.16 -0.73
C ASN A 81 -1.33 -9.08 0.18
N LEU A 82 -1.10 -10.40 0.18
CA LEU A 82 -1.76 -11.38 1.05
C LEU A 82 -1.07 -11.54 2.43
N ASP A 83 -0.05 -10.75 2.73
CA ASP A 83 0.66 -10.83 4.02
C ASP A 83 -0.14 -10.15 5.16
N LEU A 84 -1.09 -10.90 5.71
CA LEU A 84 -1.94 -10.49 6.83
C LEU A 84 -1.13 -10.08 8.08
N ILE A 85 -0.07 -10.83 8.39
CA ILE A 85 0.75 -10.59 9.58
C ILE A 85 1.50 -9.27 9.45
N ARG A 86 2.10 -9.01 8.29
CA ARG A 86 2.73 -7.71 8.03
C ARG A 86 1.72 -6.59 8.08
N PHE A 87 0.54 -6.73 7.48
CA PHE A 87 -0.50 -5.71 7.55
C PHE A 87 -0.86 -5.35 9.01
N ILE A 88 -1.07 -6.35 9.87
CA ILE A 88 -1.36 -6.12 11.30
C ILE A 88 -0.17 -5.49 12.03
N LYS A 89 1.08 -5.88 11.70
CA LYS A 89 2.28 -5.23 12.25
C LYS A 89 2.39 -3.77 11.82
N GLU A 90 2.00 -3.42 10.60
CA GLU A 90 1.97 -2.01 10.18
C GLU A 90 0.92 -1.20 10.96
N ILE A 91 -0.23 -1.79 11.29
CA ILE A 91 -1.23 -1.16 12.19
C ILE A 91 -0.57 -0.85 13.55
N GLN A 92 0.17 -1.82 14.10
CA GLN A 92 0.91 -1.65 15.35
C GLN A 92 2.00 -0.56 15.24
N ASN A 93 2.77 -0.54 14.14
CA ASN A 93 3.81 0.45 13.88
C ASN A 93 3.24 1.87 13.79
N ALA A 94 2.05 2.02 13.20
CA ALA A 94 1.32 3.28 13.19
C ALA A 94 0.80 3.67 14.59
N GLY A 95 0.82 2.77 15.57
CA GLY A 95 0.31 3.00 16.93
C GLY A 95 -1.22 2.98 17.00
N LEU A 96 -1.85 2.19 16.13
CA LEU A 96 -3.29 1.94 16.10
C LEU A 96 -3.59 0.54 16.64
N TYR A 97 -4.83 0.32 17.09
CA TYR A 97 -5.34 -1.01 17.40
C TYR A 97 -5.89 -1.72 16.16
N ALA A 98 -6.14 -3.03 16.25
CA ALA A 98 -6.73 -3.83 15.18
C ALA A 98 -8.04 -4.51 15.64
N ILE A 99 -9.02 -4.55 14.74
CA ILE A 99 -10.25 -5.38 14.85
C ILE A 99 -10.17 -6.42 13.73
N LEU A 100 -9.91 -7.68 14.08
CA LEU A 100 -9.68 -8.73 13.09
C LEU A 100 -10.95 -9.55 12.85
N ARG A 101 -11.63 -9.29 11.73
CA ARG A 101 -12.84 -10.00 11.34
C ARG A 101 -12.50 -11.24 10.53
N ILE A 102 -12.26 -12.33 11.24
CA ILE A 102 -11.75 -13.59 10.65
C ILE A 102 -12.79 -14.22 9.71
N GLY A 103 -14.08 -14.09 10.00
CA GLY A 103 -15.16 -14.69 9.20
C GLY A 103 -15.34 -16.19 9.52
N PRO A 104 -15.15 -17.13 8.58
CA PRO A 104 -14.47 -16.95 7.29
C PRO A 104 -15.40 -16.61 6.12
N TYR A 105 -16.72 -16.67 6.31
CA TYR A 105 -17.62 -15.92 5.46
C TYR A 105 -17.56 -14.44 5.86
N VAL A 106 -17.34 -13.56 4.89
CA VAL A 106 -17.12 -12.12 5.12
C VAL A 106 -18.08 -11.22 4.35
N CYS A 107 -18.87 -11.75 3.41
CA CYS A 107 -19.66 -10.95 2.46
C CYS A 107 -18.76 -10.00 1.65
N ALA A 108 -18.54 -8.78 2.17
CA ALA A 108 -17.59 -7.77 1.73
C ALA A 108 -17.66 -7.37 0.25
N GLU A 109 -18.81 -7.61 -0.43
CA GLU A 109 -18.91 -7.54 -1.90
C GLU A 109 -17.82 -8.35 -2.63
N TRP A 110 -17.31 -9.35 -1.93
CA TRP A 110 -16.19 -10.16 -2.33
C TRP A 110 -16.68 -11.49 -2.91
N ASN A 111 -15.93 -12.01 -3.86
CA ASN A 111 -16.22 -13.16 -4.68
C ASN A 111 -16.56 -14.34 -3.78
N TYR A 112 -17.76 -14.87 -3.96
CA TYR A 112 -18.28 -15.98 -3.18
C TYR A 112 -18.29 -15.76 -1.66
N GLY A 113 -18.40 -14.50 -1.22
CA GLY A 113 -18.46 -14.12 0.19
C GLY A 113 -17.16 -14.38 0.96
N GLY A 114 -16.04 -14.52 0.23
CA GLY A 114 -14.73 -14.89 0.77
C GLY A 114 -14.52 -16.40 0.93
N LEU A 115 -15.51 -17.24 0.63
CA LEU A 115 -15.38 -18.69 0.71
C LEU A 115 -14.71 -19.26 -0.56
N PRO A 116 -13.78 -20.21 -0.46
CA PRO A 116 -13.18 -20.83 -1.65
C PRO A 116 -14.20 -21.63 -2.47
N ALA A 117 -14.18 -21.49 -3.79
CA ALA A 117 -15.09 -22.22 -4.69
C ALA A 117 -14.91 -23.74 -4.62
N TRP A 118 -13.71 -24.24 -4.28
CA TRP A 118 -13.43 -25.68 -4.14
C TRP A 118 -14.23 -26.35 -3.01
N LEU A 119 -14.79 -25.60 -2.05
CA LEU A 119 -15.68 -26.16 -1.03
C LEU A 119 -16.90 -26.87 -1.64
N ARG A 120 -17.37 -26.41 -2.82
CA ARG A 120 -18.46 -27.02 -3.58
C ARG A 120 -18.16 -28.43 -4.08
N GLN A 121 -16.90 -28.81 -4.17
CA GLN A 121 -16.49 -30.14 -4.63
C GLN A 121 -16.52 -31.18 -3.50
N ILE A 122 -16.68 -30.77 -2.24
CA ILE A 122 -16.72 -31.68 -1.10
C ILE A 122 -18.10 -32.35 -1.03
N PRO A 123 -18.18 -33.69 -1.12
CA PRO A 123 -19.47 -34.40 -1.08
C PRO A 123 -20.26 -34.10 0.19
N GLY A 124 -21.54 -33.75 0.02
CA GLY A 124 -22.44 -33.47 1.14
C GLY A 124 -22.17 -32.17 1.90
N LEU A 125 -21.24 -31.33 1.43
CA LEU A 125 -20.97 -30.03 2.06
C LEU A 125 -22.12 -29.05 1.80
N GLN A 126 -22.56 -28.40 2.87
CA GLN A 126 -23.49 -27.27 2.82
C GLN A 126 -22.88 -26.12 3.62
N MET A 127 -22.78 -24.96 2.99
CA MET A 127 -22.09 -23.83 3.59
C MET A 127 -22.96 -23.17 4.67
N ARG A 128 -22.29 -22.62 5.70
CA ARG A 128 -22.90 -21.78 6.74
C ARG A 128 -24.13 -22.43 7.41
N THR A 129 -24.05 -23.72 7.70
CA THR A 129 -25.08 -24.44 8.46
C THR A 129 -24.42 -25.52 9.31
N ASN A 130 -25.21 -26.24 10.12
CA ASN A 130 -24.69 -27.32 10.97
C ASN A 130 -24.39 -28.57 10.12
N ASN A 131 -23.37 -28.46 9.28
CA ASN A 131 -22.89 -29.46 8.35
C ASN A 131 -21.44 -29.80 8.71
N GLN A 132 -21.16 -31.06 9.04
CA GLN A 132 -19.86 -31.44 9.57
C GLN A 132 -18.70 -31.18 8.58
N PRO A 133 -18.81 -31.53 7.28
CA PRO A 133 -17.77 -31.18 6.30
C PRO A 133 -17.44 -29.68 6.25
N PHE A 134 -18.44 -28.80 6.26
CA PHE A 134 -18.20 -27.36 6.27
C PHE A 134 -17.54 -26.90 7.57
N LYS A 135 -18.03 -27.39 8.72
CA LYS A 135 -17.48 -27.06 10.05
C LYS A 135 -16.01 -27.48 10.17
N ASP A 136 -15.64 -28.64 9.63
CA ASP A 136 -14.26 -29.13 9.65
C ASP A 136 -13.32 -28.22 8.86
N GLU A 137 -13.72 -27.79 7.65
CA GLU A 137 -12.90 -26.89 6.83
C GLU A 137 -12.85 -25.47 7.43
N MET A 138 -13.99 -24.94 7.90
CA MET A 138 -14.03 -23.65 8.60
C MET A 138 -13.14 -23.65 9.84
N GLN A 139 -13.19 -24.72 10.64
CA GLN A 139 -12.36 -24.85 11.83
C GLN A 139 -10.87 -24.86 11.49
N LYS A 140 -10.46 -25.57 10.44
CA LYS A 140 -9.05 -25.58 9.99
C LYS A 140 -8.57 -24.17 9.65
N PHE A 141 -9.31 -23.45 8.82
CA PHE A 141 -8.92 -22.11 8.40
C PHE A 141 -8.90 -21.12 9.57
N VAL A 142 -9.95 -21.10 10.41
CA VAL A 142 -10.00 -20.21 11.58
C VAL A 142 -8.86 -20.55 12.56
N THR A 143 -8.58 -21.83 12.79
CA THR A 143 -7.46 -22.26 13.66
C THR A 143 -6.13 -21.75 13.12
N LEU A 144 -5.89 -21.90 11.81
CA LEU A 144 -4.68 -21.41 11.16
C LEU A 144 -4.48 -19.90 11.41
N ILE A 145 -5.50 -19.09 11.16
CA ILE A 145 -5.41 -17.63 11.36
C ILE A 145 -5.16 -17.29 12.84
N VAL A 146 -5.88 -17.93 13.75
CA VAL A 146 -5.70 -17.74 15.20
C VAL A 146 -4.30 -18.12 15.66
N ASP A 147 -3.77 -19.24 15.19
CA ASP A 147 -2.42 -19.70 15.54
C ASP A 147 -1.35 -18.76 14.99
N MET A 148 -1.52 -18.26 13.76
CA MET A 148 -0.62 -17.27 13.17
C MET A 148 -0.55 -15.99 14.01
N VAL A 149 -1.70 -15.40 14.39
CA VAL A 149 -1.70 -14.17 15.19
C VAL A 149 -1.18 -14.37 16.61
N LYS A 150 -1.43 -15.54 17.22
CA LYS A 150 -0.87 -15.90 18.54
C LYS A 150 0.64 -16.05 18.49
N LYS A 151 1.15 -16.78 17.49
CA LYS A 151 2.59 -17.05 17.32
C LYS A 151 3.38 -15.75 17.18
N GLU A 152 2.81 -14.77 16.47
CA GLU A 152 3.41 -13.45 16.24
C GLU A 152 3.12 -12.44 17.35
N SER A 153 2.49 -12.87 18.47
CA SER A 153 2.16 -12.02 19.62
C SER A 153 1.31 -10.79 19.26
N LEU A 154 0.36 -10.94 18.33
CA LEU A 154 -0.44 -9.83 17.80
C LEU A 154 -1.72 -9.56 18.60
N LEU A 155 -2.08 -10.40 19.57
CA LEU A 155 -3.22 -10.16 20.46
C LEU A 155 -2.84 -9.14 21.54
N ALA A 156 -3.77 -8.25 21.93
CA ALA A 156 -3.52 -7.23 22.95
C ALA A 156 -2.97 -7.77 24.29
N PRO A 157 -3.44 -8.91 24.84
CA PRO A 157 -2.83 -9.52 26.02
C PRO A 157 -1.36 -9.95 25.84
N GLN A 158 -0.91 -10.13 24.61
CA GLN A 158 0.48 -10.44 24.25
C GLN A 158 1.31 -9.20 23.91
N GLY A 159 0.73 -7.99 24.01
CA GLY A 159 1.35 -6.73 23.62
C GLY A 159 1.10 -6.32 22.16
N GLY A 160 0.31 -7.08 21.41
CA GLY A 160 -0.04 -6.78 20.02
C GLY A 160 -1.21 -5.80 19.85
N PRO A 161 -1.56 -5.42 18.60
CA PRO A 161 -2.59 -4.42 18.35
C PRO A 161 -4.03 -4.97 18.37
N ILE A 162 -4.24 -6.29 18.22
CA ILE A 162 -5.59 -6.85 18.05
C ILE A 162 -6.38 -6.80 19.37
N ILE A 163 -7.47 -6.03 19.39
CA ILE A 163 -8.33 -5.83 20.58
C ILE A 163 -9.69 -6.51 20.49
N ILE A 164 -10.15 -6.87 19.29
CA ILE A 164 -11.44 -7.53 19.03
C ILE A 164 -11.25 -8.49 17.85
N THR A 165 -11.92 -9.64 17.89
CA THR A 165 -12.02 -10.56 16.74
C THR A 165 -13.48 -10.86 16.40
N GLN A 166 -13.78 -11.18 15.14
CA GLN A 166 -15.13 -11.61 14.72
C GLN A 166 -15.14 -13.01 14.13
N ILE A 167 -16.17 -13.77 14.49
CA ILE A 167 -16.53 -15.06 13.87
C ILE A 167 -17.86 -14.92 13.14
N GLU A 168 -17.97 -15.50 11.94
CA GLU A 168 -19.07 -15.28 10.98
C GLU A 168 -19.22 -13.80 10.55
N ASN A 169 -20.18 -13.54 9.67
CA ASN A 169 -20.59 -12.22 9.21
C ASN A 169 -22.08 -12.20 8.86
N GLU A 170 -22.84 -11.36 9.57
CA GLU A 170 -24.27 -11.09 9.30
C GLU A 170 -25.17 -12.32 9.18
N TYR A 171 -24.85 -13.40 9.91
CA TYR A 171 -25.59 -14.64 9.76
C TYR A 171 -27.04 -14.55 10.24
N GLY A 172 -27.34 -13.70 11.23
CA GLY A 172 -28.71 -13.49 11.71
C GLY A 172 -29.67 -13.03 10.61
N ASN A 173 -29.18 -12.30 9.60
CA ASN A 173 -29.97 -11.89 8.43
C ASN A 173 -30.42 -13.08 7.56
N VAL A 174 -29.69 -14.20 7.60
CA VAL A 174 -29.91 -15.37 6.74
C VAL A 174 -30.18 -16.66 7.50
N GLN A 175 -30.19 -16.64 8.84
CA GLN A 175 -30.35 -17.83 9.69
C GLN A 175 -31.72 -18.50 9.50
N GLY A 176 -32.79 -17.71 9.31
CA GLY A 176 -34.18 -18.19 9.27
C GLY A 176 -34.40 -19.38 8.31
N PRO A 177 -34.02 -19.28 7.03
CA PRO A 177 -34.11 -20.37 6.05
C PRO A 177 -33.38 -21.67 6.43
N TYR A 178 -32.35 -21.64 7.29
CA TYR A 178 -31.65 -22.82 7.78
C TYR A 178 -32.31 -23.47 9.01
N GLY A 179 -33.33 -22.84 9.59
CA GLY A 179 -34.09 -23.35 10.73
C GLY A 179 -33.21 -23.72 11.93
N ASN A 180 -33.46 -24.89 12.53
CA ASN A 180 -32.71 -25.35 13.69
C ASN A 180 -31.23 -25.62 13.38
N ALA A 181 -30.89 -26.03 12.16
CA ALA A 181 -29.50 -26.26 11.76
C ALA A 181 -28.70 -24.94 11.82
N GLY A 182 -29.29 -23.81 11.44
CA GLY A 182 -28.65 -22.51 11.56
C GLY A 182 -28.44 -22.05 13.01
N LYS A 183 -29.37 -22.38 13.91
CA LYS A 183 -29.22 -22.10 15.36
C LYS A 183 -28.10 -22.92 15.98
N GLU A 184 -28.03 -24.21 15.66
CA GLU A 184 -26.96 -25.09 16.16
C GLU A 184 -25.58 -24.72 15.57
N TYR A 185 -25.54 -24.26 14.32
CA TYR A 185 -24.34 -23.73 13.70
C TYR A 185 -23.79 -22.51 14.46
N ILE A 186 -24.62 -21.52 14.79
CA ILE A 186 -24.16 -20.32 15.51
C ILE A 186 -23.70 -20.63 16.93
N LYS A 187 -24.39 -21.55 17.64
CA LYS A 187 -23.89 -22.07 18.93
C LYS A 187 -22.53 -22.75 18.78
N TRP A 188 -22.30 -23.47 17.70
CA TRP A 188 -21.00 -24.08 17.42
C TRP A 188 -19.93 -23.03 17.09
N CYS A 189 -20.23 -22.01 16.29
CA CYS A 189 -19.30 -20.91 15.97
C CYS A 189 -18.83 -20.20 17.25
N ALA A 190 -19.76 -19.88 18.17
CA ALA A 190 -19.42 -19.27 19.45
C ALA A 190 -18.51 -20.18 20.30
N LYS A 191 -18.84 -21.47 20.42
CA LYS A 191 -18.01 -22.45 21.13
C LYS A 191 -16.63 -22.62 20.52
N LEU A 192 -16.53 -22.62 19.19
CA LEU A 192 -15.26 -22.70 18.48
C LEU A 192 -14.40 -21.47 18.81
N ALA A 193 -14.98 -20.27 18.66
CA ALA A 193 -14.30 -19.00 18.97
C ALA A 193 -13.78 -18.95 20.41
N GLU A 194 -14.61 -19.34 21.39
CA GLU A 194 -14.21 -19.42 22.81
C GLU A 194 -13.10 -20.44 23.06
N SER A 195 -13.12 -21.59 22.37
CA SER A 195 -12.14 -22.66 22.59
C SER A 195 -10.69 -22.22 22.36
N TYR A 196 -10.48 -21.17 21.56
CA TYR A 196 -9.15 -20.62 21.31
C TYR A 196 -8.57 -19.82 22.48
N GLN A 197 -9.38 -19.36 23.44
CA GLN A 197 -8.92 -18.65 24.64
C GLN A 197 -7.93 -17.50 24.34
N ILE A 198 -8.23 -16.67 23.33
CA ILE A 198 -7.34 -15.63 22.82
C ILE A 198 -7.21 -14.38 23.72
N GLY A 199 -8.00 -14.30 24.80
CA GLY A 199 -7.93 -13.21 25.77
C GLY A 199 -8.44 -11.85 25.28
N VAL A 200 -8.99 -11.77 24.07
CA VAL A 200 -9.73 -10.60 23.55
C VAL A 200 -11.18 -10.99 23.22
N PRO A 201 -12.13 -10.03 23.24
CA PRO A 201 -13.53 -10.34 22.97
C PRO A 201 -13.79 -10.77 21.53
N TRP A 202 -14.74 -11.68 21.39
CA TRP A 202 -15.31 -12.08 20.12
C TRP A 202 -16.66 -11.39 19.89
N ILE A 203 -16.86 -10.94 18.66
CA ILE A 203 -18.09 -10.29 18.20
C ILE A 203 -18.79 -11.12 17.12
N MET A 204 -20.10 -10.85 16.92
CA MET A 204 -20.88 -11.33 15.77
C MET A 204 -21.82 -10.21 15.30
N CYS A 205 -21.61 -9.70 14.08
CA CYS A 205 -22.44 -8.63 13.54
C CYS A 205 -23.81 -9.13 13.05
N GLN A 206 -24.85 -8.31 13.21
CA GLN A 206 -26.24 -8.63 12.84
C GLN A 206 -26.70 -10.01 13.36
N GLN A 207 -26.33 -10.36 14.60
CA GLN A 207 -26.68 -11.63 15.23
C GLN A 207 -27.48 -11.39 16.53
N PRO A 208 -28.83 -11.22 16.46
CA PRO A 208 -29.64 -10.90 17.63
C PRO A 208 -29.55 -11.93 18.76
N ASP A 209 -29.39 -13.21 18.43
CA ASP A 209 -29.28 -14.34 19.35
C ASP A 209 -27.83 -14.80 19.58
N ALA A 210 -26.83 -13.91 19.42
CA ALA A 210 -25.43 -14.24 19.66
C ALA A 210 -25.24 -14.86 21.07
N PRO A 211 -24.72 -16.09 21.18
CA PRO A 211 -24.50 -16.75 22.46
C PRO A 211 -23.46 -16.02 23.31
N GLN A 212 -23.71 -15.90 24.62
CA GLN A 212 -22.70 -15.38 25.54
C GLN A 212 -21.45 -16.27 25.55
N PRO A 213 -20.23 -15.70 25.64
CA PRO A 213 -19.88 -14.30 25.88
C PRO A 213 -19.68 -13.48 24.58
N MET A 214 -20.16 -13.93 23.43
CA MET A 214 -20.07 -13.16 22.19
C MET A 214 -20.86 -11.86 22.31
N ILE A 215 -20.32 -10.77 21.76
CA ILE A 215 -21.02 -9.48 21.72
C ILE A 215 -21.68 -9.34 20.34
N ASN A 216 -22.99 -9.17 20.30
CA ASN A 216 -23.67 -8.84 19.06
C ASN A 216 -23.46 -7.36 18.71
N THR A 217 -23.28 -7.08 17.42
CA THR A 217 -23.02 -5.71 16.93
C THR A 217 -23.99 -5.32 15.82
N CYS A 218 -24.01 -4.03 15.50
CA CYS A 218 -24.86 -3.47 14.45
C CYS A 218 -24.05 -3.09 13.21
N ASN A 219 -24.68 -3.23 12.05
CA ASN A 219 -24.21 -2.74 10.74
C ASN A 219 -25.33 -1.90 10.11
N GLY A 220 -25.00 -0.87 9.35
CA GLY A 220 -26.00 -0.05 8.67
C GLY A 220 -25.57 1.38 8.40
N PHE A 221 -26.49 2.20 7.88
CA PHE A 221 -26.31 3.66 7.82
C PHE A 221 -26.51 4.34 9.18
N TYR A 222 -27.32 3.73 10.06
CA TYR A 222 -27.62 4.24 11.41
C TYR A 222 -27.74 3.07 12.38
N CYS A 223 -27.08 3.17 13.54
CA CYS A 223 -27.16 2.19 14.63
C CYS A 223 -27.45 2.85 15.99
N ASP A 224 -27.96 4.08 16.01
CA ASP A 224 -28.29 4.80 17.24
C ASP A 224 -29.45 4.13 18.02
N ASN A 225 -30.35 3.42 17.35
CA ASN A 225 -31.43 2.65 17.99
C ASN A 225 -31.07 1.20 18.32
N PHE A 226 -29.86 0.74 17.99
CA PHE A 226 -29.42 -0.62 18.30
C PHE A 226 -29.17 -0.78 19.82
N THR A 227 -29.56 -1.94 20.35
CA THR A 227 -29.30 -2.34 21.73
C THR A 227 -28.68 -3.75 21.73
N PRO A 228 -27.54 -3.97 22.41
CA PRO A 228 -26.96 -5.30 22.57
C PRO A 228 -27.96 -6.28 23.22
N ASN A 229 -27.82 -7.56 22.92
CA ASN A 229 -28.70 -8.60 23.45
C ASN A 229 -28.45 -8.94 24.93
N ASN A 230 -27.38 -8.39 25.51
CA ASN A 230 -27.03 -8.46 26.92
C ASN A 230 -26.75 -7.05 27.45
N SER A 231 -27.37 -6.69 28.58
CA SER A 231 -27.24 -5.38 29.22
C SER A 231 -25.82 -5.06 29.72
N THR A 232 -24.97 -6.07 29.85
CA THR A 232 -23.55 -5.91 30.24
C THR A 232 -22.61 -5.80 29.03
N SER A 233 -23.10 -6.04 27.82
CA SER A 233 -22.30 -5.89 26.59
C SER A 233 -22.24 -4.43 26.16
N PRO A 234 -21.09 -3.94 25.66
CA PRO A 234 -21.00 -2.62 25.09
C PRO A 234 -21.79 -2.53 23.77
N LYS A 235 -22.30 -1.34 23.46
CA LYS A 235 -22.94 -1.03 22.18
C LYS A 235 -21.88 -0.72 21.12
N LEU A 236 -21.75 -1.62 20.14
CA LEU A 236 -20.74 -1.57 19.08
C LEU A 236 -21.40 -1.50 17.69
N TRP A 237 -20.86 -0.64 16.83
CA TRP A 237 -21.25 -0.47 15.43
C TRP A 237 -20.06 -0.82 14.53
N THR A 238 -20.11 -2.01 13.92
CA THR A 238 -19.01 -2.61 13.15
C THR A 238 -18.99 -2.22 11.69
N GLU A 239 -20.11 -1.76 11.13
CA GLU A 239 -20.12 -1.21 9.76
C GLU A 239 -21.04 0.01 9.65
N ASN A 240 -20.47 1.20 9.78
CA ASN A 240 -21.11 2.43 9.39
C ASN A 240 -20.85 2.69 7.91
N TRP A 241 -21.86 2.45 7.08
CA TRP A 241 -21.71 2.52 5.64
C TRP A 241 -21.43 3.95 5.17
N THR A 242 -20.21 4.25 4.72
CA THR A 242 -19.76 5.61 4.36
C THR A 242 -20.28 6.10 3.01
N GLY A 243 -20.90 5.19 2.26
CA GLY A 243 -21.42 5.31 0.90
C GLY A 243 -22.02 3.96 0.53
N TRP A 244 -21.75 3.47 -0.68
CA TRP A 244 -22.18 2.14 -1.12
C TRP A 244 -21.20 1.57 -2.15
N PHE A 245 -21.22 0.25 -2.34
CA PHE A 245 -20.45 -0.38 -3.41
C PHE A 245 -21.00 -0.02 -4.80
N LYS A 246 -20.14 -0.12 -5.82
CA LYS A 246 -20.52 0.11 -7.22
C LYS A 246 -20.67 -1.21 -7.97
N ALA A 247 -21.74 -1.31 -8.75
CA ALA A 247 -22.02 -2.44 -9.65
C ALA A 247 -22.06 -1.94 -11.10
N TRP A 248 -21.79 -2.83 -12.06
CA TRP A 248 -21.66 -2.44 -13.48
C TRP A 248 -22.91 -1.78 -14.07
N ASP A 249 -24.09 -2.04 -13.51
CA ASP A 249 -25.37 -1.47 -13.96
C ASP A 249 -25.84 -0.25 -13.14
N LYS A 250 -25.04 0.23 -12.18
CA LYS A 250 -25.43 1.29 -11.25
C LYS A 250 -24.58 2.56 -11.39
N PRO A 251 -25.19 3.75 -11.20
CA PRO A 251 -24.45 5.01 -11.05
C PRO A 251 -23.52 5.03 -9.82
N ASP A 252 -22.65 6.02 -9.73
CA ASP A 252 -21.77 6.26 -8.58
C ASP A 252 -22.57 6.68 -7.34
N PRO A 253 -22.60 5.87 -6.25
CA PRO A 253 -23.32 6.22 -5.04
C PRO A 253 -22.48 7.12 -4.12
N HIS A 254 -23.11 8.12 -3.49
CA HIS A 254 -22.47 9.00 -2.52
C HIS A 254 -23.30 9.13 -1.25
N ARG A 255 -22.63 9.33 -0.11
CA ARG A 255 -23.27 9.69 1.17
C ARG A 255 -22.60 10.94 1.70
N LEU A 256 -23.37 12.00 1.91
CA LEU A 256 -22.83 13.30 2.30
C LEU A 256 -22.20 13.27 3.70
N ALA A 257 -21.17 14.09 3.91
CA ALA A 257 -20.36 14.12 5.13
C ALA A 257 -21.21 14.48 6.37
N GLU A 258 -22.20 15.33 6.18
CA GLU A 258 -23.11 15.84 7.20
C GLU A 258 -23.99 14.73 7.78
N ASP A 259 -24.58 13.90 6.91
CA ASP A 259 -25.39 12.74 7.34
C ASP A 259 -24.52 11.68 8.02
N LEU A 260 -23.34 11.40 7.46
CA LEU A 260 -22.41 10.47 8.07
C LEU A 260 -22.00 10.93 9.48
N ALA A 261 -21.66 12.22 9.64
CA ALA A 261 -21.37 12.82 10.94
C ALA A 261 -22.59 12.81 11.89
N TYR A 262 -23.79 13.08 11.37
CA TYR A 262 -25.04 12.99 12.13
C TYR A 262 -25.23 11.59 12.71
N SER A 263 -25.08 10.56 11.88
CA SER A 263 -25.24 9.16 12.30
C SER A 263 -24.26 8.75 13.42
N VAL A 264 -23.00 9.20 13.33
CA VAL A 264 -21.96 8.93 14.33
C VAL A 264 -22.24 9.68 15.63
N ALA A 265 -22.60 10.97 15.55
CA ALA A 265 -22.94 11.77 16.73
C ALA A 265 -24.15 11.18 17.47
N ARG A 266 -25.20 10.77 16.75
CA ARG A 266 -26.39 10.08 17.29
C ARG A 266 -26.04 8.75 17.96
N PHE A 267 -25.09 7.99 17.38
CA PHE A 267 -24.63 6.74 17.97
C PHE A 267 -23.92 6.94 19.32
N PHE A 268 -22.95 7.87 19.40
CA PHE A 268 -22.27 8.15 20.66
C PHE A 268 -23.19 8.79 21.70
N GLN A 269 -24.10 9.67 21.27
CA GLN A 269 -25.14 10.22 22.12
C GLN A 269 -26.00 9.13 22.78
N SER A 270 -26.28 8.05 22.05
CA SER A 270 -27.08 6.91 22.54
C SER A 270 -26.22 5.84 23.21
N SER A 271 -25.16 6.26 23.91
CA SER A 271 -24.22 5.41 24.67
C SER A 271 -23.46 4.38 23.82
N GLY A 272 -23.26 4.67 22.53
CA GLY A 272 -22.33 3.93 21.69
C GLY A 272 -20.89 4.08 22.19
N THR A 273 -20.08 3.03 22.08
CA THR A 273 -18.69 3.01 22.61
C THR A 273 -17.64 2.72 21.55
N LEU A 274 -18.01 2.00 20.49
CA LEU A 274 -17.17 1.76 19.32
C LEU A 274 -17.97 1.93 18.04
N GLN A 275 -17.45 2.74 17.13
CA GLN A 275 -17.97 2.86 15.77
C GLN A 275 -16.86 2.63 14.75
N ASN A 276 -17.17 1.86 13.72
CA ASN A 276 -16.28 1.53 12.61
C ASN A 276 -16.86 2.05 11.29
N TYR A 277 -16.05 2.73 10.48
CA TYR A 277 -16.44 3.16 9.13
C TYR A 277 -16.22 2.05 8.11
N TYR A 278 -17.28 1.64 7.40
CA TYR A 278 -17.22 0.70 6.30
C TYR A 278 -17.61 1.43 5.01
N MET A 279 -16.69 1.90 4.16
CA MET A 279 -15.24 1.80 4.23
C MET A 279 -14.65 3.16 4.56
N TYR A 280 -13.56 3.21 5.32
CA TYR A 280 -12.79 4.46 5.44
C TYR A 280 -11.70 4.63 4.38
N HIS A 281 -11.36 3.54 3.71
CA HIS A 281 -10.72 3.41 2.41
C HIS A 281 -11.17 2.07 1.83
N GLY A 282 -11.85 2.11 0.70
CA GLY A 282 -12.36 0.90 0.07
C GLY A 282 -11.35 0.25 -0.89
N GLY A 283 -10.66 1.02 -1.73
CA GLY A 283 -9.59 0.52 -2.62
C GLY A 283 -10.10 -0.07 -3.93
N THR A 284 -9.37 -1.05 -4.47
CA THR A 284 -9.62 -1.65 -5.79
C THR A 284 -9.72 -3.18 -5.72
N ASN A 285 -10.76 -3.75 -6.33
CA ASN A 285 -10.93 -5.19 -6.56
C ASN A 285 -9.95 -5.69 -7.64
N PHE A 286 -8.66 -5.78 -7.29
CA PHE A 286 -7.61 -6.28 -8.18
C PHE A 286 -7.85 -7.74 -8.60
N GLY A 287 -7.28 -8.16 -9.73
CA GLY A 287 -7.45 -9.54 -10.19
C GLY A 287 -8.89 -9.90 -10.58
N ARG A 288 -9.23 -11.19 -10.49
CA ARG A 288 -10.56 -11.71 -10.86
C ARG A 288 -11.30 -12.40 -9.72
N THR A 289 -10.62 -12.74 -8.64
CA THR A 289 -11.17 -13.49 -7.49
C THR A 289 -11.59 -12.58 -6.33
N THR A 290 -11.80 -11.30 -6.60
CA THR A 290 -12.06 -10.25 -5.59
C THR A 290 -13.48 -9.73 -5.65
N GLY A 291 -13.86 -8.76 -6.49
CA GLY A 291 -15.25 -8.27 -6.54
C GLY A 291 -16.24 -9.28 -7.13
N GLY A 292 -17.42 -9.45 -6.53
CA GLY A 292 -18.49 -10.27 -7.12
C GLY A 292 -19.80 -10.40 -6.32
N PRO A 293 -20.92 -10.76 -6.98
CA PRO A 293 -21.11 -10.82 -8.43
C PRO A 293 -21.43 -9.43 -9.00
N TYR A 294 -20.98 -9.15 -10.22
CA TYR A 294 -21.29 -7.91 -10.95
C TYR A 294 -20.85 -6.61 -10.26
N ILE A 295 -19.96 -6.72 -9.28
CA ILE A 295 -19.27 -5.61 -8.63
C ILE A 295 -18.18 -5.09 -9.56
N THR A 296 -18.02 -3.77 -9.62
CA THR A 296 -16.98 -3.13 -10.42
C THR A 296 -15.58 -3.39 -9.86
N THR A 297 -14.56 -3.08 -10.64
CA THR A 297 -13.17 -3.14 -10.17
C THR A 297 -12.87 -2.06 -9.15
N THR A 298 -13.49 -0.88 -9.24
CA THR A 298 -13.43 0.11 -8.17
C THR A 298 -14.24 -0.35 -6.95
N TYR A 299 -13.69 -0.16 -5.76
CA TYR A 299 -14.38 -0.31 -4.48
C TYR A 299 -14.29 0.99 -3.67
N ASP A 300 -14.31 2.16 -4.33
CA ASP A 300 -14.15 3.49 -3.70
C ASP A 300 -15.08 3.74 -2.50
N TYR A 301 -16.33 3.26 -2.57
CA TYR A 301 -17.33 3.32 -1.50
C TYR A 301 -17.70 4.75 -1.03
N ASP A 302 -17.32 5.78 -1.79
CA ASP A 302 -17.34 7.19 -1.34
C ASP A 302 -16.61 7.38 0.00
N ALA A 303 -15.56 6.60 0.23
CA ALA A 303 -14.84 6.55 1.49
C ALA A 303 -14.08 7.86 1.80
N PRO A 304 -13.88 8.21 3.09
CA PRO A 304 -13.00 9.29 3.55
C PRO A 304 -11.61 9.33 2.89
N LEU A 305 -11.03 8.19 2.57
CA LEU A 305 -9.90 8.07 1.65
C LEU A 305 -10.40 7.40 0.37
N ASP A 306 -10.24 8.06 -0.78
CA ASP A 306 -10.72 7.55 -2.08
C ASP A 306 -10.01 6.25 -2.50
N GLU A 307 -10.45 5.61 -3.58
CA GLU A 307 -9.85 4.40 -4.16
C GLU A 307 -8.32 4.45 -4.28
N TYR A 308 -7.76 5.63 -4.50
CA TYR A 308 -6.33 5.84 -4.75
C TYR A 308 -5.56 6.25 -3.48
N GLY A 309 -6.24 6.34 -2.33
CA GLY A 309 -5.66 6.75 -1.05
C GLY A 309 -5.59 8.27 -0.84
N ASN A 310 -6.21 9.08 -1.70
CA ASN A 310 -6.28 10.52 -1.49
C ASN A 310 -7.32 10.87 -0.41
N ILE A 311 -7.08 11.97 0.30
CA ILE A 311 -8.03 12.48 1.29
C ILE A 311 -9.26 13.06 0.58
N ARG A 312 -10.44 12.46 0.81
CA ARG A 312 -11.73 12.94 0.28
C ARG A 312 -12.30 14.04 1.16
N GLN A 313 -12.09 15.28 0.73
CA GLN A 313 -12.61 16.46 1.39
C GLN A 313 -13.97 16.87 0.82
N PRO A 314 -14.95 17.26 1.66
CA PRO A 314 -14.80 17.62 3.08
C PRO A 314 -15.00 16.45 4.06
N LYS A 315 -15.37 15.25 3.57
CA LYS A 315 -15.78 14.11 4.41
C LYS A 315 -14.72 13.77 5.46
N TRP A 316 -13.48 13.56 5.06
CA TRP A 316 -12.39 13.23 5.99
C TRP A 316 -12.16 14.33 7.03
N GLY A 317 -12.10 15.60 6.62
CA GLY A 317 -11.85 16.72 7.52
C GLY A 317 -12.99 16.96 8.51
N HIS A 318 -14.24 16.81 8.05
CA HIS A 318 -15.43 16.93 8.89
C HIS A 318 -15.48 15.85 9.97
N LEU A 319 -15.23 14.59 9.59
CA LEU A 319 -15.16 13.47 10.53
C LEU A 319 -13.98 13.60 11.50
N LYS A 320 -12.81 14.05 11.04
CA LYS A 320 -11.66 14.34 11.92
C LYS A 320 -12.03 15.33 13.03
N ASN A 321 -12.75 16.40 12.69
CA ASN A 321 -13.22 17.38 13.66
C ASN A 321 -14.25 16.77 14.63
N LEU A 322 -15.18 15.96 14.13
CA LEU A 322 -16.11 15.20 14.97
C LEU A 322 -15.37 14.30 15.98
N HIS A 323 -14.40 13.51 15.52
CA HIS A 323 -13.61 12.61 16.38
C HIS A 323 -12.88 13.39 17.46
N ALA A 324 -12.24 14.52 17.12
CA ALA A 324 -11.54 15.35 18.07
C ALA A 324 -12.47 15.88 19.19
N VAL A 325 -13.72 16.22 18.87
CA VAL A 325 -14.71 16.67 19.85
C VAL A 325 -15.25 15.53 20.70
N ILE A 326 -15.56 14.37 20.11
CA ILE A 326 -15.95 13.16 20.85
C ILE A 326 -14.85 12.75 21.84
N LYS A 327 -13.59 12.81 21.43
CA LYS A 327 -12.44 12.51 22.31
C LYS A 327 -12.33 13.47 23.50
N LYS A 328 -12.67 14.75 23.34
CA LYS A 328 -12.74 15.69 24.48
C LYS A 328 -13.80 15.27 25.51
N MET A 329 -14.84 14.58 25.06
CA MET A 329 -15.94 14.09 25.89
C MET A 329 -15.75 12.65 26.38
N GLU A 330 -14.60 12.02 26.10
CA GLU A 330 -14.39 10.58 26.32
C GLU A 330 -14.77 10.16 27.74
N LYS A 331 -14.25 10.84 28.76
CA LYS A 331 -14.56 10.53 30.16
C LYS A 331 -16.05 10.67 30.51
N ALA A 332 -16.73 11.69 29.98
CA ALA A 332 -18.14 11.92 30.24
C ALA A 332 -19.00 10.83 29.58
N LEU A 333 -18.63 10.42 28.36
CA LEU A 333 -19.32 9.39 27.60
C LEU A 333 -19.09 7.97 28.16
N THR A 334 -17.93 7.70 28.77
CA THR A 334 -17.58 6.36 29.28
C THR A 334 -17.92 6.16 30.76
N TYR A 335 -17.81 7.20 31.59
CA TYR A 335 -18.01 7.11 33.04
C TYR A 335 -19.17 7.97 33.57
N GLY A 336 -19.71 8.86 32.74
CA GLY A 336 -20.85 9.69 33.11
C GLY A 336 -22.18 8.97 32.95
N ASN A 337 -23.17 9.43 33.70
CA ASN A 337 -24.57 9.10 33.48
C ASN A 337 -25.11 9.94 32.32
N ALA A 338 -25.96 9.35 31.48
CA ALA A 338 -26.64 10.03 30.40
C ALA A 338 -28.11 10.30 30.78
N GLU A 339 -28.54 11.54 30.62
CA GLU A 339 -29.96 11.94 30.72
C GLU A 339 -30.38 12.55 29.39
N THR A 340 -31.49 12.05 28.83
CA THR A 340 -32.03 12.56 27.56
C THR A 340 -33.41 13.17 27.79
N THR A 341 -33.59 14.40 27.32
CA THR A 341 -34.84 15.14 27.33
C THR A 341 -35.30 15.34 25.90
N GLU A 342 -36.45 14.79 25.54
CA GLU A 342 -37.14 15.13 24.29
C GLU A 342 -37.96 16.41 24.49
N LEU A 343 -37.83 17.32 23.54
CA LEU A 343 -38.54 18.59 23.48
C LEU A 343 -39.52 18.56 22.31
N ASP A 344 -40.43 19.53 22.24
CA ASP A 344 -41.39 19.64 21.14
C ASP A 344 -40.67 19.79 19.77
N ASN A 345 -41.38 19.43 18.70
CA ASN A 345 -40.94 19.59 17.31
C ASN A 345 -39.61 18.88 16.98
N GLY A 346 -39.39 17.65 17.49
CA GLY A 346 -38.26 16.82 17.06
C GLY A 346 -36.89 17.25 17.59
N LEU A 347 -36.86 18.16 18.58
CA LEU A 347 -35.64 18.57 19.27
C LEU A 347 -35.35 17.65 20.46
N LEU A 348 -34.07 17.38 20.70
CA LEU A 348 -33.67 16.49 21.78
C LEU A 348 -32.34 16.95 22.38
N VAL A 349 -32.22 16.87 23.71
CA VAL A 349 -31.00 17.19 24.45
C VAL A 349 -30.55 15.95 25.20
N THR A 350 -29.29 15.56 25.07
CA THR A 350 -28.67 14.54 25.93
C THR A 350 -27.51 15.15 26.70
N LYS A 351 -27.54 15.03 28.02
CA LYS A 351 -26.50 15.51 28.94
C LYS A 351 -25.81 14.33 29.59
N PHE A 352 -24.48 14.31 29.47
CA PHE A 352 -23.59 13.37 30.17
C PHE A 352 -22.98 14.07 31.39
N PHE A 353 -23.10 13.49 32.58
CA PHE A 353 -22.63 14.09 33.83
C PHE A 353 -22.24 13.03 34.87
N GLY A 354 -21.43 13.39 35.87
CA GLY A 354 -21.02 12.46 36.92
C GLY A 354 -19.95 13.05 37.82
N ILE A 355 -19.59 12.32 38.88
CA ILE A 355 -18.55 12.76 39.82
C ILE A 355 -17.18 12.67 39.13
N GLY A 356 -16.44 13.78 39.07
CA GLY A 356 -15.08 13.82 38.52
C GLY A 356 -15.00 13.88 36.99
N VAL A 357 -16.11 14.10 36.29
CA VAL A 357 -16.15 14.33 34.83
C VAL A 357 -16.68 15.73 34.50
N VAL A 358 -16.14 16.36 33.45
CA VAL A 358 -16.72 17.59 32.90
C VAL A 358 -18.00 17.23 32.14
N PRO A 359 -19.15 17.86 32.42
CA PRO A 359 -20.40 17.53 31.72
C PRO A 359 -20.31 17.82 30.22
N GLY A 360 -20.88 16.94 29.41
CA GLY A 360 -20.91 17.08 27.96
C GLY A 360 -22.32 16.93 27.40
N CYS A 361 -22.69 17.72 26.39
CA CYS A 361 -24.06 17.77 25.87
C CYS A 361 -24.12 17.57 24.35
N PHE A 362 -25.18 16.89 23.90
CA PHE A 362 -25.59 16.77 22.50
C PHE A 362 -26.96 17.44 22.34
N LEU A 363 -27.06 18.42 21.45
CA LEU A 363 -28.31 19.08 21.08
C LEU A 363 -28.68 18.63 19.67
N VAL A 364 -29.84 18.01 19.49
CA VAL A 364 -30.24 17.32 18.27
C VAL A 364 -31.47 17.98 17.67
N ASN A 365 -31.46 18.16 16.36
CA ASN A 365 -32.64 18.43 15.56
C ASN A 365 -32.89 17.24 14.62
N LYS A 366 -33.94 16.44 14.91
CA LYS A 366 -34.34 15.28 14.10
C LYS A 366 -35.25 15.66 12.92
N ASN A 367 -35.64 16.93 12.79
CA ASN A 367 -36.49 17.35 11.67
C ASN A 367 -35.75 17.17 10.35
N LYS A 368 -36.48 16.72 9.33
CA LYS A 368 -35.94 16.48 7.98
C LYS A 368 -35.91 17.74 7.13
N THR A 369 -36.64 18.77 7.53
CA THR A 369 -36.88 19.98 6.73
C THR A 369 -36.55 21.25 7.50
N ASP A 370 -37.03 21.34 8.74
CA ASP A 370 -37.08 22.61 9.47
C ASP A 370 -35.87 22.79 10.40
N ASP A 371 -35.17 23.89 10.19
CA ASP A 371 -34.16 24.38 11.14
C ASP A 371 -34.85 24.87 12.41
N ALA A 372 -34.13 24.81 13.55
CA ALA A 372 -34.68 25.22 14.84
C ALA A 372 -33.69 26.07 15.63
N THR A 373 -34.22 26.90 16.53
CA THR A 373 -33.41 27.58 17.56
C THR A 373 -33.84 27.07 18.92
N LEU A 374 -32.91 26.43 19.64
CA LEU A 374 -33.12 25.88 20.96
C LEU A 374 -32.56 26.83 22.03
N ASP A 375 -33.38 27.19 23.03
CA ASP A 375 -32.89 27.85 24.25
C ASP A 375 -32.50 26.76 25.27
N PHE A 376 -31.21 26.63 25.54
CA PHE A 376 -30.66 25.66 26.49
C PHE A 376 -29.78 26.36 27.52
N GLU A 377 -30.18 26.25 28.79
CA GLU A 377 -29.53 26.92 29.93
C GLU A 377 -29.34 28.45 29.72
N GLY A 378 -30.30 29.11 29.06
CA GLY A 378 -30.29 30.56 28.81
C GLY A 378 -29.45 31.00 27.61
N THR A 379 -28.89 30.05 26.85
CA THR A 379 -28.15 30.29 25.61
C THR A 379 -28.93 29.75 24.41
N LYS A 380 -29.05 30.54 23.35
CA LYS A 380 -29.74 30.14 22.12
C LYS A 380 -28.78 29.47 21.15
N TYR A 381 -29.11 28.25 20.73
CA TYR A 381 -28.36 27.47 19.75
C TYR A 381 -29.17 27.30 18.47
N PHE A 382 -28.58 27.67 17.34
CA PHE A 382 -29.16 27.39 16.02
C PHE A 382 -28.77 25.98 15.58
N LEU A 383 -29.79 25.14 15.36
CA LEU A 383 -29.67 23.74 14.98
C LEU A 383 -30.29 23.53 13.58
N PRO A 384 -29.47 23.38 12.53
CA PRO A 384 -29.95 22.98 11.21
C PRO A 384 -30.80 21.70 11.29
N ALA A 385 -31.74 21.53 10.36
CA ALA A 385 -32.47 20.28 10.18
C ALA A 385 -31.49 19.10 10.05
N TRP A 386 -31.85 17.96 10.65
CA TRP A 386 -31.05 16.73 10.61
C TRP A 386 -29.59 16.93 11.09
N SER A 387 -29.43 17.59 12.23
CA SER A 387 -28.10 17.90 12.78
C SER A 387 -27.96 17.64 14.28
N VAL A 388 -26.71 17.48 14.71
CA VAL A 388 -26.32 17.39 16.12
C VAL A 388 -25.26 18.44 16.42
N SER A 389 -25.52 19.32 17.38
CA SER A 389 -24.52 20.20 17.99
C SER A 389 -23.91 19.54 19.21
N ILE A 390 -22.59 19.61 19.34
CA ILE A 390 -21.82 18.98 20.41
C ILE A 390 -21.13 20.05 21.26
N LEU A 391 -21.40 20.00 22.56
CA LEU A 391 -20.92 20.94 23.57
C LEU A 391 -20.14 20.16 24.62
N PRO A 392 -18.79 20.07 24.54
CA PRO A 392 -17.99 19.27 25.46
C PRO A 392 -18.02 19.69 26.92
N ASP A 393 -18.52 20.90 27.19
CA ASP A 393 -18.68 21.50 28.52
C ASP A 393 -20.14 21.87 28.83
N CYS A 394 -21.09 21.43 27.97
CA CYS A 394 -22.50 21.84 27.96
C CYS A 394 -22.77 23.35 27.79
N LYS A 395 -21.77 24.16 27.39
CA LYS A 395 -21.90 25.62 27.28
C LYS A 395 -21.53 26.18 25.92
N GLN A 396 -20.49 25.67 25.27
CA GLN A 396 -20.04 26.19 23.99
C GLN A 396 -20.22 25.14 22.90
N GLU A 397 -20.92 25.49 21.82
CA GLU A 397 -20.95 24.66 20.62
C GLU A 397 -19.56 24.67 19.98
N VAL A 398 -18.92 23.50 19.91
CA VAL A 398 -17.61 23.34 19.27
C VAL A 398 -17.73 22.69 17.89
N TYR A 399 -18.83 21.98 17.65
CA TYR A 399 -19.09 21.27 16.40
C TYR A 399 -20.58 21.09 16.18
N ASN A 400 -21.03 21.21 14.92
CA ASN A 400 -22.35 20.77 14.49
C ASN A 400 -22.20 19.93 13.22
N THR A 401 -22.94 18.82 13.15
CA THR A 401 -22.80 17.84 12.05
C THR A 401 -23.19 18.39 10.68
N ALA A 402 -23.99 19.45 10.60
CA ALA A 402 -24.39 20.10 9.34
C ALA A 402 -23.59 21.40 9.03
N LYS A 403 -22.75 21.89 9.95
CA LYS A 403 -21.89 23.07 9.74
C LYS A 403 -20.49 22.62 9.31
N VAL A 404 -20.32 22.30 8.03
CA VAL A 404 -19.06 21.79 7.47
C VAL A 404 -18.02 22.91 7.35
N ASN A 405 -17.02 22.93 8.23
CA ASN A 405 -15.93 23.91 8.20
C ASN A 405 -14.67 23.42 7.47
N ALA A 406 -14.62 22.16 7.07
CA ALA A 406 -13.52 21.61 6.29
C ALA A 406 -13.58 22.12 4.84
N GLN A 407 -12.42 22.31 4.21
CA GLN A 407 -12.37 22.56 2.77
C GLN A 407 -13.01 21.39 2.00
N THR A 408 -13.51 21.64 0.80
CA THR A 408 -13.92 20.65 -0.20
C THR A 408 -12.86 20.60 -1.30
N SER A 409 -12.52 19.40 -1.76
CA SER A 409 -11.54 19.20 -2.84
C SER A 409 -12.19 18.44 -3.98
N ILE A 410 -12.12 18.99 -5.20
CA ILE A 410 -12.58 18.34 -6.42
C ILE A 410 -11.37 17.66 -7.07
N MET A 411 -11.36 16.33 -7.05
CA MET A 411 -10.34 15.54 -7.73
C MET A 411 -10.59 15.57 -9.25
N VAL A 412 -9.52 15.73 -10.01
CA VAL A 412 -9.55 15.73 -11.48
C VAL A 412 -8.52 14.76 -12.01
N LYS A 413 -8.77 14.20 -13.19
CA LYS A 413 -7.80 13.37 -13.90
C LYS A 413 -7.05 14.24 -14.89
N LYS A 414 -5.74 14.38 -14.70
CA LYS A 414 -4.88 15.19 -15.55
C LYS A 414 -4.13 14.28 -16.51
N SER A 415 -4.14 14.60 -17.80
CA SER A 415 -3.37 13.87 -18.82
C SER A 415 -1.88 13.92 -18.54
N ASN A 416 -1.18 12.84 -18.89
CA ASN A 416 0.27 12.69 -18.73
C ASN A 416 1.05 13.84 -19.42
N GLN A 417 2.07 14.38 -18.73
CA GLN A 417 3.05 15.35 -19.27
C GLN A 417 4.50 14.87 -19.07
N ALA A 418 4.74 13.57 -18.86
CA ALA A 418 6.09 13.02 -18.91
C ALA A 418 6.76 13.47 -20.24
N GLU A 419 7.91 14.14 -20.10
CA GLU A 419 8.53 14.98 -21.13
C GLU A 419 8.53 14.34 -22.54
N ALA A 420 7.99 15.07 -23.53
CA ALA A 420 8.08 14.77 -24.97
C ALA A 420 7.46 13.47 -25.53
N GLU A 421 6.73 12.67 -24.75
CA GLU A 421 6.02 11.49 -25.29
C GLU A 421 4.81 11.90 -26.17
N PRO A 422 4.61 11.27 -27.34
CA PRO A 422 3.38 11.46 -28.11
C PRO A 422 2.17 10.97 -27.31
N THR A 423 1.03 11.68 -27.42
CA THR A 423 -0.21 11.32 -26.71
C THR A 423 -0.77 9.93 -27.07
N SER A 424 -0.33 9.33 -28.17
CA SER A 424 -0.81 8.04 -28.67
C SER A 424 0.15 6.90 -28.32
N LEU A 425 -0.36 5.88 -27.63
CA LEU A 425 0.37 4.65 -27.30
C LEU A 425 0.64 3.80 -28.55
N ILE A 426 1.81 3.15 -28.59
CA ILE A 426 2.19 2.23 -29.68
C ILE A 426 1.77 0.82 -29.26
N TRP A 427 0.89 0.21 -30.06
CA TRP A 427 0.30 -1.09 -29.75
C TRP A 427 0.93 -2.23 -30.55
N SER A 428 1.16 -3.33 -29.84
CA SER A 428 1.32 -4.67 -30.40
C SER A 428 0.06 -5.47 -30.10
N TRP A 429 -0.26 -6.47 -30.94
CA TRP A 429 -1.49 -7.24 -30.76
C TRP A 429 -1.34 -8.70 -31.19
N LYS A 430 -2.25 -9.56 -30.73
CA LYS A 430 -2.45 -10.91 -31.27
C LYS A 430 -3.90 -11.36 -31.03
N PRO A 431 -4.50 -12.16 -31.92
CA PRO A 431 -5.80 -12.75 -31.65
C PRO A 431 -5.66 -13.82 -30.56
N GLU A 432 -6.71 -14.01 -29.77
CA GLU A 432 -6.83 -15.18 -28.91
C GLU A 432 -7.01 -16.44 -29.76
N ASP A 433 -6.29 -17.50 -29.43
CA ASP A 433 -6.41 -18.77 -30.15
C ASP A 433 -7.62 -19.56 -29.64
N LEU A 434 -8.71 -19.42 -30.37
CA LEU A 434 -9.97 -20.12 -30.10
C LEU A 434 -10.07 -21.46 -30.85
N SER A 435 -9.15 -21.76 -31.77
CA SER A 435 -9.30 -22.79 -32.81
C SER A 435 -9.61 -24.17 -32.23
N LYS A 436 -8.86 -24.59 -31.21
CA LYS A 436 -9.08 -25.89 -30.54
C LYS A 436 -10.45 -25.96 -29.87
N ALA A 437 -10.88 -24.90 -29.20
CA ALA A 437 -12.13 -24.90 -28.45
C ALA A 437 -13.34 -24.93 -29.40
N VAL A 438 -13.35 -24.09 -30.44
CA VAL A 438 -14.46 -24.00 -31.39
C VAL A 438 -14.58 -25.23 -32.31
N GLN A 439 -13.49 -25.99 -32.47
CA GLN A 439 -13.47 -27.27 -33.18
C GLN A 439 -13.70 -28.49 -32.26
N GLY A 440 -13.93 -28.28 -30.96
CA GLY A 440 -14.16 -29.38 -30.01
C GLY A 440 -12.94 -30.27 -29.74
N LEU A 441 -11.73 -29.74 -29.94
CA LEU A 441 -10.47 -30.45 -29.75
C LEU A 441 -9.90 -30.24 -28.33
N GLU A 442 -9.25 -31.29 -27.82
CA GLU A 442 -8.60 -31.31 -26.49
C GLU A 442 -9.51 -30.81 -25.34
N PRO A 443 -10.68 -31.43 -25.12
CA PRO A 443 -11.49 -31.12 -23.96
C PRO A 443 -10.82 -31.60 -22.67
N ASP A 444 -10.99 -30.84 -21.59
CA ASP A 444 -10.50 -31.21 -20.27
C ASP A 444 -11.31 -32.40 -19.72
N PHE A 445 -12.62 -32.47 -20.01
CA PHE A 445 -13.48 -33.63 -19.71
C PHE A 445 -14.78 -33.63 -20.54
N THR A 446 -15.55 -34.72 -20.49
CA THR A 446 -16.85 -34.87 -21.17
C THR A 446 -17.92 -35.49 -20.28
N THR A 447 -19.20 -35.14 -20.49
CA THR A 447 -20.35 -35.68 -19.74
C THR A 447 -21.64 -35.59 -20.58
N ASN A 448 -22.63 -36.42 -20.28
CA ASN A 448 -23.91 -36.47 -21.01
C ASN A 448 -24.96 -35.50 -20.44
N THR A 449 -24.54 -34.54 -19.64
CA THR A 449 -25.41 -33.56 -18.96
C THR A 449 -24.69 -32.23 -18.84
N LEU A 450 -25.45 -31.15 -18.95
CA LEU A 450 -24.95 -29.80 -18.71
C LEU A 450 -24.47 -29.63 -17.26
N ARG A 451 -23.23 -29.17 -17.09
CA ARG A 451 -22.59 -28.95 -15.79
C ARG A 451 -22.56 -27.48 -15.41
N ASP A 452 -22.80 -27.26 -14.13
CA ASP A 452 -22.55 -26.00 -13.44
C ASP A 452 -21.10 -25.53 -13.60
N GLN A 453 -20.93 -24.25 -13.94
CA GLN A 453 -19.63 -23.66 -14.21
C GLN A 453 -18.73 -23.61 -12.98
N ILE A 454 -19.29 -23.39 -11.78
CA ILE A 454 -18.49 -23.40 -10.53
C ILE A 454 -17.94 -24.79 -10.29
N LEU A 455 -18.76 -25.84 -10.44
CA LEU A 455 -18.31 -27.23 -10.27
C LEU A 455 -17.31 -27.68 -11.35
N ALA A 456 -17.48 -27.19 -12.59
CA ALA A 456 -16.64 -27.55 -13.72
C ALA A 456 -15.27 -26.84 -13.71
N SER A 457 -15.23 -25.56 -13.32
CA SER A 457 -14.02 -24.72 -13.39
C SER A 457 -13.37 -24.45 -12.04
N VAL A 458 -14.10 -24.62 -10.93
CA VAL A 458 -13.66 -24.28 -9.57
C VAL A 458 -13.18 -22.82 -9.47
N ASP A 459 -13.83 -21.94 -10.24
CA ASP A 459 -13.46 -20.52 -10.33
C ASP A 459 -12.01 -20.29 -10.78
N ALA A 460 -11.41 -21.23 -11.52
CA ALA A 460 -10.04 -21.09 -12.03
C ALA A 460 -9.92 -20.04 -13.16
N SER A 461 -11.01 -19.80 -13.88
CA SER A 461 -11.14 -18.75 -14.89
C SER A 461 -12.59 -18.24 -14.91
N ASP A 462 -12.78 -17.01 -15.40
CA ASP A 462 -14.12 -16.50 -15.70
C ASP A 462 -14.78 -17.29 -16.83
N TYR A 463 -14.00 -17.94 -17.70
CA TYR A 463 -14.45 -18.54 -18.95
C TYR A 463 -14.57 -20.06 -18.86
N LEU A 464 -15.70 -20.61 -19.33
CA LEU A 464 -15.91 -22.04 -19.50
C LEU A 464 -16.55 -22.33 -20.86
N TRP A 465 -15.92 -23.22 -21.62
CA TRP A 465 -16.45 -23.74 -22.87
C TRP A 465 -17.37 -24.94 -22.65
N TYR A 466 -18.54 -24.91 -23.28
CA TYR A 466 -19.51 -26.00 -23.40
C TYR A 466 -19.61 -26.36 -24.89
N ILE A 467 -19.15 -27.55 -25.26
CA ILE A 467 -19.03 -27.93 -26.68
C ILE A 467 -19.83 -29.21 -26.93
N THR A 468 -20.69 -29.20 -27.95
CA THR A 468 -21.45 -30.37 -28.41
C THR A 468 -21.43 -30.44 -29.94
N SER A 469 -21.88 -31.56 -30.48
CA SER A 469 -22.04 -31.74 -31.92
C SER A 469 -23.43 -32.25 -32.25
N VAL A 470 -23.98 -31.82 -33.38
CA VAL A 470 -25.27 -32.27 -33.90
C VAL A 470 -25.13 -32.62 -35.37
N ASN A 471 -25.77 -33.71 -35.80
CA ASN A 471 -25.82 -34.09 -37.21
C ASN A 471 -27.18 -33.71 -37.80
N VAL A 472 -27.18 -33.05 -38.95
CA VAL A 472 -28.40 -32.74 -39.73
C VAL A 472 -28.32 -33.37 -41.11
N SER A 473 -29.47 -33.71 -41.69
CA SER A 473 -29.55 -34.46 -42.96
C SER A 473 -29.34 -33.60 -44.21
N GLU A 474 -29.56 -32.30 -44.10
CA GLU A 474 -29.44 -31.29 -45.16
C GLU A 474 -29.13 -29.93 -44.51
N ASP A 475 -28.73 -28.95 -45.31
CA ASP A 475 -28.52 -27.58 -44.83
C ASP A 475 -29.84 -27.00 -44.31
N GLN A 476 -29.87 -26.52 -43.07
CA GLN A 476 -31.09 -26.03 -42.42
C GLN A 476 -30.84 -24.72 -41.69
N GLN A 477 -31.78 -23.77 -41.85
CA GLN A 477 -31.82 -22.55 -41.06
C GLN A 477 -32.64 -22.77 -39.79
N MET A 478 -32.03 -22.53 -38.63
CA MET A 478 -32.64 -22.72 -37.32
C MET A 478 -32.30 -21.55 -36.39
N SER A 479 -32.93 -21.48 -35.22
CA SER A 479 -32.57 -20.57 -34.14
C SER A 479 -31.97 -21.35 -32.98
N LEU A 480 -30.77 -20.97 -32.53
CA LEU A 480 -30.13 -21.51 -31.33
C LEU A 480 -30.62 -20.75 -30.10
N GLN A 481 -31.35 -21.44 -29.23
CA GLN A 481 -31.84 -20.92 -27.95
C GLN A 481 -31.07 -21.57 -26.78
N VAL A 482 -30.51 -20.75 -25.88
CA VAL A 482 -29.75 -21.22 -24.71
C VAL A 482 -30.25 -20.53 -23.45
N ASN A 483 -30.74 -21.31 -22.50
CA ASN A 483 -31.01 -20.82 -21.15
C ASN A 483 -29.72 -20.87 -20.32
N THR A 484 -29.31 -19.71 -19.79
CA THR A 484 -28.09 -19.58 -19.01
C THR A 484 -28.37 -18.95 -17.64
N ALA A 485 -27.70 -19.49 -16.63
CA ALA A 485 -27.58 -18.95 -15.27
C ALA A 485 -26.21 -18.27 -15.12
N GLY A 486 -25.78 -17.54 -16.13
CA GLY A 486 -24.45 -16.94 -16.20
C GLY A 486 -24.52 -15.52 -16.72
N HIS A 487 -23.46 -14.77 -16.48
CA HIS A 487 -23.48 -13.34 -16.71
C HIS A 487 -23.37 -13.00 -18.20
N ILE A 488 -22.63 -13.81 -18.97
CA ILE A 488 -22.33 -13.59 -20.39
C ILE A 488 -22.29 -14.93 -21.13
N LEU A 489 -22.74 -14.92 -22.38
CA LEU A 489 -22.66 -16.04 -23.30
C LEU A 489 -22.20 -15.58 -24.69
N HIS A 490 -21.18 -16.24 -25.22
CA HIS A 490 -20.79 -16.17 -26.63
C HIS A 490 -21.06 -17.52 -27.29
N ALA A 491 -21.72 -17.53 -28.45
CA ALA A 491 -22.04 -18.76 -29.16
C ALA A 491 -21.29 -18.83 -30.49
N PHE A 492 -20.62 -19.96 -30.72
CA PHE A 492 -19.91 -20.28 -31.94
C PHE A 492 -20.54 -21.51 -32.59
N VAL A 493 -20.71 -21.48 -33.90
CA VAL A 493 -21.18 -22.63 -34.69
C VAL A 493 -20.23 -22.83 -35.85
N ASN A 494 -19.68 -24.04 -35.96
CA ASN A 494 -18.69 -24.43 -36.99
C ASN A 494 -17.46 -23.51 -37.05
N GLY A 495 -17.09 -22.91 -35.92
CA GLY A 495 -15.96 -21.97 -35.81
C GLY A 495 -16.35 -20.49 -35.84
N ASP A 496 -17.53 -20.15 -36.34
CA ASP A 496 -17.97 -18.76 -36.52
C ASP A 496 -18.74 -18.25 -35.29
N LEU A 497 -18.41 -17.04 -34.83
CA LEU A 497 -19.14 -16.35 -33.76
C LEU A 497 -20.50 -15.87 -34.29
N ILE A 498 -21.59 -16.48 -33.84
CA ILE A 498 -22.96 -16.12 -34.27
C ILE A 498 -23.61 -15.05 -33.38
N GLY A 499 -23.10 -14.85 -32.16
CA GLY A 499 -23.60 -13.81 -31.27
C GLY A 499 -22.97 -13.80 -29.89
N SER A 500 -23.16 -12.68 -29.19
CA SER A 500 -22.72 -12.49 -27.80
C SER A 500 -23.78 -11.68 -27.06
N GLU A 501 -24.19 -12.14 -25.90
CA GLU A 501 -25.15 -11.44 -25.05
C GLU A 501 -24.73 -11.54 -23.58
N TYR A 502 -25.17 -10.56 -22.81
CA TYR A 502 -24.96 -10.50 -21.37
C TYR A 502 -26.28 -10.22 -20.67
N ALA A 503 -26.32 -10.59 -19.41
CA ALA A 503 -27.54 -10.54 -18.64
C ALA A 503 -27.94 -9.07 -18.34
N PRO A 504 -29.17 -8.64 -18.69
CA PRO A 504 -29.58 -7.25 -18.54
C PRO A 504 -29.89 -6.89 -17.08
N ASN A 505 -29.63 -5.63 -16.71
CA ASN A 505 -30.01 -5.05 -15.40
C ASN A 505 -29.53 -5.85 -14.19
N GLY A 506 -28.35 -6.46 -14.27
CA GLY A 506 -27.77 -7.25 -13.17
C GLY A 506 -28.54 -8.54 -12.81
N LYS A 507 -29.47 -9.00 -13.66
CA LYS A 507 -30.12 -10.31 -13.47
C LYS A 507 -29.09 -11.39 -13.80
N PHE A 508 -28.81 -12.36 -12.94
CA PHE A 508 -27.79 -13.40 -13.20
C PHE A 508 -28.27 -14.56 -14.10
N SER A 509 -29.27 -14.31 -14.95
CA SER A 509 -29.82 -15.28 -15.89
C SER A 509 -30.53 -14.60 -17.06
N PHE A 510 -30.47 -15.24 -18.24
CA PHE A 510 -31.17 -14.79 -19.45
C PHE A 510 -31.32 -15.94 -20.46
N VAL A 511 -32.07 -15.68 -21.54
CA VAL A 511 -32.21 -16.59 -22.68
C VAL A 511 -31.50 -15.96 -23.86
N PHE A 512 -30.48 -16.63 -24.38
CA PHE A 512 -29.78 -16.25 -25.61
C PHE A 512 -30.52 -16.86 -26.80
N GLU A 513 -30.76 -16.08 -27.85
CA GLU A 513 -31.40 -16.58 -29.07
C GLU A 513 -30.83 -15.92 -30.33
N LYS A 514 -30.31 -16.73 -31.27
CA LYS A 514 -29.77 -16.28 -32.56
C LYS A 514 -30.04 -17.27 -33.68
N ASP A 515 -30.33 -16.74 -34.87
CA ASP A 515 -30.42 -17.51 -36.10
C ASP A 515 -29.05 -18.11 -36.46
N VAL A 516 -29.08 -19.33 -36.98
CA VAL A 516 -27.91 -20.11 -37.37
C VAL A 516 -28.21 -20.94 -38.61
N VAL A 517 -27.21 -21.13 -39.45
CA VAL A 517 -27.24 -22.09 -40.56
C VAL A 517 -26.43 -23.31 -40.16
N LEU A 518 -27.08 -24.48 -40.19
CA LEU A 518 -26.43 -25.77 -39.98
C LEU A 518 -26.15 -26.39 -41.34
N ASN A 519 -24.93 -26.87 -41.54
CA ASN A 519 -24.51 -27.55 -42.76
C ASN A 519 -24.91 -29.02 -42.70
N GLN A 520 -25.13 -29.65 -43.84
CA GLN A 520 -25.33 -31.09 -43.95
C GLN A 520 -24.21 -31.84 -43.20
N GLU A 521 -24.57 -32.91 -42.50
CA GLU A 521 -23.71 -33.69 -41.61
C GLU A 521 -23.42 -33.00 -40.27
N MET A 522 -22.17 -33.08 -39.79
CA MET A 522 -21.78 -32.71 -38.44
C MET A 522 -21.58 -31.21 -38.29
N ASN A 523 -22.23 -30.64 -37.28
CA ASN A 523 -22.07 -29.27 -36.85
C ASN A 523 -21.56 -29.22 -35.42
N ILE A 524 -20.59 -28.35 -35.16
CA ILE A 524 -20.03 -28.15 -33.81
C ILE A 524 -20.63 -26.88 -33.23
N ILE A 525 -21.21 -27.00 -32.04
CA ILE A 525 -21.75 -25.88 -31.27
C ILE A 525 -20.85 -25.70 -30.05
N ALA A 526 -20.14 -24.58 -30.00
CA ALA A 526 -19.26 -24.21 -28.90
C ALA A 526 -19.79 -22.95 -28.22
N LEU A 527 -20.15 -23.06 -26.95
CA LEU A 527 -20.72 -21.99 -26.14
C LEU A 527 -19.69 -21.59 -25.07
N LEU A 528 -19.23 -20.35 -25.11
CA LEU A 528 -18.34 -19.77 -24.12
C LEU A 528 -19.16 -18.99 -23.10
N SER A 529 -19.30 -19.52 -21.88
CA SER A 529 -19.92 -18.80 -20.78
C SER A 529 -18.87 -18.06 -19.96
N ALA A 530 -19.15 -16.80 -19.59
CA ALA A 530 -18.28 -16.01 -18.73
C ALA A 530 -18.99 -15.54 -17.44
N THR A 531 -18.31 -15.67 -16.30
CA THR A 531 -18.73 -15.11 -15.01
C THR A 531 -18.12 -13.72 -14.78
N VAL A 532 -18.81 -12.88 -14.02
CA VAL A 532 -18.34 -11.56 -13.57
C VAL A 532 -18.37 -11.57 -12.05
N GLY A 533 -17.49 -12.37 -11.45
CA GLY A 533 -17.55 -12.74 -10.04
C GLY A 533 -18.72 -13.68 -9.69
N LEU A 534 -18.66 -14.27 -8.50
CA LEU A 534 -19.64 -15.23 -7.99
C LEU A 534 -20.52 -14.62 -6.89
N LYS A 535 -21.73 -15.14 -6.76
CA LYS A 535 -22.71 -14.71 -5.76
C LYS A 535 -22.13 -14.78 -4.34
N ASN A 536 -22.29 -13.72 -3.57
CA ASN A 536 -21.61 -13.53 -2.29
C ASN A 536 -22.53 -13.38 -1.07
N TYR A 537 -23.85 -13.24 -1.27
CA TYR A 537 -24.81 -12.98 -0.19
C TYR A 537 -26.15 -13.71 -0.38
N GLY A 538 -26.81 -14.01 0.74
CA GLY A 538 -28.13 -14.63 0.83
C GLY A 538 -28.11 -16.04 1.43
N PRO A 539 -29.27 -16.61 1.82
CA PRO A 539 -29.34 -18.01 2.22
C PRO A 539 -29.11 -18.92 0.99
N TYR A 540 -28.42 -20.04 1.19
CA TYR A 540 -28.14 -21.04 0.14
C TYR A 540 -27.53 -20.48 -1.14
N TYR A 541 -26.78 -19.36 -1.04
CA TYR A 541 -26.22 -18.70 -2.22
C TYR A 541 -25.23 -19.61 -2.97
N GLU A 542 -24.61 -20.54 -2.25
CA GLU A 542 -23.71 -21.55 -2.79
C GLU A 542 -24.41 -22.54 -3.73
N LEU A 543 -25.74 -22.67 -3.64
CA LEU A 543 -26.55 -23.53 -4.50
C LEU A 543 -26.99 -22.86 -5.80
N MET A 544 -26.79 -21.54 -5.92
CA MET A 544 -27.17 -20.80 -7.12
C MET A 544 -26.21 -21.16 -8.26
N PRO A 545 -26.73 -21.69 -9.38
CA PRO A 545 -25.88 -22.18 -10.45
C PRO A 545 -25.18 -21.03 -11.20
N ALA A 546 -24.05 -21.34 -11.82
CA ALA A 546 -23.39 -20.47 -12.79
C ALA A 546 -23.27 -21.15 -14.17
N GLY A 547 -23.34 -20.36 -15.24
CA GLY A 547 -23.18 -20.83 -16.61
C GLY A 547 -24.41 -21.58 -17.13
N ILE A 548 -24.22 -22.60 -17.96
CA ILE A 548 -25.32 -23.32 -18.61
C ILE A 548 -25.67 -24.56 -17.78
N VAL A 549 -26.79 -24.50 -17.04
CA VAL A 549 -27.19 -25.54 -16.08
C VAL A 549 -28.65 -25.94 -16.27
N GLY A 550 -28.90 -27.25 -16.36
CA GLY A 550 -30.26 -27.81 -16.46
C GLY A 550 -30.95 -27.64 -17.82
N GLY A 551 -30.42 -26.77 -18.69
CA GLY A 551 -31.02 -26.45 -20.00
C GLY A 551 -32.27 -25.56 -19.88
N PRO A 552 -33.03 -25.39 -20.98
CA PRO A 552 -32.80 -25.99 -22.28
C PRO A 552 -31.66 -25.34 -23.10
N VAL A 553 -31.01 -26.16 -23.94
CA VAL A 553 -30.26 -25.74 -25.12
C VAL A 553 -30.97 -26.34 -26.34
N LYS A 554 -31.56 -25.51 -27.20
CA LYS A 554 -32.43 -25.95 -28.30
C LYS A 554 -32.00 -25.35 -29.63
N LEU A 555 -32.21 -26.12 -30.70
CA LEU A 555 -32.28 -25.62 -32.06
C LEU A 555 -33.74 -25.64 -32.50
N ILE A 556 -34.29 -24.52 -32.94
CA ILE A 556 -35.71 -24.34 -33.28
C ILE A 556 -35.82 -24.03 -34.77
N GLY A 557 -36.50 -24.90 -35.53
CA GLY A 557 -36.76 -24.72 -36.96
C GLY A 557 -38.10 -24.05 -37.27
N ASN A 558 -38.31 -23.68 -38.54
CA ASN A 558 -39.47 -22.92 -39.02
C ASN A 558 -40.84 -23.60 -38.85
N TYR A 559 -40.89 -24.92 -38.65
CA TYR A 559 -42.13 -25.71 -38.48
C TYR A 559 -42.29 -26.31 -37.07
N ASN A 560 -41.68 -25.68 -36.04
CA ASN A 560 -41.62 -26.20 -34.67
C ASN A 560 -40.77 -27.47 -34.48
N ASP A 561 -40.03 -27.90 -35.52
CA ASP A 561 -39.01 -28.94 -35.40
C ASP A 561 -37.92 -28.47 -34.44
N THR A 562 -37.90 -29.05 -33.24
CA THR A 562 -37.01 -28.65 -32.15
C THR A 562 -36.05 -29.79 -31.83
N ILE A 563 -34.74 -29.52 -31.92
CA ILE A 563 -33.71 -30.43 -31.43
C ILE A 563 -33.26 -29.94 -30.06
N ASP A 564 -33.52 -30.74 -29.01
CA ASP A 564 -33.06 -30.45 -27.65
C ASP A 564 -31.68 -31.08 -27.41
N LEU A 565 -30.67 -30.22 -27.23
CA LEU A 565 -29.27 -30.59 -27.02
C LEU A 565 -28.89 -30.70 -25.53
N SER A 566 -29.84 -30.46 -24.62
CA SER A 566 -29.55 -30.41 -23.16
C SER A 566 -29.00 -31.73 -22.61
N PHE A 567 -29.36 -32.84 -23.25
CA PHE A 567 -28.94 -34.21 -22.89
C PHE A 567 -27.93 -34.81 -23.88
N SER A 568 -27.37 -34.00 -24.78
CA SER A 568 -26.28 -34.42 -25.65
C SER A 568 -24.99 -34.69 -24.87
N LYS A 569 -24.02 -35.30 -25.53
CA LYS A 569 -22.66 -35.41 -24.99
C LYS A 569 -21.97 -34.05 -25.09
N TRP A 570 -21.68 -33.44 -23.93
CA TRP A 570 -20.99 -32.16 -23.81
C TRP A 570 -19.51 -32.36 -23.44
N SER A 571 -18.66 -31.60 -24.09
CA SER A 571 -17.21 -31.51 -23.86
C SER A 571 -16.87 -30.15 -23.27
N TYR A 572 -15.94 -30.11 -22.33
CA TYR A 572 -15.65 -28.91 -21.52
C TYR A 572 -14.20 -28.49 -21.64
N LYS A 573 -13.94 -27.18 -21.65
CA LYS A 573 -12.60 -26.59 -21.57
C LYS A 573 -12.61 -25.37 -20.65
N VAL A 574 -11.77 -25.38 -19.62
CA VAL A 574 -11.65 -24.30 -18.64
C VAL A 574 -10.69 -23.23 -19.14
N GLY A 575 -11.13 -21.97 -19.10
CA GLY A 575 -10.35 -20.79 -19.40
C GLY A 575 -10.04 -20.55 -20.87
N LEU A 576 -9.30 -19.48 -21.11
CA LEU A 576 -8.78 -19.10 -22.42
C LEU A 576 -7.36 -19.64 -22.64
N ASN A 577 -6.95 -19.81 -23.90
CA ASN A 577 -5.61 -20.24 -24.23
C ASN A 577 -4.55 -19.19 -23.84
N GLY A 578 -4.84 -17.89 -24.02
CA GLY A 578 -3.97 -16.81 -23.59
C GLY A 578 -3.76 -16.74 -22.07
N GLU A 579 -4.77 -17.16 -21.27
CA GLU A 579 -4.64 -17.32 -19.82
C GLU A 579 -3.68 -18.47 -19.48
N LYS A 580 -3.84 -19.63 -20.14
CA LYS A 580 -2.97 -20.81 -19.95
C LYS A 580 -1.51 -20.54 -20.35
N GLN A 581 -1.31 -19.74 -21.40
CA GLN A 581 0.01 -19.32 -21.88
C GLN A 581 0.60 -18.15 -21.09
N GLN A 582 -0.18 -17.57 -20.15
CA GLN A 582 0.21 -16.41 -19.36
C GLN A 582 0.72 -15.24 -20.22
N VAL A 583 0.01 -14.93 -21.31
CA VAL A 583 0.38 -13.90 -22.30
C VAL A 583 0.59 -12.51 -21.67
N TYR A 584 -0.04 -12.27 -20.52
CA TYR A 584 0.08 -11.04 -19.73
C TYR A 584 1.43 -10.88 -19.00
N LEU A 585 2.29 -11.90 -18.97
CA LEU A 585 3.64 -11.82 -18.40
C LEU A 585 4.68 -11.40 -19.45
N ASP A 586 5.66 -10.59 -19.05
CA ASP A 586 6.70 -10.06 -19.93
C ASP A 586 7.69 -11.11 -20.45
N ASN A 587 7.81 -12.25 -19.77
CA ASN A 587 8.66 -13.39 -20.14
C ASN A 587 7.92 -14.48 -20.92
N SER A 588 6.68 -14.24 -21.36
CA SER A 588 5.95 -15.23 -22.15
C SER A 588 6.65 -15.45 -23.51
N ASN A 589 6.81 -16.71 -23.93
CA ASN A 589 7.31 -17.08 -25.26
C ASN A 589 6.32 -16.74 -26.40
N SER A 590 5.47 -15.73 -26.20
CA SER A 590 4.40 -15.35 -27.12
C SER A 590 4.90 -14.39 -28.21
N THR A 591 4.59 -14.73 -29.47
CA THR A 591 4.82 -13.85 -30.61
C THR A 591 3.69 -12.82 -30.76
N TRP A 592 4.05 -11.55 -30.91
CA TRP A 592 3.12 -10.43 -31.08
C TRP A 592 3.26 -9.79 -32.47
N ASN A 593 2.15 -9.37 -33.06
CA ASN A 593 2.17 -8.55 -34.26
C ASN A 593 2.57 -7.12 -33.91
N THR A 594 3.61 -6.62 -34.58
CA THR A 594 4.18 -5.27 -34.40
C THR A 594 4.09 -4.52 -35.72
N GLY A 595 3.88 -3.20 -35.70
CA GLY A 595 3.78 -2.41 -36.94
C GLY A 595 2.75 -1.28 -36.95
N GLY A 596 2.15 -0.93 -35.81
CA GLY A 596 1.26 0.23 -35.66
C GLY A 596 -0.15 0.06 -36.26
N ILE A 597 -0.36 -0.88 -37.17
CA ILE A 597 -1.69 -1.30 -37.64
C ILE A 597 -2.18 -2.44 -36.76
N PHE A 598 -3.24 -2.18 -36.00
CA PHE A 598 -3.87 -3.14 -35.10
C PHE A 598 -5.38 -3.21 -35.35
N PRO A 599 -6.01 -4.38 -35.13
CA PRO A 599 -7.45 -4.53 -35.27
C PRO A 599 -8.17 -3.63 -34.26
N LYS A 600 -9.34 -3.15 -34.65
CA LYS A 600 -10.25 -2.38 -33.81
C LYS A 600 -11.61 -3.04 -33.88
N LYS A 601 -12.32 -3.09 -32.76
CA LYS A 601 -13.65 -3.72 -32.67
C LYS A 601 -13.66 -5.20 -33.07
N VAL A 602 -12.52 -5.88 -32.89
CA VAL A 602 -12.41 -7.33 -33.08
C VAL A 602 -12.44 -7.98 -31.69
N PRO A 603 -13.46 -8.80 -31.39
CA PRO A 603 -13.54 -9.56 -30.14
C PRO A 603 -12.34 -10.48 -29.92
N PHE A 604 -12.13 -10.92 -28.68
CA PHE A 604 -11.10 -11.88 -28.29
C PHE A 604 -9.70 -11.51 -28.79
N THR A 605 -9.26 -10.29 -28.51
CA THR A 605 -7.94 -9.78 -28.95
C THR A 605 -7.09 -9.39 -27.75
N TRP A 606 -5.81 -9.76 -27.79
CA TRP A 606 -4.81 -9.27 -26.85
C TRP A 606 -4.10 -8.05 -27.42
N TYR A 607 -3.93 -7.03 -26.59
CA TYR A 607 -3.15 -5.83 -26.89
C TYR A 607 -2.04 -5.66 -25.86
N LYS A 608 -0.87 -5.22 -26.31
CA LYS A 608 0.30 -4.92 -25.47
C LYS A 608 0.88 -3.57 -25.86
N THR A 609 1.21 -2.76 -24.88
CA THR A 609 1.94 -1.50 -25.07
C THR A 609 2.88 -1.25 -23.90
N THR A 610 3.86 -0.39 -24.10
CA THR A 610 4.82 0.06 -23.09
C THR A 610 4.70 1.56 -22.96
N PHE A 611 4.85 2.08 -21.75
CA PHE A 611 4.70 3.50 -21.47
C PHE A 611 5.62 3.92 -20.34
N GLN A 612 6.03 5.19 -20.35
CA GLN A 612 6.80 5.78 -19.26
C GLN A 612 5.90 6.19 -18.10
N ALA A 613 6.41 6.02 -16.88
CA ALA A 613 5.71 6.45 -15.67
C ALA A 613 5.44 7.96 -15.70
N PRO A 614 4.20 8.41 -15.42
CA PRO A 614 3.95 9.81 -15.16
C PRO A 614 4.85 10.35 -14.04
N LEU A 615 5.39 11.55 -14.22
CA LEU A 615 6.27 12.17 -13.23
C LEU A 615 5.51 12.50 -11.93
N GLY A 616 6.19 12.32 -10.79
CA GLY A 616 5.68 12.72 -9.48
C GLY A 616 5.22 11.54 -8.62
N SER A 617 4.47 11.85 -7.57
CA SER A 617 3.93 10.88 -6.60
C SER A 617 2.41 10.78 -6.63
N ASP A 618 1.76 11.43 -7.61
CA ASP A 618 0.32 11.44 -7.76
C ASP A 618 -0.15 10.06 -8.25
N PRO A 619 -1.30 9.53 -7.78
CA PRO A 619 -1.78 8.23 -8.20
C PRO A 619 -2.01 8.16 -9.71
N VAL A 620 -1.63 7.04 -10.33
CA VAL A 620 -1.75 6.81 -11.77
C VAL A 620 -3.00 5.98 -12.06
N VAL A 621 -3.74 6.38 -13.10
CA VAL A 621 -4.87 5.61 -13.62
C VAL A 621 -4.74 5.38 -15.11
N VAL A 622 -5.27 4.23 -15.55
CA VAL A 622 -5.50 3.94 -16.95
C VAL A 622 -6.92 4.36 -17.29
N ASP A 623 -7.06 5.27 -18.24
CA ASP A 623 -8.34 5.61 -18.88
C ASP A 623 -8.59 4.60 -19.99
N LEU A 624 -9.47 3.63 -19.74
CA LEU A 624 -9.80 2.58 -20.71
C LEU A 624 -10.98 2.95 -21.61
N LEU A 625 -11.30 4.24 -21.75
CA LEU A 625 -12.30 4.69 -22.71
C LEU A 625 -12.01 4.15 -24.12
N GLY A 626 -13.06 3.74 -24.82
CA GLY A 626 -12.97 3.12 -26.15
C GLY A 626 -12.83 1.60 -26.11
N MET A 627 -12.48 1.01 -24.97
CA MET A 627 -12.48 -0.44 -24.79
C MET A 627 -13.89 -1.00 -24.57
N GLY A 628 -14.05 -2.31 -24.76
CA GLY A 628 -15.30 -3.03 -24.59
C GLY A 628 -15.41 -3.64 -23.19
N LYS A 629 -15.02 -4.91 -23.08
CA LYS A 629 -14.95 -5.67 -21.83
C LYS A 629 -13.68 -6.50 -21.84
N GLY A 630 -13.09 -6.74 -20.67
CA GLY A 630 -12.03 -7.71 -20.55
C GLY A 630 -11.24 -7.57 -19.25
N THR A 631 -9.93 -7.78 -19.33
CA THR A 631 -9.02 -7.74 -18.19
C THR A 631 -7.74 -7.00 -18.54
N ALA A 632 -7.20 -6.28 -17.55
CA ALA A 632 -6.02 -5.45 -17.72
C ALA A 632 -4.91 -5.86 -16.75
N TRP A 633 -3.66 -5.79 -17.21
CA TRP A 633 -2.46 -6.06 -16.41
C TRP A 633 -1.41 -4.98 -16.63
N VAL A 634 -0.75 -4.58 -15.55
CA VAL A 634 0.47 -3.75 -15.61
C VAL A 634 1.61 -4.57 -15.04
N ASN A 635 2.68 -4.78 -15.82
CA ASN A 635 3.85 -5.56 -15.43
C ASN A 635 3.49 -6.98 -14.94
N GLY A 636 2.53 -7.63 -15.60
CA GLY A 636 2.01 -8.93 -15.20
C GLY A 636 1.09 -8.93 -13.97
N GLN A 637 0.92 -7.81 -13.27
CA GLN A 637 -0.02 -7.67 -12.15
C GLN A 637 -1.40 -7.27 -12.67
N SER A 638 -2.41 -8.05 -12.32
CA SER A 638 -3.78 -7.82 -12.79
C SER A 638 -4.40 -6.60 -12.11
N LEU A 639 -4.75 -5.58 -12.90
CA LEU A 639 -5.56 -4.44 -12.44
C LEU A 639 -7.01 -4.85 -12.16
N GLY A 640 -7.48 -5.88 -12.86
CA GLY A 640 -8.81 -6.46 -12.70
C GLY A 640 -9.61 -6.43 -13.99
N ARG A 641 -10.93 -6.62 -13.88
CA ARG A 641 -11.85 -6.59 -15.01
C ARG A 641 -12.07 -5.14 -15.47
N PHE A 642 -12.22 -4.91 -16.76
CA PHE A 642 -12.71 -3.64 -17.29
C PHE A 642 -13.99 -3.83 -18.08
N TRP A 643 -14.89 -2.85 -18.04
CA TRP A 643 -16.10 -2.83 -18.87
C TRP A 643 -16.61 -1.41 -19.14
N PRO A 644 -15.79 -0.51 -19.74
CA PRO A 644 -16.18 0.88 -19.97
C PRO A 644 -17.28 1.06 -21.02
N SER A 645 -17.56 0.05 -21.86
CA SER A 645 -18.73 0.09 -22.76
C SER A 645 -20.07 -0.13 -22.06
N TYR A 646 -20.08 -0.61 -20.80
CA TYR A 646 -21.29 -0.72 -20.01
C TYR A 646 -21.67 0.64 -19.43
N LEU A 647 -22.77 1.21 -19.92
CA LEU A 647 -23.27 2.50 -19.43
C LEU A 647 -24.19 2.31 -18.23
N THR A 648 -24.08 3.19 -17.26
CA THR A 648 -24.96 3.22 -16.10
C THR A 648 -26.38 3.63 -16.50
N TRP A 649 -27.35 3.28 -15.67
CA TRP A 649 -28.73 3.75 -15.83
C TRP A 649 -28.80 5.29 -15.88
N SER A 650 -29.61 5.84 -16.79
CA SER A 650 -29.68 7.28 -17.03
C SER A 650 -30.56 8.07 -16.03
N GLY A 651 -31.33 7.39 -15.19
CA GLY A 651 -32.17 8.02 -14.15
C GLY A 651 -31.56 7.95 -12.75
N GLY A 652 -32.06 8.77 -11.82
CA GLY A 652 -31.68 8.69 -10.39
C GLY A 652 -30.57 9.65 -9.95
N CYS A 653 -29.80 10.22 -10.88
CA CYS A 653 -28.86 11.30 -10.57
C CYS A 653 -29.61 12.63 -10.43
N GLY A 654 -29.89 13.02 -9.19
CA GLY A 654 -30.46 14.32 -8.82
C GLY A 654 -29.55 15.08 -7.83
N PRO A 655 -29.91 16.31 -7.47
CA PRO A 655 -29.20 17.04 -6.42
C PRO A 655 -29.29 16.27 -5.09
N CYS A 656 -28.17 16.17 -4.39
CA CYS A 656 -28.11 15.48 -3.11
C CYS A 656 -28.49 16.42 -1.96
N ASP A 657 -29.23 15.89 -0.99
CA ASP A 657 -29.56 16.56 0.27
C ASP A 657 -29.12 15.66 1.43
N TYR A 658 -28.48 16.22 2.44
CA TYR A 658 -28.03 15.45 3.60
C TYR A 658 -29.16 15.19 4.60
N ARG A 659 -30.27 15.91 4.47
CA ARG A 659 -31.34 15.90 5.46
C ARG A 659 -32.24 14.68 5.30
N GLY A 660 -32.46 14.00 6.42
CA GLY A 660 -33.33 12.85 6.53
C GLY A 660 -32.61 11.50 6.36
N PRO A 661 -33.32 10.38 6.56
CA PRO A 661 -32.71 9.05 6.51
C PRO A 661 -32.13 8.75 5.13
N PHE A 662 -30.83 8.45 5.09
CA PHE A 662 -30.11 8.09 3.89
C PHE A 662 -30.55 6.73 3.32
N GLN A 663 -30.52 6.64 1.99
CA GLN A 663 -30.73 5.41 1.22
C GLN A 663 -29.58 5.26 0.23
N SER A 664 -29.17 4.03 -0.09
CA SER A 664 -28.01 3.75 -0.96
C SER A 664 -28.14 4.33 -2.38
N ASN A 665 -29.35 4.64 -2.83
CA ASN A 665 -29.65 5.28 -4.11
C ASN A 665 -30.11 6.75 -3.97
N GLY A 666 -29.99 7.35 -2.77
CA GLY A 666 -30.49 8.70 -2.48
C GLY A 666 -29.61 9.84 -3.03
N CYS A 667 -28.34 9.57 -3.32
CA CYS A 667 -27.40 10.53 -3.89
C CYS A 667 -26.46 9.81 -4.86
N GLN A 668 -26.57 10.13 -6.14
CA GLN A 668 -25.90 9.41 -7.22
C GLN A 668 -25.33 10.35 -8.29
N THR A 669 -24.18 10.00 -8.86
CA THR A 669 -23.58 10.70 -10.02
C THR A 669 -23.20 9.71 -11.14
N GLY A 670 -22.77 10.21 -12.29
CA GLY A 670 -22.30 9.36 -13.39
C GLY A 670 -23.39 8.58 -14.14
N CYS A 671 -24.65 9.02 -14.10
CA CYS A 671 -25.75 8.41 -14.86
C CYS A 671 -25.57 8.58 -16.38
N GLY A 672 -25.71 7.50 -17.14
CA GLY A 672 -25.49 7.46 -18.60
C GLY A 672 -24.02 7.46 -19.03
N GLU A 673 -23.10 7.53 -18.07
CA GLU A 673 -21.65 7.43 -18.30
C GLU A 673 -21.17 5.97 -18.17
N PRO A 674 -19.94 5.64 -18.60
CA PRO A 674 -19.32 4.35 -18.32
C PRO A 674 -19.35 4.00 -16.82
N ALA A 675 -19.81 2.79 -16.50
CA ALA A 675 -19.86 2.30 -15.12
C ALA A 675 -18.48 2.25 -14.45
N GLN A 676 -17.41 2.02 -15.20
CA GLN A 676 -16.07 2.35 -14.72
C GLN A 676 -15.17 2.67 -15.90
N ARG A 677 -14.61 3.88 -15.87
CA ARG A 677 -13.70 4.38 -16.91
C ARG A 677 -12.23 4.34 -16.51
N TRP A 678 -11.92 4.70 -15.27
CA TRP A 678 -10.55 4.80 -14.75
C TRP A 678 -10.20 3.60 -13.87
N TYR A 679 -8.99 3.08 -14.07
CA TYR A 679 -8.50 1.88 -13.40
C TYR A 679 -7.19 2.19 -12.71
N HIS A 680 -7.11 1.95 -11.40
CA HIS A 680 -5.94 2.21 -10.57
C HIS A 680 -4.73 1.38 -11.05
N ALA A 681 -3.61 2.04 -11.32
CA ALA A 681 -2.36 1.39 -11.72
C ALA A 681 -1.20 1.77 -10.79
N GLY A 682 -0.32 0.80 -10.52
CA GLY A 682 0.95 1.02 -9.82
C GLY A 682 2.07 1.52 -10.76
N GLU A 683 3.32 1.50 -10.27
CA GLU A 683 4.49 1.95 -11.06
C GLU A 683 4.63 1.17 -12.38
N PRO A 684 4.72 1.84 -13.54
CA PRO A 684 4.53 1.20 -14.83
C PRO A 684 5.79 0.85 -15.63
N ASN A 685 5.66 -0.17 -16.51
CA ASN A 685 6.58 -0.46 -17.61
C ASN A 685 5.86 -1.06 -18.85
N THR A 686 4.86 -1.94 -18.65
CA THR A 686 4.10 -2.63 -19.71
C THR A 686 2.63 -2.74 -19.35
N LEU A 687 1.71 -2.34 -20.25
CA LEU A 687 0.27 -2.61 -20.17
C LEU A 687 -0.11 -3.74 -21.13
N VAL A 688 -0.78 -4.77 -20.63
CA VAL A 688 -1.42 -5.82 -21.43
C VAL A 688 -2.93 -5.78 -21.19
N LEU A 689 -3.71 -5.85 -22.26
CA LEU A 689 -5.17 -5.91 -22.24
C LEU A 689 -5.62 -7.17 -22.97
N PHE A 690 -6.52 -7.92 -22.34
CA PHE A 690 -7.36 -8.87 -23.07
C PHE A 690 -8.72 -8.19 -23.31
N GLU A 691 -9.12 -8.07 -24.57
CA GLU A 691 -10.38 -7.46 -25.01
C GLU A 691 -11.32 -8.54 -25.53
N GLU A 692 -12.39 -8.77 -24.78
CA GLU A 692 -13.42 -9.79 -25.02
C GLU A 692 -14.47 -9.30 -26.03
N ALA A 693 -14.95 -8.06 -25.91
CA ALA A 693 -16.11 -7.58 -26.66
C ALA A 693 -15.76 -6.90 -27.99
N GLY A 694 -14.54 -6.39 -28.13
CA GLY A 694 -14.05 -5.68 -29.31
C GLY A 694 -14.02 -4.16 -29.12
N GLY A 695 -12.90 -3.68 -28.56
CA GLY A 695 -12.64 -2.27 -28.29
C GLY A 695 -11.72 -1.58 -29.30
N ASP A 696 -11.49 -0.28 -29.11
CA ASP A 696 -10.49 0.52 -29.82
C ASP A 696 -9.42 1.03 -28.84
N PRO A 697 -8.23 0.39 -28.80
CA PRO A 697 -7.17 0.76 -27.85
C PRO A 697 -6.49 2.09 -28.18
N SER A 698 -6.80 2.73 -29.32
CA SER A 698 -6.24 4.06 -29.64
C SER A 698 -6.74 5.20 -28.76
N GLN A 699 -7.81 4.98 -27.99
CA GLN A 699 -8.34 5.96 -27.02
C GLN A 699 -7.79 5.78 -25.60
N VAL A 700 -7.11 4.65 -25.35
CA VAL A 700 -6.52 4.35 -24.04
C VAL A 700 -5.37 5.31 -23.76
N ASN A 701 -5.36 5.88 -22.56
CA ASN A 701 -4.31 6.80 -22.11
C ASN A 701 -4.08 6.69 -20.61
N PHE A 702 -2.97 7.27 -20.14
CA PHE A 702 -2.63 7.35 -18.71
C PHE A 702 -2.84 8.76 -18.19
N GLN A 703 -3.39 8.84 -16.98
CA GLN A 703 -3.71 10.09 -16.29
C GLN A 703 -3.24 10.00 -14.84
N THR A 704 -2.97 11.16 -14.23
CA THR A 704 -2.75 11.25 -12.79
C THR A 704 -3.97 11.82 -12.09
N VAL A 705 -4.20 11.38 -10.86
CA VAL A 705 -5.29 11.85 -10.01
C VAL A 705 -4.76 12.99 -9.15
N ILE A 706 -5.26 14.20 -9.37
CA ILE A 706 -4.81 15.40 -8.63
C ILE A 706 -6.00 16.19 -8.09
N VAL A 707 -5.74 17.05 -7.11
CA VAL A 707 -6.71 18.05 -6.69
C VAL A 707 -6.78 19.15 -7.75
N GLY A 708 -7.96 19.38 -8.33
CA GLY A 708 -8.19 20.43 -9.34
C GLY A 708 -8.65 21.76 -8.74
N ILE A 709 -9.76 21.74 -8.02
CA ILE A 709 -10.36 22.93 -7.39
C ILE A 709 -10.53 22.65 -5.90
N VAL A 710 -10.27 23.65 -5.07
CA VAL A 710 -10.62 23.62 -3.65
C VAL A 710 -11.53 24.78 -3.31
N CYS A 711 -12.57 24.46 -2.52
CA CYS A 711 -13.50 25.45 -2.01
C CYS A 711 -13.62 25.31 -0.50
N ALA A 712 -14.18 26.32 0.15
CA ALA A 712 -14.58 26.22 1.55
C ALA A 712 -15.87 27.03 1.78
N ASN A 713 -16.66 26.59 2.74
CA ASN A 713 -17.84 27.28 3.26
C ASN A 713 -17.72 27.34 4.77
N VAL A 714 -17.40 28.49 5.33
CA VAL A 714 -17.00 28.62 6.74
C VAL A 714 -17.98 29.52 7.46
N VAL A 715 -18.56 29.03 8.55
CA VAL A 715 -19.47 29.81 9.39
C VAL A 715 -18.68 30.86 10.18
N GLU A 716 -19.23 32.06 10.32
CA GLU A 716 -18.64 33.13 11.15
C GLU A 716 -18.23 32.61 12.56
N GLY A 717 -17.09 33.11 13.04
CA GLY A 717 -16.43 32.69 14.27
C GLY A 717 -15.44 31.52 14.11
N ASN A 718 -15.40 30.88 12.94
CA ASN A 718 -14.47 29.76 12.65
C ASN A 718 -13.27 30.20 11.81
N ILE A 719 -12.26 29.33 11.73
CA ILE A 719 -11.05 29.57 10.93
C ILE A 719 -11.24 28.90 9.56
N LEU A 720 -11.20 29.70 8.50
CA LEU A 720 -11.00 29.21 7.14
C LEU A 720 -9.59 28.62 7.06
N THR A 721 -9.47 27.34 6.68
CA THR A 721 -8.19 26.72 6.34
C THR A 721 -8.26 26.16 4.93
N LEU A 722 -7.37 26.63 4.06
CA LEU A 722 -7.19 26.08 2.72
C LEU A 722 -5.79 25.50 2.61
N SER A 723 -5.67 24.33 2.01
CA SER A 723 -4.43 23.58 1.86
C SER A 723 -4.42 22.81 0.54
N CYS A 724 -3.27 22.76 -0.10
CA CYS A 724 -3.00 21.89 -1.25
C CYS A 724 -2.44 20.54 -0.79
N GLN A 725 -2.59 19.51 -1.61
CA GLN A 725 -1.87 18.25 -1.40
C GLN A 725 -0.45 18.33 -1.99
N GLY A 726 0.53 17.75 -1.29
CA GLY A 726 1.92 17.68 -1.74
C GLY A 726 2.61 19.06 -1.85
N PRO A 727 3.52 19.26 -2.83
CA PRO A 727 4.27 20.51 -3.00
C PRO A 727 3.46 21.63 -3.69
N GLN A 728 2.18 21.41 -3.99
CA GLN A 728 1.36 22.33 -4.76
C GLN A 728 1.03 23.61 -3.96
N LYS A 729 0.78 24.70 -4.68
CA LYS A 729 0.41 26.01 -4.11
C LYS A 729 -0.89 26.51 -4.73
N ILE A 730 -1.66 27.27 -3.95
CA ILE A 730 -2.86 27.95 -4.43
C ILE A 730 -2.42 28.96 -5.48
N SER A 731 -2.85 28.78 -6.73
CA SER A 731 -2.39 29.61 -7.85
C SER A 731 -3.26 30.84 -8.05
N ALA A 732 -4.57 30.70 -7.82
CA ALA A 732 -5.54 31.75 -8.02
C ALA A 732 -6.75 31.59 -7.10
N LEU A 733 -7.39 32.72 -6.80
CA LEU A 733 -8.69 32.79 -6.14
C LEU A 733 -9.74 33.15 -7.19
N GLN A 734 -10.75 32.31 -7.39
CA GLN A 734 -11.85 32.57 -8.32
C GLN A 734 -12.92 33.46 -7.70
N VAL A 735 -13.34 33.14 -6.46
CA VAL A 735 -14.36 33.91 -5.74
C VAL A 735 -14.12 33.83 -4.24
N ALA A 736 -14.41 34.90 -3.53
CA ALA A 736 -14.60 34.89 -2.09
C ALA A 736 -15.72 35.85 -1.73
N SER A 737 -16.64 35.42 -0.87
CA SER A 737 -17.79 36.21 -0.47
C SER A 737 -18.10 35.99 1.00
N PHE A 738 -18.16 37.09 1.75
CA PHE A 738 -18.54 37.10 3.18
C PHE A 738 -19.92 37.73 3.31
N GLY A 739 -20.93 36.93 3.69
CA GLY A 739 -22.34 37.33 3.75
C GLY A 739 -23.29 36.20 3.32
N ASP A 740 -24.07 36.37 2.25
CA ASP A 740 -25.11 35.43 1.76
C ASP A 740 -24.82 34.74 0.39
N PRO A 741 -23.59 34.26 0.11
CA PRO A 741 -23.25 33.65 -1.17
C PRO A 741 -24.09 32.40 -1.50
N GLN A 742 -24.32 32.19 -2.80
CA GLN A 742 -25.13 31.08 -3.34
C GLN A 742 -24.27 30.05 -4.09
N GLY A 743 -24.83 28.88 -4.42
CA GLY A 743 -24.16 27.83 -5.21
C GLY A 743 -23.41 26.77 -4.39
N THR A 744 -22.73 25.86 -5.10
CA THR A 744 -21.94 24.75 -4.53
C THR A 744 -20.45 24.89 -4.87
N CYS A 745 -19.57 24.06 -4.29
CA CYS A 745 -18.15 24.11 -4.61
C CYS A 745 -17.92 23.97 -6.13
N GLY A 746 -17.13 24.89 -6.70
CA GLY A 746 -16.93 25.02 -8.14
C GLY A 746 -17.90 25.97 -8.86
N SER A 747 -18.98 26.40 -8.19
CA SER A 747 -20.03 27.25 -8.77
C SER A 747 -20.56 28.35 -7.83
N PHE A 748 -19.80 28.70 -6.78
CA PHE A 748 -20.21 29.75 -5.85
C PHE A 748 -20.40 31.10 -6.55
N GLN A 749 -21.50 31.78 -6.21
CA GLN A 749 -21.87 33.10 -6.69
C GLN A 749 -21.93 34.08 -5.52
N ILE A 750 -21.50 35.31 -5.76
CA ILE A 750 -21.60 36.40 -4.79
C ILE A 750 -23.09 36.72 -4.60
N GLY A 751 -23.55 36.68 -3.35
CA GLY A 751 -24.94 36.96 -3.00
C GLY A 751 -25.24 38.46 -2.91
N THR A 752 -26.48 38.79 -2.55
CA THR A 752 -26.94 40.19 -2.42
C THR A 752 -26.34 40.91 -1.22
N CYS A 753 -25.97 40.17 -0.18
CA CYS A 753 -25.27 40.57 1.02
C CYS A 753 -23.81 40.10 0.95
N ASN A 754 -22.90 40.98 0.55
CA ASN A 754 -21.46 40.67 0.47
C ASN A 754 -20.61 41.84 0.96
N VAL A 755 -19.47 41.54 1.56
CA VAL A 755 -18.43 42.54 1.84
C VAL A 755 -17.38 42.55 0.73
N ASP A 756 -17.20 43.69 0.07
CA ASP A 756 -16.37 43.81 -1.15
C ASP A 756 -14.87 43.55 -0.91
N SER A 757 -14.39 43.73 0.32
CA SER A 757 -13.00 43.47 0.73
C SER A 757 -12.65 41.98 0.80
N ALA A 758 -13.64 41.07 0.86
CA ALA A 758 -13.43 39.65 1.15
C ALA A 758 -12.51 38.97 0.13
N TYR A 759 -12.68 39.27 -1.17
CA TYR A 759 -11.79 38.77 -2.21
C TYR A 759 -10.34 39.22 -2.03
N GLY A 760 -10.12 40.50 -1.72
CA GLY A 760 -8.78 41.06 -1.52
C GLY A 760 -8.05 40.41 -0.34
N ILE A 761 -8.73 40.26 0.80
CA ILE A 761 -8.16 39.69 2.03
C ILE A 761 -7.76 38.23 1.82
N VAL A 762 -8.67 37.40 1.29
CA VAL A 762 -8.39 35.98 1.08
C VAL A 762 -7.31 35.78 0.03
N ARG A 763 -7.33 36.55 -1.07
CA ARG A 763 -6.32 36.47 -2.13
C ARG A 763 -4.92 36.76 -1.58
N GLN A 764 -4.78 37.82 -0.78
CA GLN A 764 -3.51 38.22 -0.20
C GLN A 764 -2.94 37.18 0.76
N ALA A 765 -3.81 36.52 1.53
CA ALA A 765 -3.39 35.51 2.50
C ALA A 765 -3.07 34.14 1.86
N CYS A 766 -3.78 33.76 0.80
CA CYS A 766 -3.78 32.38 0.31
C CYS A 766 -3.02 32.16 -1.01
N VAL A 767 -3.04 33.10 -1.96
CA VAL A 767 -2.41 32.89 -3.26
C VAL A 767 -0.88 32.83 -3.12
N GLY A 768 -0.25 31.82 -3.71
CA GLY A 768 1.19 31.55 -3.62
C GLY A 768 1.62 30.74 -2.39
N GLN A 769 0.69 30.41 -1.49
CA GLN A 769 0.94 29.57 -0.31
C GLN A 769 0.48 28.13 -0.55
N ALA A 770 1.14 27.16 0.10
CA ALA A 770 0.66 25.77 0.14
C ALA A 770 -0.52 25.60 1.11
N THR A 771 -0.54 26.42 2.18
CA THR A 771 -1.61 26.46 3.18
C THR A 771 -1.83 27.90 3.65
N CYS A 772 -3.07 28.28 3.90
CA CYS A 772 -3.42 29.54 4.57
C CYS A 772 -4.53 29.31 5.61
N SER A 773 -4.55 30.16 6.64
CA SER A 773 -5.58 30.16 7.67
C SER A 773 -6.04 31.58 7.99
N ILE A 774 -7.35 31.81 8.05
CA ILE A 774 -7.95 33.13 8.28
C ILE A 774 -9.13 32.99 9.25
N LEU A 775 -9.19 33.82 10.30
CA LEU A 775 -10.37 33.89 11.17
C LEU A 775 -11.52 34.58 10.41
N VAL A 776 -12.68 33.93 10.37
CA VAL A 776 -13.86 34.44 9.68
C VAL A 776 -14.73 35.23 10.65
N ASP A 777 -14.50 36.54 10.75
CA ASP A 777 -15.30 37.44 11.59
C ASP A 777 -15.42 38.85 10.98
N GLU A 778 -16.36 39.65 11.49
CA GLU A 778 -16.54 41.05 11.09
C GLU A 778 -15.28 41.91 11.32
N LYS A 779 -14.41 41.57 12.28
CA LYS A 779 -13.17 42.32 12.52
C LYS A 779 -12.18 42.15 11.37
N THR A 780 -12.13 40.96 10.78
CA THR A 780 -11.23 40.61 9.69
C THR A 780 -11.77 41.14 8.36
N PHE A 781 -13.06 40.95 8.09
CA PHE A 781 -13.66 41.24 6.79
C PHE A 781 -14.35 42.61 6.70
N GLY A 782 -14.78 43.19 7.82
CA GLY A 782 -15.60 44.40 7.90
C GLY A 782 -17.10 44.09 8.00
N SER A 783 -17.89 45.03 8.54
CA SER A 783 -19.35 44.93 8.60
C SER A 783 -20.00 45.70 7.44
N ARG A 784 -21.12 45.20 6.90
CA ARG A 784 -21.93 45.90 5.88
C ARG A 784 -23.00 46.81 6.48
N PHE A 785 -23.22 46.75 7.79
CA PHE A 785 -24.17 47.60 8.49
C PHE A 785 -23.49 48.93 8.85
N ASP A 786 -23.58 49.88 7.93
CA ASP A 786 -23.34 51.29 8.20
C ASP A 786 -24.62 51.86 8.84
N ASP A 787 -24.63 51.96 10.17
CA ASP A 787 -25.74 52.53 10.97
C ASP A 787 -25.88 54.06 10.79
N THR A 788 -25.36 54.65 9.70
CA THR A 788 -25.23 56.12 9.58
C THR A 788 -25.70 56.79 8.30
N LYS A 789 -26.63 56.21 7.52
CA LYS A 789 -27.33 56.98 6.45
C LYS A 789 -28.82 56.70 6.33
N GLU A 790 -29.61 57.47 7.09
CA GLU A 790 -30.95 57.87 6.66
C GLU A 790 -30.84 58.64 5.33
N HIS A 791 -31.32 58.04 4.24
CA HIS A 791 -31.69 58.80 3.05
C HIS A 791 -33.22 58.88 2.96
N ILE A 792 -33.73 60.01 3.45
CA ILE A 792 -35.03 60.59 3.11
C ILE A 792 -35.04 60.90 1.61
N GLY A 793 -36.04 60.41 0.86
CA GLY A 793 -36.18 60.73 -0.57
C GLY A 793 -37.35 60.06 -1.30
N SER A 794 -38.57 60.54 -1.01
CA SER A 794 -39.78 60.64 -1.87
C SER A 794 -39.99 59.75 -3.12
N GLY A 795 -41.17 59.09 -3.20
CA GLY A 795 -41.81 58.74 -4.48
C GLY A 795 -42.85 57.62 -4.43
N HIS A 796 -44.11 57.95 -4.73
CA HIS A 796 -45.32 57.09 -4.72
C HIS A 796 -45.23 55.74 -5.48
N ASN A 797 -45.78 54.65 -4.90
CA ASN A 797 -47.10 54.12 -5.27
C ASN A 797 -47.59 52.98 -4.36
N ARG A 798 -48.90 52.95 -4.11
CA ARG A 798 -49.62 51.98 -3.28
C ARG A 798 -49.93 50.69 -4.07
N ASN A 799 -49.79 49.55 -3.39
CA ASN A 799 -50.65 48.35 -3.39
C ASN A 799 -49.87 47.03 -3.50
N SER A 800 -49.55 46.44 -2.35
CA SER A 800 -49.70 45.00 -2.06
C SER A 800 -49.21 44.74 -0.64
N VAL A 801 -50.16 44.60 0.29
CA VAL A 801 -49.88 44.09 1.63
C VAL A 801 -49.91 42.57 1.54
N VAL A 802 -48.73 41.96 1.59
CA VAL A 802 -48.55 40.55 1.98
C VAL A 802 -47.62 40.58 3.20
N PRO A 803 -48.01 39.99 4.35
CA PRO A 803 -47.19 40.05 5.55
C PRO A 803 -46.02 39.07 5.41
N PHE A 804 -44.84 39.55 5.03
CA PHE A 804 -43.60 38.79 5.25
C PHE A 804 -43.20 38.90 6.72
N GLY A 805 -43.70 37.97 7.51
CA GLY A 805 -43.17 37.64 8.83
C GLY A 805 -41.87 36.85 8.72
N GLY A 806 -40.96 37.08 9.68
CA GLY A 806 -39.75 36.29 9.89
C GLY A 806 -38.51 36.89 9.22
N LYS A 807 -37.82 37.79 9.92
CA LYS A 807 -36.39 38.02 9.67
C LYS A 807 -35.65 36.72 10.00
N THR A 808 -35.40 35.87 9.00
CA THR A 808 -34.36 34.85 9.06
C THR A 808 -33.05 35.57 9.35
N THR A 809 -32.44 35.28 10.49
CA THR A 809 -31.02 35.58 10.73
C THR A 809 -30.23 34.87 9.62
N GLN A 810 -29.93 35.59 8.54
CA GLN A 810 -29.08 35.10 7.47
C GLN A 810 -27.74 34.69 8.08
N PHE A 811 -27.33 33.45 7.83
CA PHE A 811 -26.00 32.95 8.15
C PHE A 811 -24.94 33.91 7.60
N LYS A 812 -24.18 34.56 8.49
CA LYS A 812 -22.93 35.22 8.12
C LYS A 812 -21.87 34.13 8.01
N GLY A 813 -21.28 34.00 6.83
CA GLY A 813 -20.25 33.01 6.56
C GLY A 813 -19.41 33.42 5.36
N LEU A 814 -18.23 32.84 5.24
CA LEU A 814 -17.30 33.07 4.14
C LEU A 814 -17.29 31.86 3.22
N ARG A 815 -17.64 32.06 1.94
CA ARG A 815 -17.45 31.06 0.88
C ARG A 815 -16.32 31.46 -0.04
N VAL A 816 -15.46 30.51 -0.38
CA VAL A 816 -14.24 30.73 -1.16
C VAL A 816 -14.08 29.63 -2.19
N ILE A 817 -13.65 29.96 -3.41
CA ILE A 817 -13.15 29.00 -4.43
C ILE A 817 -11.74 29.42 -4.85
N THR A 818 -10.83 28.47 -4.74
CA THR A 818 -9.45 28.57 -5.20
C THR A 818 -9.16 27.54 -6.29
N VAL A 819 -8.28 27.91 -7.21
CA VAL A 819 -7.82 27.04 -8.30
C VAL A 819 -6.34 26.73 -8.07
N TYR A 820 -5.92 25.56 -8.55
CA TYR A 820 -4.54 25.15 -8.69
C TYR A 820 -4.18 25.17 -10.18
N PRO A 821 -3.14 25.90 -10.61
CA PRO A 821 -1.90 25.20 -10.93
C PRO A 821 -0.61 25.99 -10.62
N ALA A 822 0.35 25.33 -9.97
CA ALA A 822 1.78 25.57 -10.12
C ALA A 822 2.54 24.37 -9.55
N VAL A 823 2.99 23.47 -10.42
CA VAL A 823 4.33 22.89 -10.22
C VAL A 823 5.27 23.99 -10.68
N PRO A 824 6.26 24.43 -9.90
CA PRO A 824 7.25 25.35 -10.43
C PRO A 824 8.10 24.60 -11.45
N PHE A 825 7.70 24.66 -12.72
CA PHE A 825 8.62 24.58 -13.85
C PHE A 825 8.78 26.01 -14.37
N ASP A 826 10.01 26.51 -14.24
CA ASP A 826 10.59 27.75 -14.76
C ASP A 826 9.64 28.94 -15.01
N ASP A 827 9.76 29.97 -14.16
CA ASP A 827 9.33 31.33 -14.50
C ASP A 827 10.24 31.87 -15.63
N GLU A 828 9.80 31.70 -16.88
CA GLU A 828 10.47 32.20 -18.09
C GLU A 828 10.49 33.74 -18.18
N THR A 829 9.83 34.49 -17.27
CA THR A 829 9.76 35.95 -17.41
C THR A 829 10.92 36.72 -16.78
N THR A 830 11.79 36.06 -16.00
CA THR A 830 12.95 36.72 -15.37
C THR A 830 14.32 36.16 -15.74
N GLY A 831 14.38 35.03 -16.45
CA GLY A 831 15.65 34.39 -16.83
C GLY A 831 16.57 34.04 -15.66
N GLN A 832 16.09 34.13 -14.41
CA GLN A 832 16.83 33.76 -13.21
C GLN A 832 16.25 32.48 -12.62
N ARG A 833 16.81 31.33 -13.01
CA ARG A 833 16.61 30.09 -12.26
C ARG A 833 17.03 30.33 -10.81
N ARG A 834 16.11 30.18 -9.85
CA ARG A 834 16.46 30.11 -8.43
C ARG A 834 17.16 28.78 -8.19
N HIS A 835 18.46 28.75 -8.41
CA HIS A 835 19.27 27.56 -8.19
C HIS A 835 19.18 27.14 -6.72
N ILE A 836 18.72 25.92 -6.46
CA ILE A 836 18.85 25.30 -5.14
C ILE A 836 20.27 24.79 -5.03
N ASN A 837 21.00 25.18 -3.98
CA ASN A 837 22.38 24.72 -3.81
C ASN A 837 22.39 23.47 -2.92
N THR A 838 22.68 22.32 -3.52
CA THR A 838 22.82 21.04 -2.79
C THR A 838 24.28 20.68 -2.57
N CYS A 839 24.53 19.89 -1.52
CA CYS A 839 25.85 19.30 -1.23
C CYS A 839 25.72 17.90 -0.63
N ASN A 840 26.72 17.09 -0.93
CA ASN A 840 26.97 15.79 -0.32
C ASN A 840 28.40 15.81 0.24
N GLY A 841 28.64 15.15 1.38
CA GLY A 841 29.97 15.04 1.96
C GLY A 841 30.02 15.20 3.48
N PHE A 842 31.25 15.32 4.01
CA PHE A 842 31.51 15.55 5.45
C PHE A 842 31.35 17.01 5.89
N TYR A 843 31.47 17.97 4.96
CA TYR A 843 31.30 19.40 5.20
C TYR A 843 30.59 20.06 4.02
N CYS A 844 29.74 21.04 4.30
CA CYS A 844 28.98 21.79 3.30
C CYS A 844 28.98 23.32 3.55
N ASP A 845 29.85 23.81 4.42
CA ASP A 845 29.87 25.22 4.82
C ASP A 845 30.54 26.15 3.77
N SER A 846 31.09 25.60 2.69
CA SER A 846 31.81 26.33 1.62
C SER A 846 30.97 26.65 0.38
N ILE A 847 29.70 26.23 0.31
CA ILE A 847 28.83 26.58 -0.82
C ILE A 847 28.52 28.08 -0.77
N THR A 848 29.08 28.83 -1.70
CA THR A 848 28.67 30.21 -2.03
C THR A 848 27.49 30.15 -2.99
N PRO A 849 26.30 30.64 -2.60
CA PRO A 849 25.17 30.75 -3.51
C PRO A 849 25.54 31.63 -4.70
N ASN A 850 25.21 31.22 -5.92
CA ASN A 850 25.29 32.09 -7.11
C ASN A 850 24.34 33.31 -7.00
N ASN A 851 23.34 33.24 -6.10
CA ASN A 851 22.42 34.33 -5.78
C ASN A 851 22.09 34.28 -4.28
N SER A 852 22.10 35.41 -3.57
CA SER A 852 22.02 35.47 -2.09
C SER A 852 20.68 35.01 -1.49
N THR A 853 19.71 34.64 -2.32
CA THR A 853 18.34 34.26 -1.94
C THR A 853 18.04 32.77 -2.13
N SER A 854 19.00 31.99 -2.62
CA SER A 854 18.84 30.56 -2.88
C SER A 854 19.05 29.68 -1.63
N PRO A 855 18.16 28.72 -1.33
CA PRO A 855 18.31 27.85 -0.17
C PRO A 855 19.51 26.90 -0.33
N LYS A 856 20.13 26.54 0.80
CA LYS A 856 21.23 25.57 0.89
C LYS A 856 20.72 24.29 1.54
N LEU A 857 20.87 23.16 0.85
CA LEU A 857 20.48 21.85 1.37
C LEU A 857 21.69 20.92 1.44
N TRP A 858 21.88 20.31 2.60
CA TRP A 858 22.82 19.21 2.79
C TRP A 858 22.08 17.90 2.63
N THR A 859 22.07 17.41 1.39
CA THR A 859 21.30 16.23 0.96
C THR A 859 21.91 14.93 1.47
N GLU A 860 23.25 14.89 1.62
CA GLU A 860 23.96 13.77 2.24
C GLU A 860 25.03 14.26 3.22
N ASN A 861 24.67 14.40 4.50
CA ASN A 861 25.66 14.57 5.57
C ASN A 861 26.20 13.20 6.00
N TRP A 862 27.45 12.93 5.66
CA TRP A 862 28.12 11.68 5.98
C TRP A 862 28.52 11.63 7.46
N THR A 863 27.82 10.83 8.25
CA THR A 863 28.06 10.65 9.71
C THR A 863 29.34 9.86 10.02
N GLY A 864 29.85 9.13 9.03
CA GLY A 864 31.07 8.34 9.01
C GLY A 864 31.25 7.68 7.63
N TRP A 865 31.88 6.52 7.54
CA TRP A 865 32.19 5.84 6.27
C TRP A 865 32.02 4.31 6.37
N PHE A 866 31.86 3.62 5.24
CA PHE A 866 31.72 2.16 5.21
C PHE A 866 33.04 1.42 5.52
N LYS A 867 32.92 0.19 6.00
CA LYS A 867 34.04 -0.75 6.15
C LYS A 867 34.33 -1.48 4.84
N ALA A 868 35.60 -1.51 4.45
CA ALA A 868 36.08 -2.33 3.33
C ALA A 868 36.79 -3.60 3.82
N TRP A 869 36.79 -4.66 3.00
CA TRP A 869 37.32 -5.99 3.35
C TRP A 869 38.77 -6.00 3.86
N ASP A 870 39.60 -5.05 3.43
CA ASP A 870 41.04 -4.94 3.76
C ASP A 870 41.38 -3.70 4.62
N LYS A 871 40.39 -2.98 5.17
CA LYS A 871 40.59 -1.72 5.91
C LYS A 871 40.11 -1.81 7.36
N PRO A 872 40.73 -1.05 8.28
CA PRO A 872 40.21 -0.88 9.63
C PRO A 872 38.87 -0.12 9.62
N ASP A 873 38.10 -0.26 10.70
CA ASP A 873 36.80 0.40 10.85
C ASP A 873 36.98 1.93 10.88
N PRO A 874 36.35 2.68 9.97
CA PRO A 874 36.44 4.14 9.96
C PRO A 874 35.65 4.73 11.13
N HIS A 875 36.18 5.80 11.75
CA HIS A 875 35.52 6.51 12.84
C HIS A 875 35.56 8.02 12.65
N ARG A 876 34.42 8.69 12.82
CA ARG A 876 34.25 10.14 12.82
C ARG A 876 33.86 10.62 14.22
N PHE A 877 34.68 11.48 14.80
CA PHE A 877 34.45 12.05 16.14
C PHE A 877 33.15 12.87 16.22
N ALA A 878 32.50 12.83 17.39
CA ALA A 878 31.22 13.51 17.63
C ALA A 878 31.34 15.03 17.55
N GLU A 879 32.48 15.56 17.99
CA GLU A 879 32.88 16.96 18.00
C GLU A 879 32.96 17.50 16.56
N ASP A 880 33.61 16.75 15.67
CA ASP A 880 33.75 17.12 14.27
C ASP A 880 32.41 17.09 13.52
N LEU A 881 31.62 16.05 13.77
CA LEU A 881 30.26 15.97 13.22
C LEU A 881 29.42 17.16 13.73
N GLY A 882 29.41 17.44 15.04
CA GLY A 882 28.69 18.58 15.60
C GLY A 882 29.18 19.93 15.04
N TYR A 883 30.50 20.11 14.91
CA TYR A 883 31.12 21.29 14.31
C TYR A 883 30.61 21.49 12.87
N SER A 884 30.65 20.45 12.04
CA SER A 884 30.24 20.54 10.63
C SER A 884 28.77 20.95 10.47
N VAL A 885 27.87 20.43 11.31
CA VAL A 885 26.45 20.78 11.33
C VAL A 885 26.20 22.20 11.83
N ALA A 886 26.84 22.61 12.93
CA ALA A 886 26.74 23.98 13.43
C ALA A 886 27.26 25.00 12.41
N ARG A 887 28.36 24.68 11.71
CA ARG A 887 28.93 25.49 10.62
C ARG A 887 27.99 25.62 9.42
N PHE A 888 27.25 24.56 9.08
CA PHE A 888 26.24 24.59 8.01
C PHE A 888 25.14 25.60 8.33
N PHE A 889 24.52 25.52 9.51
CA PHE A 889 23.48 26.48 9.92
C PHE A 889 24.05 27.89 10.15
N GLN A 890 25.28 28.03 10.67
CA GLN A 890 25.98 29.31 10.74
C GLN A 890 26.16 29.97 9.36
N SER A 891 26.21 29.17 8.28
CA SER A 891 26.34 29.64 6.90
C SER A 891 24.99 29.81 6.17
N SER A 892 23.90 29.93 6.93
CA SER A 892 22.51 30.01 6.44
C SER A 892 22.03 28.74 5.74
N GLY A 893 22.44 27.58 6.25
CA GLY A 893 21.90 26.28 5.84
C GLY A 893 20.41 26.15 6.14
N THR A 894 19.62 25.65 5.18
CA THR A 894 18.16 25.57 5.29
C THR A 894 17.69 24.19 5.73
N LEU A 895 18.26 23.13 5.14
CA LEU A 895 17.85 21.75 5.40
C LEU A 895 19.08 20.84 5.45
N GLN A 896 19.10 19.94 6.42
CA GLN A 896 20.19 19.01 6.65
C GLN A 896 19.64 17.58 6.77
N ASN A 897 20.13 16.67 5.93
CA ASN A 897 19.80 15.25 5.95
C ASN A 897 21.05 14.42 6.30
N TYR A 898 20.94 13.46 7.21
CA TYR A 898 22.02 12.51 7.49
C TYR A 898 21.93 11.34 6.52
N TYR A 899 23.00 11.08 5.78
CA TYR A 899 23.02 9.96 4.83
C TYR A 899 22.83 8.61 5.55
N MET A 900 23.52 8.41 6.68
CA MET A 900 23.41 7.21 7.51
C MET A 900 23.21 7.56 8.98
N TYR A 901 21.96 7.60 9.43
CA TYR A 901 21.64 7.85 10.85
C TYR A 901 21.60 6.56 11.68
N ARG A 902 21.25 5.43 11.05
CA ARG A 902 21.31 4.09 11.60
C ARG A 902 22.08 3.18 10.62
N GLY A 903 23.06 2.45 11.16
CA GLY A 903 23.82 1.44 10.43
C GLY A 903 22.96 0.23 10.04
N GLY A 904 23.41 -0.56 9.07
CA GLY A 904 22.69 -1.77 8.63
C GLY A 904 23.60 -2.93 8.29
N THR A 905 23.00 -4.04 7.87
CA THR A 905 23.71 -5.23 7.38
C THR A 905 23.12 -5.62 6.03
N ASN A 906 23.98 -5.85 5.03
CA ASN A 906 23.59 -6.30 3.71
C ASN A 906 23.34 -7.81 3.75
N PHE A 907 22.09 -8.22 3.61
CA PHE A 907 21.71 -9.63 3.56
C PHE A 907 21.45 -10.06 2.12
N GLY A 908 21.85 -11.30 1.80
CA GLY A 908 21.73 -11.84 0.46
C GLY A 908 22.83 -11.38 -0.50
N ARG A 909 22.72 -11.86 -1.74
CA ARG A 909 23.78 -11.76 -2.75
C ARG A 909 23.80 -10.42 -3.52
N THR A 910 22.62 -9.83 -3.72
CA THR A 910 22.43 -8.67 -4.61
C THR A 910 22.54 -7.32 -3.91
N THR A 911 22.72 -7.29 -2.58
CA THR A 911 22.59 -6.09 -1.75
C THR A 911 23.93 -5.41 -1.42
N GLY A 912 25.06 -6.03 -1.77
CA GLY A 912 26.40 -5.52 -1.47
C GLY A 912 27.09 -4.88 -2.68
N GLY A 913 27.72 -3.73 -2.45
CA GLY A 913 28.69 -3.15 -3.39
C GLY A 913 30.05 -3.87 -3.31
N PRO A 914 30.90 -3.78 -4.35
CA PRO A 914 32.06 -4.66 -4.52
C PRO A 914 33.22 -4.45 -3.52
N TYR A 915 33.18 -3.36 -2.75
CA TYR A 915 34.19 -3.02 -1.75
C TYR A 915 33.69 -3.19 -0.32
N ILE A 916 32.39 -3.45 -0.14
CA ILE A 916 31.72 -3.26 1.15
C ILE A 916 31.54 -4.62 1.81
N THR A 917 31.95 -4.71 3.06
CA THR A 917 31.67 -5.90 3.86
C THR A 917 30.16 -6.07 4.10
N THR A 918 29.73 -7.23 4.57
CA THR A 918 28.33 -7.47 4.94
C THR A 918 27.81 -6.44 5.96
N THR A 919 28.67 -5.89 6.82
CA THR A 919 28.33 -4.77 7.69
C THR A 919 28.35 -3.43 6.95
N TYR A 920 27.28 -2.66 7.11
CA TYR A 920 26.99 -1.37 6.49
C TYR A 920 26.74 -0.29 7.57
N ASP A 921 27.56 -0.29 8.63
CA ASP A 921 27.34 0.54 9.83
C ASP A 921 27.56 2.06 9.62
N TYR A 922 28.49 2.43 8.72
CA TYR A 922 28.89 3.82 8.45
C TYR A 922 29.35 4.62 9.67
N ASP A 923 29.70 3.97 10.79
CA ASP A 923 29.93 4.63 12.09
C ASP A 923 28.75 5.55 12.46
N ALA A 924 27.53 5.11 12.15
CA ALA A 924 26.31 5.87 12.35
C ALA A 924 26.03 6.14 13.85
N PRO A 925 25.27 7.19 14.18
CA PRO A 925 24.83 7.48 15.56
C PRO A 925 24.06 6.32 16.22
N ILE A 926 23.42 5.47 15.44
CA ILE A 926 22.81 4.21 15.88
C ILE A 926 23.48 3.09 15.09
N ASP A 927 24.04 2.08 15.75
CA ASP A 927 24.75 1.00 15.08
C ASP A 927 23.80 0.01 14.37
N GLU A 928 24.36 -0.91 13.59
CA GLU A 928 23.62 -1.97 12.89
C GLU A 928 22.74 -2.85 13.82
N CYS A 929 23.14 -2.96 15.09
CA CYS A 929 22.38 -3.67 16.13
C CYS A 929 21.34 -2.79 16.83
N GLY A 930 21.16 -1.54 16.41
CA GLY A 930 20.22 -0.59 17.01
C GLY A 930 20.72 0.04 18.31
N ASN A 931 21.97 -0.18 18.73
CA ASN A 931 22.51 0.45 19.92
C ASN A 931 22.88 1.90 19.64
N ILE A 932 22.69 2.75 20.64
CA ILE A 932 23.04 4.17 20.57
C ILE A 932 24.56 4.34 20.73
N ARG A 933 25.22 4.89 19.70
CA ARG A 933 26.65 5.20 19.72
C ARG A 933 26.88 6.54 20.40
N GLN A 934 27.28 6.50 21.66
CA GLN A 934 27.67 7.71 22.39
C GLN A 934 29.18 7.98 22.24
N PRO A 935 29.62 9.25 22.30
CA PRO A 935 28.81 10.44 22.55
C PRO A 935 28.13 11.01 21.29
N LYS A 936 28.33 10.39 20.12
CA LYS A 936 27.86 10.90 18.82
C LYS A 936 26.35 11.21 18.79
N TRP A 937 25.50 10.26 19.18
CA TRP A 937 24.06 10.48 19.23
C TRP A 937 23.66 11.59 20.21
N GLY A 938 24.23 11.59 21.42
CA GLY A 938 23.91 12.59 22.44
C GLY A 938 24.30 13.99 22.01
N ASN A 939 25.46 14.11 21.35
CA ASN A 939 25.95 15.36 20.82
C ASN A 939 25.00 15.93 19.74
N LEU A 940 24.57 15.09 18.79
CA LEU A 940 23.61 15.50 17.75
C LEU A 940 22.26 15.91 18.32
N LYS A 941 21.70 15.09 19.23
CA LYS A 941 20.42 15.39 19.89
C LYS A 941 20.44 16.75 20.58
N ASN A 942 21.50 17.04 21.33
CA ASN A 942 21.65 18.30 22.04
C ASN A 942 21.83 19.48 21.08
N LEU A 943 22.65 19.31 20.04
CA LEU A 943 22.86 20.32 19.00
C LEU A 943 21.55 20.69 18.30
N HIS A 944 20.77 19.71 17.84
CA HIS A 944 19.49 19.97 17.16
C HIS A 944 18.45 20.62 18.07
N ALA A 945 18.39 20.22 19.35
CA ALA A 945 17.51 20.86 20.31
C ALA A 945 17.82 22.37 20.48
N VAL A 946 19.10 22.75 20.36
CA VAL A 946 19.54 24.15 20.46
C VAL A 946 19.33 24.90 19.14
N ILE A 947 19.61 24.28 17.99
CA ILE A 947 19.31 24.85 16.67
C ILE A 947 17.80 25.15 16.54
N LYS A 948 16.94 24.26 17.04
CA LYS A 948 15.48 24.48 17.04
C LYS A 948 15.06 25.72 17.84
N LYS A 949 15.78 26.09 18.90
CA LYS A 949 15.52 27.36 19.62
C LYS A 949 15.82 28.58 18.77
N MET A 950 16.67 28.45 17.75
CA MET A 950 17.04 29.51 16.81
C MET A 950 16.24 29.48 15.51
N GLU A 951 15.25 28.60 15.38
CA GLU A 951 14.50 28.37 14.14
C GLU A 951 13.96 29.68 13.54
N LYS A 952 13.30 30.53 14.34
CA LYS A 952 12.80 31.81 13.85
C LYS A 952 13.91 32.74 13.36
N ALA A 953 15.04 32.79 14.06
CA ALA A 953 16.18 33.63 13.68
C ALA A 953 16.88 33.10 12.41
N LEU A 954 16.97 31.78 12.25
CA LEU A 954 17.55 31.13 11.07
C LEU A 954 16.64 31.23 9.84
N THR A 955 15.32 31.22 10.04
CA THR A 955 14.33 31.29 8.95
C THR A 955 14.05 32.71 8.47
N TYR A 956 13.93 33.67 9.39
CA TYR A 956 13.51 35.04 9.08
C TYR A 956 14.62 36.08 9.26
N GLY A 957 15.68 35.75 9.99
CA GLY A 957 16.75 36.69 10.30
C GLY A 957 17.76 36.86 9.17
N ASN A 958 18.18 38.10 8.94
CA ASN A 958 19.31 38.39 8.09
C ASN A 958 20.61 37.97 8.79
N ALA A 959 21.45 37.21 8.10
CA ALA A 959 22.74 36.77 8.63
C ALA A 959 23.82 37.82 8.33
N LYS A 960 24.49 38.32 9.37
CA LYS A 960 25.72 39.12 9.24
C LYS A 960 26.89 38.38 9.85
N ALA A 961 27.78 37.91 8.98
CA ALA A 961 29.03 37.26 9.37
C ALA A 961 30.16 38.29 9.49
N THR A 962 30.85 38.30 10.62
CA THR A 962 32.06 39.08 10.87
C THR A 962 33.22 38.10 11.04
N LYS A 963 34.19 38.14 10.12
CA LYS A 963 35.45 37.41 10.28
C LYS A 963 36.37 38.25 11.18
N LEU A 964 36.95 37.62 12.18
CA LEU A 964 37.87 38.24 13.13
C LEU A 964 39.29 37.69 12.92
N VAL A 965 40.26 38.32 13.57
CA VAL A 965 41.66 37.87 13.59
C VAL A 965 41.78 36.43 14.13
N ASN A 966 42.82 35.70 13.74
CA ASN A 966 43.11 34.33 14.20
C ASN A 966 42.04 33.26 13.88
N ARG A 967 41.41 33.34 12.69
CA ARG A 967 40.41 32.35 12.21
C ARG A 967 39.14 32.21 13.08
N LEU A 968 38.85 33.24 13.89
CA LEU A 968 37.60 33.37 14.62
C LEU A 968 36.52 34.01 13.74
N SER A 969 35.27 33.65 13.96
CA SER A 969 34.14 34.27 13.25
C SER A 969 32.88 34.33 14.09
N VAL A 970 32.13 35.41 13.93
CA VAL A 970 30.82 35.60 14.54
C VAL A 970 29.78 35.73 13.45
N THR A 971 28.70 34.96 13.52
CA THR A 971 27.52 35.19 12.68
C THR A 971 26.34 35.55 13.55
N LYS A 972 25.76 36.72 13.32
CA LYS A 972 24.54 37.19 13.99
C LYS A 972 23.38 37.15 13.00
N PHE A 973 22.29 36.48 13.38
CA PHE A 973 21.01 36.49 12.71
C PHE A 973 20.11 37.51 13.40
N PHE A 974 19.60 38.50 12.67
CA PHE A 974 18.81 39.59 13.22
C PHE A 974 17.67 40.00 12.28
N ASP A 975 16.53 40.36 12.87
CA ASP A 975 15.39 41.01 12.22
C ASP A 975 14.67 41.89 13.25
N ILE A 976 13.93 42.92 12.81
CA ILE A 976 13.19 43.85 13.69
C ILE A 976 12.10 43.12 14.49
N ALA A 977 11.57 42.00 13.98
CA ALA A 977 10.45 41.27 14.58
C ALA A 977 10.82 39.98 15.33
N VAL A 978 12.10 39.61 15.44
CA VAL A 978 12.53 38.29 15.97
C VAL A 978 13.70 38.41 16.94
N VAL A 979 13.74 37.57 17.98
CA VAL A 979 14.88 37.46 18.91
C VAL A 979 16.14 37.06 18.13
N PRO A 980 17.26 37.79 18.26
CA PRO A 980 18.47 37.54 17.48
C PRO A 980 19.21 36.27 17.95
N GLY A 981 19.84 35.57 17.02
CA GLY A 981 20.62 34.36 17.31
C GLY A 981 22.05 34.46 16.81
N CYS A 982 23.04 33.96 17.57
CA CYS A 982 24.45 34.08 17.24
C CYS A 982 25.20 32.74 17.26
N PHE A 983 26.16 32.61 16.34
CA PHE A 983 27.16 31.55 16.29
C PHE A 983 28.56 32.15 16.41
N LEU A 984 29.37 31.64 17.33
CA LEU A 984 30.77 32.01 17.51
C LEU A 984 31.63 30.79 17.15
N ALA A 985 32.45 30.87 16.11
CA ALA A 985 33.22 29.73 15.61
C ALA A 985 34.72 29.97 15.68
N ASN A 986 35.44 29.00 16.22
CA ASN A 986 36.89 28.88 16.15
C ASN A 986 37.25 27.85 15.07
N LYS A 987 37.83 28.33 13.96
CA LYS A 987 38.25 27.47 12.82
C LYS A 987 39.71 27.02 12.92
N ASN A 988 40.39 27.32 14.03
CA ASN A 988 41.72 26.79 14.29
C ASN A 988 41.59 25.34 14.77
N LYS A 989 42.37 24.42 14.19
CA LYS A 989 42.33 22.99 14.54
C LYS A 989 43.14 22.64 15.78
N THR A 990 44.05 23.51 16.21
CA THR A 990 45.03 23.20 17.26
C THR A 990 44.94 24.14 18.45
N ASP A 991 44.57 25.40 18.24
CA ASP A 991 44.63 26.41 19.30
C ASP A 991 43.24 26.85 19.77
N ASP A 992 43.05 26.83 21.09
CA ASP A 992 41.91 27.44 21.76
C ASP A 992 42.00 28.97 21.70
N ALA A 993 40.87 29.65 21.83
CA ALA A 993 40.82 31.11 21.77
C ALA A 993 39.80 31.70 22.74
N THR A 994 40.04 32.93 23.18
CA THR A 994 39.07 33.74 23.91
C THR A 994 38.58 34.86 23.00
N LEU A 995 37.27 34.94 22.79
CA LEU A 995 36.63 35.94 21.97
C LEU A 995 35.83 36.93 22.84
N ASP A 996 36.13 38.21 22.74
CA ASP A 996 35.28 39.27 23.30
C ASP A 996 34.17 39.62 22.29
N PHE A 997 32.92 39.39 22.66
CA PHE A 997 31.74 39.69 21.85
C PHE A 997 30.67 40.39 22.68
N GLU A 998 30.30 41.61 22.27
CA GLU A 998 29.35 42.48 22.96
C GLU A 998 29.69 42.71 24.46
N GLY A 999 30.99 42.77 24.80
CA GLY A 999 31.47 43.03 26.16
C GLY A 999 31.56 41.79 27.06
N THR A 1000 31.23 40.61 26.52
CA THR A 1000 31.35 39.31 27.21
C THR A 1000 32.47 38.49 26.58
N LYS A 1001 33.34 37.90 27.42
CA LYS A 1001 34.42 37.01 26.97
C LYS A 1001 33.92 35.56 26.90
N TYR A 1002 33.98 34.98 25.71
CA TYR A 1002 33.65 33.57 25.46
C TYR A 1002 34.91 32.76 25.20
N PHE A 1003 35.04 31.62 25.88
CA PHE A 1003 36.10 30.65 25.62
C PHE A 1003 35.66 29.69 24.51
N LEU A 1004 36.40 29.67 23.41
CA LEU A 1004 36.14 28.85 22.22
C LEU A 1004 37.27 27.82 22.05
N PRO A 1005 37.04 26.55 22.40
CA PRO A 1005 38.00 25.47 22.11
C PRO A 1005 38.38 25.41 20.62
N SER A 1006 39.52 24.83 20.31
CA SER A 1006 39.91 24.51 18.94
C SER A 1006 38.82 23.72 18.22
N TRP A 1007 38.61 24.03 16.94
CA TRP A 1007 37.64 23.40 16.04
C TRP A 1007 36.21 23.32 16.61
N SER A 1008 35.71 24.44 17.14
CA SER A 1008 34.41 24.48 17.83
C SER A 1008 33.49 25.62 17.36
N VAL A 1009 32.20 25.44 17.59
CA VAL A 1009 31.16 26.47 17.43
C VAL A 1009 30.35 26.58 18.71
N SER A 1010 30.33 27.76 19.32
CA SER A 1010 29.39 28.12 20.39
C SER A 1010 28.11 28.72 19.80
N ILE A 1011 26.97 28.28 20.34
CA ILE A 1011 25.63 28.66 19.90
C ILE A 1011 24.92 29.45 21.01
N LEU A 1012 24.51 30.67 20.67
CA LEU A 1012 23.88 31.63 21.57
C LEU A 1012 22.51 32.03 20.99
N PRO A 1013 21.41 31.37 21.38
CA PRO A 1013 20.09 31.61 20.78
C PRO A 1013 19.52 33.03 20.97
N ASP A 1014 20.06 33.80 21.93
CA ASP A 1014 19.71 35.19 22.23
C ASP A 1014 20.88 36.17 22.02
N CYS A 1015 21.98 35.70 21.43
CA CYS A 1015 23.26 36.40 21.31
C CYS A 1015 23.96 36.80 22.63
N LYS A 1016 23.49 36.35 23.79
CA LYS A 1016 24.04 36.73 25.11
C LYS A 1016 24.58 35.56 25.91
N GLN A 1017 23.91 34.41 25.90
CA GLN A 1017 24.33 33.26 26.70
C GLN A 1017 24.69 32.08 25.81
N GLU A 1018 25.88 31.50 26.02
CA GLU A 1018 26.26 30.23 25.40
C GLU A 1018 25.38 29.12 25.98
N VAL A 1019 24.59 28.48 25.13
CA VAL A 1019 23.72 27.35 25.51
C VAL A 1019 24.35 26.02 25.09
N TYR A 1020 25.25 26.05 24.10
CA TYR A 1020 25.90 24.85 23.57
C TYR A 1020 27.22 25.19 22.87
N ASN A 1021 28.22 24.32 22.99
CA ASN A 1021 29.47 24.39 22.23
C ASN A 1021 29.79 22.98 21.67
N THR A 1022 30.13 22.89 20.39
CA THR A 1022 30.31 21.60 19.69
C THR A 1022 31.48 20.76 20.21
N ALA A 1023 32.46 21.36 20.90
CA ALA A 1023 33.58 20.67 21.53
C ALA A 1023 33.34 20.35 23.01
N LYS A 1024 32.32 20.94 23.66
CA LYS A 1024 31.92 20.63 25.04
C LYS A 1024 30.88 19.52 25.06
N VAL A 1025 31.32 18.30 24.75
CA VAL A 1025 30.43 17.13 24.61
C VAL A 1025 30.01 16.63 25.99
N ASN A 1026 28.90 17.18 26.50
CA ASN A 1026 28.30 16.80 27.79
C ASN A 1026 27.39 15.55 27.67
N ALA A 1027 27.84 14.52 26.93
CA ALA A 1027 27.12 13.26 26.76
C ALA A 1027 27.92 12.11 27.39
N GLN A 1028 27.24 11.17 28.04
CA GLN A 1028 27.85 9.96 28.59
C GLN A 1028 28.58 9.21 27.47
N THR A 1029 29.89 8.99 27.59
CA THR A 1029 30.64 8.18 26.61
C THR A 1029 30.41 6.69 26.90
N SER A 1030 29.97 5.92 25.90
CA SER A 1030 29.89 4.47 25.98
C SER A 1030 30.89 3.85 25.01
N ILE A 1031 31.75 2.96 25.53
CA ILE A 1031 32.63 2.14 24.69
C ILE A 1031 31.89 0.83 24.45
N MET A 1032 31.47 0.61 23.22
CA MET A 1032 30.89 -0.66 22.80
C MET A 1032 32.01 -1.69 22.70
N VAL A 1033 32.00 -2.69 23.57
CA VAL A 1033 32.95 -3.82 23.53
C VAL A 1033 32.19 -5.06 23.10
N LYS A 1034 32.65 -5.71 22.02
CA LYS A 1034 32.18 -7.05 21.66
C LYS A 1034 32.62 -8.00 22.76
N LYS A 1035 31.71 -8.34 23.67
CA LYS A 1035 31.96 -9.33 24.73
C LYS A 1035 31.53 -10.71 24.23
N PRO A 1036 32.31 -11.77 24.51
CA PRO A 1036 31.79 -13.13 24.47
C PRO A 1036 30.52 -13.21 25.32
N ASN A 1037 29.54 -13.96 24.86
CA ASN A 1037 28.23 -14.07 25.50
C ASN A 1037 28.38 -14.60 26.94
N GLN A 1038 27.96 -13.84 27.96
CA GLN A 1038 28.09 -14.24 29.37
C GLN A 1038 27.06 -15.28 29.84
N ALA A 1039 26.19 -15.77 28.93
CA ALA A 1039 25.32 -16.92 29.18
C ALA A 1039 26.05 -18.28 29.05
N GLU A 1040 27.37 -18.27 28.81
CA GLU A 1040 28.20 -19.45 28.55
C GLU A 1040 29.28 -19.58 29.65
N ALA A 1041 28.89 -20.10 30.81
CA ALA A 1041 29.86 -20.62 31.78
C ALA A 1041 30.44 -21.98 31.35
N GLU A 1042 29.92 -22.58 30.27
CA GLU A 1042 30.59 -23.62 29.50
C GLU A 1042 30.55 -23.27 28.01
N PRO A 1043 31.66 -23.42 27.27
CA PRO A 1043 31.70 -23.13 25.86
C PRO A 1043 30.85 -24.19 25.14
N THR A 1044 29.60 -23.88 24.81
CA THR A 1044 28.88 -24.73 23.85
C THR A 1044 29.55 -24.53 22.50
N SER A 1045 30.47 -25.43 22.16
CA SER A 1045 31.09 -25.51 20.83
C SER A 1045 30.01 -25.49 19.76
N LEU A 1046 30.09 -24.56 18.82
CA LEU A 1046 29.32 -24.67 17.57
C LEU A 1046 29.59 -26.05 17.02
N MET A 1047 28.53 -26.85 16.82
CA MET A 1047 28.67 -28.12 16.11
C MET A 1047 28.54 -27.83 14.63
N TRP A 1048 29.57 -28.15 13.88
CA TRP A 1048 29.62 -27.92 12.46
C TRP A 1048 29.40 -29.22 11.71
N SER A 1049 28.65 -29.14 10.64
CA SER A 1049 28.55 -30.15 9.60
C SER A 1049 29.11 -29.54 8.32
N TRP A 1050 29.65 -30.38 7.44
CA TRP A 1050 30.23 -29.93 6.18
C TRP A 1050 29.88 -30.87 5.04
N LYS A 1051 29.86 -30.34 3.81
CA LYS A 1051 29.63 -31.11 2.59
C LYS A 1051 30.47 -30.52 1.46
N PRO A 1052 31.37 -31.30 0.83
CA PRO A 1052 32.13 -30.83 -0.31
C PRO A 1052 31.20 -30.63 -1.51
N GLU A 1053 31.43 -29.59 -2.30
CA GLU A 1053 30.77 -29.37 -3.58
C GLU A 1053 31.21 -30.46 -4.56
N ASP A 1054 30.25 -31.10 -5.24
CA ASP A 1054 30.57 -32.08 -6.28
C ASP A 1054 30.98 -31.35 -7.57
N LEU A 1055 32.28 -31.14 -7.71
CA LEU A 1055 32.93 -30.52 -8.87
C LEU A 1055 33.19 -31.52 -10.00
N SER A 1056 33.09 -32.83 -9.75
CA SER A 1056 33.41 -33.87 -10.74
C SER A 1056 32.45 -33.81 -11.94
N LYS A 1057 31.17 -33.58 -11.66
CA LYS A 1057 30.15 -33.35 -12.68
C LYS A 1057 30.31 -32.04 -13.41
N ALA A 1058 31.02 -31.05 -12.85
CA ALA A 1058 31.19 -29.73 -13.45
C ALA A 1058 32.25 -29.70 -14.56
N VAL A 1059 33.18 -30.65 -14.56
CA VAL A 1059 34.28 -30.69 -15.53
C VAL A 1059 34.12 -31.84 -16.54
N GLN A 1060 33.36 -32.88 -16.21
CA GLN A 1060 33.06 -34.00 -17.10
C GLN A 1060 31.54 -34.23 -17.18
N GLY A 1061 30.88 -33.67 -18.20
CA GLY A 1061 29.50 -34.05 -18.56
C GLY A 1061 28.36 -33.10 -18.19
N LEU A 1062 28.58 -31.79 -18.05
CA LEU A 1062 27.45 -30.83 -18.00
C LEU A 1062 26.89 -30.59 -19.40
N GLU A 1063 25.56 -30.61 -19.53
CA GLU A 1063 24.92 -29.76 -20.53
C GLU A 1063 25.26 -28.30 -20.19
N PRO A 1064 25.97 -27.58 -21.08
CA PRO A 1064 26.24 -26.17 -20.89
C PRO A 1064 24.94 -25.39 -21.02
N ASP A 1065 24.79 -24.31 -20.27
CA ASP A 1065 23.60 -23.44 -20.39
C ASP A 1065 23.58 -22.80 -21.79
N PHE A 1066 24.76 -22.49 -22.34
CA PHE A 1066 24.97 -22.10 -23.75
C PHE A 1066 26.45 -22.20 -24.14
N THR A 1067 26.76 -22.02 -25.44
CA THR A 1067 28.14 -22.01 -25.97
C THR A 1067 28.37 -20.83 -26.91
N THR A 1068 29.61 -20.33 -26.97
CA THR A 1068 30.02 -19.24 -27.88
C THR A 1068 31.41 -19.53 -28.46
N ASN A 1069 31.74 -18.89 -29.59
CA ASN A 1069 33.06 -19.03 -30.25
C ASN A 1069 34.10 -18.01 -29.74
N THR A 1070 33.77 -17.25 -28.71
CA THR A 1070 34.63 -16.24 -28.07
C THR A 1070 34.31 -16.15 -26.58
N LEU A 1071 35.26 -15.67 -25.79
CA LEU A 1071 35.02 -15.36 -24.37
C LEU A 1071 33.92 -14.30 -24.22
N ARG A 1072 32.96 -14.54 -23.32
CA ARG A 1072 31.90 -13.62 -22.94
C ARG A 1072 32.11 -13.11 -21.52
N ASP A 1073 31.76 -11.84 -21.34
CA ASP A 1073 31.67 -11.19 -20.05
C ASP A 1073 30.72 -11.92 -19.09
N GLN A 1074 31.10 -11.99 -17.81
CA GLN A 1074 30.35 -12.72 -16.80
C GLN A 1074 28.95 -12.15 -16.58
N ILE A 1075 28.76 -10.83 -16.61
CA ILE A 1075 27.45 -10.19 -16.45
C ILE A 1075 26.55 -10.60 -17.61
N LEU A 1076 27.07 -10.53 -18.83
CA LEU A 1076 26.33 -10.92 -20.04
C LEU A 1076 26.05 -12.42 -20.14
N ALA A 1077 26.92 -13.25 -19.57
CA ALA A 1077 26.82 -14.70 -19.58
C ALA A 1077 25.90 -15.24 -18.49
N SER A 1078 25.96 -14.68 -17.28
CA SER A 1078 25.16 -15.13 -16.14
C SER A 1078 23.83 -14.41 -16.00
N VAL A 1079 23.67 -13.24 -16.63
CA VAL A 1079 22.53 -12.33 -16.41
C VAL A 1079 22.34 -12.03 -14.91
N ASP A 1080 23.46 -11.94 -14.19
CA ASP A 1080 23.55 -11.77 -12.73
C ASP A 1080 22.84 -12.86 -11.89
N ALA A 1081 22.55 -14.03 -12.46
CA ALA A 1081 21.90 -15.12 -11.72
C ALA A 1081 22.82 -15.83 -10.70
N SER A 1082 24.14 -15.66 -10.81
CA SER A 1082 25.14 -16.17 -9.85
C SER A 1082 26.46 -15.38 -9.85
N ASP A 1083 27.10 -15.27 -8.67
CA ASP A 1083 28.46 -14.68 -8.54
C ASP A 1083 29.50 -15.60 -9.15
N TYR A 1084 29.14 -16.88 -9.32
CA TYR A 1084 29.95 -17.94 -9.87
C TYR A 1084 29.56 -18.23 -11.31
N LEU A 1085 30.54 -18.21 -12.23
CA LEU A 1085 30.38 -18.60 -13.64
C LEU A 1085 31.52 -19.53 -14.06
N TRP A 1086 31.15 -20.65 -14.67
CA TRP A 1086 32.08 -21.60 -15.29
C TRP A 1086 32.32 -21.25 -16.76
N TYR A 1087 33.59 -21.22 -17.16
CA TYR A 1087 34.08 -21.12 -18.53
C TYR A 1087 34.79 -22.43 -18.87
N ILE A 1088 34.27 -23.19 -19.83
CA ILE A 1088 34.77 -24.53 -20.14
C ILE A 1088 35.17 -24.58 -21.61
N THR A 1089 36.38 -25.05 -21.90
CA THR A 1089 36.84 -25.30 -23.27
C THR A 1089 37.66 -26.59 -23.32
N SER A 1090 38.02 -27.03 -24.52
CA SER A 1090 38.89 -28.19 -24.71
C SER A 1090 40.00 -27.90 -25.71
N VAL A 1091 41.13 -28.57 -25.51
CA VAL A 1091 42.33 -28.46 -26.35
C VAL A 1091 42.91 -29.84 -26.59
N ASN A 1092 43.32 -30.13 -27.84
CA ASN A 1092 44.00 -31.37 -28.18
C ASN A 1092 45.51 -31.12 -28.25
N VAL A 1093 46.30 -31.97 -27.58
CA VAL A 1093 47.76 -31.97 -27.70
C VAL A 1093 48.25 -33.31 -28.25
N SER A 1094 49.36 -33.30 -28.97
CA SER A 1094 49.86 -34.46 -29.72
C SER A 1094 50.61 -35.50 -28.87
N GLN A 1095 51.07 -35.08 -27.69
CA GLN A 1095 51.80 -35.85 -26.69
C GLN A 1095 51.61 -35.17 -25.33
N ASP A 1096 52.03 -35.82 -24.25
CA ASP A 1096 52.00 -35.20 -22.91
C ASP A 1096 52.91 -33.96 -22.87
N GLU A 1097 52.37 -32.81 -22.46
CA GLU A 1097 53.08 -31.53 -22.44
C GLU A 1097 52.89 -30.80 -21.11
N GLN A 1098 53.98 -30.24 -20.56
CA GLN A 1098 53.94 -29.32 -19.43
C GLN A 1098 53.92 -27.88 -19.97
N MET A 1099 52.88 -27.13 -19.63
CA MET A 1099 52.65 -25.75 -20.08
C MET A 1099 52.28 -24.84 -18.89
N SER A 1100 52.27 -23.52 -19.09
CA SER A 1100 51.76 -22.53 -18.13
C SER A 1100 50.45 -21.95 -18.65
N LEU A 1101 49.36 -22.07 -17.87
CA LEU A 1101 48.07 -21.45 -18.15
C LEU A 1101 48.09 -20.01 -17.62
N GLN A 1102 48.01 -19.03 -18.52
CA GLN A 1102 48.05 -17.61 -18.20
C GLN A 1102 46.80 -16.88 -18.70
N MET A 1103 46.20 -16.02 -17.87
CA MET A 1103 45.10 -15.15 -18.29
C MET A 1103 44.92 -13.89 -17.45
N ASN A 1104 44.29 -12.88 -18.05
CA ASN A 1104 43.79 -11.71 -17.33
C ASN A 1104 42.35 -11.92 -16.91
N THR A 1105 42.04 -11.65 -15.65
CA THR A 1105 40.68 -11.68 -15.12
C THR A 1105 40.26 -10.32 -14.61
N ALA A 1106 38.99 -9.97 -14.84
CA ALA A 1106 38.25 -8.86 -14.27
C ALA A 1106 37.29 -9.33 -13.13
N GLY A 1107 37.53 -10.54 -12.60
CA GLY A 1107 36.86 -11.11 -11.44
C GLY A 1107 37.63 -10.90 -10.13
N HIS A 1108 36.99 -11.23 -9.01
CA HIS A 1108 37.62 -11.12 -7.69
C HIS A 1108 38.43 -12.37 -7.33
N ILE A 1109 37.96 -13.54 -7.77
CA ILE A 1109 38.57 -14.84 -7.52
C ILE A 1109 38.49 -15.66 -8.81
N LEU A 1110 39.55 -16.41 -9.11
CA LEU A 1110 39.57 -17.36 -10.21
C LEU A 1110 40.12 -18.70 -9.72
N HIS A 1111 39.41 -19.77 -10.07
CA HIS A 1111 39.86 -21.15 -9.87
C HIS A 1111 39.96 -21.84 -11.22
N ALA A 1112 41.05 -22.56 -11.46
CA ALA A 1112 41.27 -23.26 -12.72
C ALA A 1112 41.39 -24.76 -12.51
N PHE A 1113 40.77 -25.52 -13.41
CA PHE A 1113 40.74 -26.98 -13.42
C PHE A 1113 41.17 -27.52 -14.78
N VAL A 1114 41.93 -28.61 -14.78
CA VAL A 1114 42.34 -29.33 -15.98
C VAL A 1114 41.95 -30.79 -15.82
N ASN A 1115 41.18 -31.33 -16.76
CA ASN A 1115 40.66 -32.70 -16.75
C ASN A 1115 39.88 -33.12 -15.48
N GLY A 1116 39.46 -32.15 -14.67
CA GLY A 1116 38.75 -32.36 -13.40
C GLY A 1116 39.56 -31.97 -12.17
N ASP A 1117 40.89 -31.82 -12.31
CA ASP A 1117 41.78 -31.54 -11.19
C ASP A 1117 41.99 -30.03 -11.00
N LEU A 1118 41.88 -29.55 -9.76
CA LEU A 1118 42.13 -28.16 -9.39
C LEU A 1118 43.64 -27.86 -9.45
N ILE A 1119 44.06 -27.04 -10.42
CA ILE A 1119 45.46 -26.68 -10.63
C ILE A 1119 45.88 -25.42 -9.85
N GLY A 1120 44.93 -24.56 -9.47
CA GLY A 1120 45.23 -23.37 -8.67
C GLY A 1120 44.04 -22.45 -8.46
N SER A 1121 44.18 -21.59 -7.45
CA SER A 1121 43.21 -20.54 -7.09
C SER A 1121 43.95 -19.25 -6.76
N GLU A 1122 43.48 -18.12 -7.27
CA GLU A 1122 44.05 -16.79 -6.96
C GLU A 1122 42.94 -15.75 -6.76
N TYR A 1123 43.27 -14.69 -6.04
CA TYR A 1123 42.34 -13.62 -5.65
C TYR A 1123 42.97 -12.24 -5.85
N ALA A 1124 42.13 -11.25 -6.15
CA ALA A 1124 42.58 -9.89 -6.42
C ALA A 1124 43.11 -9.19 -5.15
N PRO A 1125 44.30 -8.56 -5.18
CA PRO A 1125 44.86 -7.87 -4.01
C PRO A 1125 44.30 -6.45 -3.82
N ASN A 1126 44.14 -6.01 -2.56
CA ASN A 1126 43.86 -4.62 -2.16
C ASN A 1126 42.64 -3.96 -2.84
N GLY A 1127 41.52 -4.68 -2.94
CA GLY A 1127 40.28 -4.13 -3.52
C GLY A 1127 40.36 -3.81 -5.02
N LYS A 1128 41.32 -4.42 -5.74
CA LYS A 1128 41.34 -4.40 -7.22
C LYS A 1128 40.32 -5.39 -7.78
N PHE A 1129 39.82 -5.12 -8.98
CA PHE A 1129 38.87 -5.98 -9.71
C PHE A 1129 39.54 -6.75 -10.83
N SER A 1130 40.86 -6.77 -10.87
CA SER A 1130 41.60 -7.48 -11.90
C SER A 1130 42.96 -7.93 -11.41
N PHE A 1131 43.37 -9.10 -11.90
CA PHE A 1131 44.69 -9.67 -11.68
C PHE A 1131 45.06 -10.60 -12.84
N VAL A 1132 46.34 -10.97 -12.90
CA VAL A 1132 46.87 -11.95 -13.85
C VAL A 1132 46.94 -13.28 -13.11
N PHE A 1133 46.32 -14.32 -13.68
CA PHE A 1133 46.41 -15.69 -13.18
C PHE A 1133 47.46 -16.45 -13.98
N GLU A 1134 48.36 -17.15 -13.29
CA GLU A 1134 49.39 -17.99 -13.91
C GLU A 1134 49.67 -19.25 -13.09
N LYS A 1135 49.53 -20.44 -13.71
CA LYS A 1135 49.83 -21.74 -13.09
C LYS A 1135 50.38 -22.74 -14.12
N GLU A 1136 51.33 -23.56 -13.67
CA GLU A 1136 51.78 -24.72 -14.45
C GLU A 1136 50.70 -25.80 -14.53
N VAL A 1137 50.59 -26.43 -15.70
CA VAL A 1137 49.61 -27.47 -16.03
C VAL A 1137 50.28 -28.59 -16.82
N VAL A 1138 49.80 -29.81 -16.63
CA VAL A 1138 50.18 -30.98 -17.45
C VAL A 1138 48.98 -31.34 -18.32
N LEU A 1139 49.20 -31.36 -19.63
CA LEU A 1139 48.21 -31.77 -20.62
C LEU A 1139 48.58 -33.18 -21.10
N ASN A 1140 47.60 -34.08 -21.12
CA ASN A 1140 47.78 -35.46 -21.59
C ASN A 1140 47.62 -35.52 -23.11
N GLN A 1141 48.26 -36.49 -23.77
CA GLN A 1141 48.03 -36.78 -25.18
C GLN A 1141 46.53 -36.89 -25.49
N GLU A 1142 46.10 -36.31 -26.61
CA GLU A 1142 44.69 -36.15 -27.02
C GLU A 1142 43.97 -34.98 -26.31
N MET A 1143 42.67 -35.15 -26.00
CA MET A 1143 41.78 -34.09 -25.57
C MET A 1143 41.93 -33.79 -24.08
N ASN A 1144 42.13 -32.51 -23.77
CA ASN A 1144 42.15 -31.99 -22.41
C ASN A 1144 41.01 -30.98 -22.24
N VAL A 1145 40.31 -31.05 -21.10
CA VAL A 1145 39.24 -30.10 -20.74
C VAL A 1145 39.78 -29.09 -19.75
N ILE A 1146 39.62 -27.80 -20.06
CA ILE A 1146 40.00 -26.69 -19.20
C ILE A 1146 38.72 -26.03 -18.71
N ALA A 1147 38.51 -26.02 -17.39
CA ALA A 1147 37.36 -25.38 -16.76
C ALA A 1147 37.84 -24.29 -15.80
N LEU A 1148 37.30 -23.08 -15.95
CA LEU A 1148 37.66 -21.90 -15.17
C LEU A 1148 36.42 -21.41 -14.43
N LEU A 1149 36.49 -21.33 -13.11
CA LEU A 1149 35.42 -20.82 -12.27
C LEU A 1149 35.79 -19.41 -11.81
N SER A 1150 35.09 -18.41 -12.35
CA SER A 1150 35.22 -17.02 -11.93
C SER A 1150 34.19 -16.70 -10.84
N ALA A 1151 34.62 -16.06 -9.76
CA ALA A 1151 33.74 -15.47 -8.75
C ALA A 1151 33.85 -13.94 -8.75
N THR A 1152 32.70 -13.27 -8.87
CA THR A 1152 32.59 -11.80 -8.84
C THR A 1152 31.70 -11.38 -7.67
N VAL A 1153 32.27 -10.64 -6.71
CA VAL A 1153 31.56 -10.19 -5.50
C VAL A 1153 31.07 -8.75 -5.71
N GLY A 1154 29.79 -8.60 -6.04
CA GLY A 1154 29.19 -7.29 -6.33
C GLY A 1154 29.68 -6.65 -7.64
N LEU A 1155 28.89 -5.73 -8.18
CA LEU A 1155 29.20 -5.01 -9.43
C LEU A 1155 29.55 -3.55 -9.14
N LYS A 1156 30.44 -2.97 -9.94
CA LYS A 1156 30.80 -1.56 -9.78
C LYS A 1156 29.60 -0.68 -10.05
N ASN A 1157 29.29 0.21 -9.12
CA ASN A 1157 28.06 1.02 -9.10
C ASN A 1157 28.32 2.53 -9.03
N TYR A 1158 29.57 2.98 -9.25
CA TYR A 1158 29.92 4.40 -9.23
C TYR A 1158 31.11 4.73 -10.16
N GLY A 1159 31.17 6.00 -10.60
CA GLY A 1159 32.18 6.53 -11.54
C GLY A 1159 31.64 6.65 -12.97
N PRO A 1160 32.26 7.43 -13.86
CA PRO A 1160 31.82 7.51 -15.26
C PRO A 1160 32.01 6.16 -15.95
N TYR A 1161 31.01 5.75 -16.76
CA TYR A 1161 31.02 4.52 -17.55
C TYR A 1161 31.10 3.21 -16.75
N TYR A 1162 30.53 3.16 -15.54
CA TYR A 1162 30.58 1.95 -14.71
C TYR A 1162 29.85 0.76 -15.36
N GLU A 1163 28.83 1.04 -16.18
CA GLU A 1163 28.08 0.08 -17.00
C GLU A 1163 28.92 -0.62 -18.08
N LEU A 1164 30.09 -0.07 -18.41
CA LEU A 1164 31.03 -0.64 -19.38
C LEU A 1164 32.15 -1.45 -18.72
N MET A 1165 32.15 -1.59 -17.38
CA MET A 1165 33.22 -2.31 -16.70
C MET A 1165 33.02 -3.83 -16.79
N PRO A 1166 33.99 -4.57 -17.35
CA PRO A 1166 33.88 -6.01 -17.52
C PRO A 1166 33.96 -6.75 -16.17
N ALA A 1167 33.35 -7.93 -16.11
CA ALA A 1167 33.43 -8.86 -15.00
C ALA A 1167 33.79 -10.27 -15.48
N GLY A 1168 34.55 -11.00 -14.66
CA GLY A 1168 35.03 -12.34 -14.98
C GLY A 1168 36.14 -12.33 -16.05
N ILE A 1169 36.08 -13.20 -17.05
CA ILE A 1169 37.18 -13.37 -18.02
C ILE A 1169 36.78 -12.70 -19.34
N VAL A 1170 37.26 -11.47 -19.57
CA VAL A 1170 36.81 -10.64 -20.70
C VAL A 1170 37.98 -10.18 -21.57
N GLY A 1171 37.85 -10.37 -22.89
CA GLY A 1171 38.73 -9.77 -23.90
C GLY A 1171 40.08 -10.46 -24.14
N GLY A 1172 40.44 -11.48 -23.36
CA GLY A 1172 41.66 -12.26 -23.55
C GLY A 1172 42.97 -11.50 -23.20
N PRO A 1173 44.11 -12.22 -23.19
CA PRO A 1173 44.24 -13.57 -23.72
C PRO A 1173 44.20 -14.66 -22.63
N VAL A 1174 43.60 -15.82 -22.93
CA VAL A 1174 43.76 -17.08 -22.18
C VAL A 1174 44.75 -17.94 -22.96
N LYS A 1175 45.94 -18.16 -22.41
CA LYS A 1175 47.07 -18.79 -23.12
C LYS A 1175 47.60 -20.00 -22.38
N LEU A 1176 48.03 -21.01 -23.12
CA LEU A 1176 48.94 -22.04 -22.66
C LEU A 1176 50.32 -21.78 -23.26
N ILE A 1177 51.34 -21.65 -22.42
CA ILE A 1177 52.71 -21.33 -22.83
C ILE A 1177 53.60 -22.52 -22.51
N GLY A 1178 54.15 -23.18 -23.52
CA GLY A 1178 55.05 -24.32 -23.38
C GLY A 1178 56.50 -23.90 -23.08
N ASN A 1179 57.32 -24.86 -22.66
CA ASN A 1179 58.71 -24.64 -22.25
C ASN A 1179 59.63 -24.05 -23.34
N TYR A 1180 59.26 -24.14 -24.62
CA TYR A 1180 60.00 -23.56 -25.77
C TYR A 1180 59.35 -22.30 -26.35
N ASN A 1181 58.49 -21.61 -25.59
CA ASN A 1181 57.69 -20.44 -26.01
C ASN A 1181 56.57 -20.74 -27.04
N ASP A 1182 56.30 -22.00 -27.34
CA ASP A 1182 55.11 -22.38 -28.11
C ASP A 1182 53.85 -21.98 -27.32
N THR A 1183 52.97 -21.18 -27.94
CA THR A 1183 51.80 -20.61 -27.27
C THR A 1183 50.52 -21.06 -27.96
N ILE A 1184 49.61 -21.66 -27.21
CA ILE A 1184 48.24 -21.94 -27.65
C ILE A 1184 47.33 -20.85 -27.07
N ASP A 1185 46.72 -20.05 -27.94
CA ASP A 1185 45.75 -19.02 -27.53
C ASP A 1185 44.33 -19.60 -27.56
N LEU A 1186 43.73 -19.74 -26.38
CA LEU A 1186 42.39 -20.30 -26.19
C LEU A 1186 41.28 -19.23 -26.22
N SER A 1187 41.63 -17.94 -26.38
CA SER A 1187 40.66 -16.83 -26.29
C SER A 1187 39.57 -16.90 -27.35
N PHE A 1188 39.89 -17.52 -28.49
CA PHE A 1188 39.00 -17.70 -29.64
C PHE A 1188 38.53 -19.15 -29.81
N SER A 1189 38.77 -20.00 -28.81
CA SER A 1189 38.22 -21.36 -28.78
C SER A 1189 36.70 -21.33 -28.59
N LYS A 1190 36.05 -22.46 -28.83
CA LYS A 1190 34.67 -22.66 -28.42
C LYS A 1190 34.61 -22.76 -26.89
N TRP A 1191 33.85 -21.87 -26.27
CA TRP A 1191 33.63 -21.81 -24.84
C TRP A 1191 32.20 -22.22 -24.50
N SER A 1192 32.07 -23.05 -23.48
CA SER A 1192 30.83 -23.53 -22.88
C SER A 1192 30.66 -22.90 -21.51
N TYR A 1193 29.46 -22.41 -21.20
CA TYR A 1193 29.22 -21.65 -19.97
C TYR A 1193 28.24 -22.38 -19.06
N LYS A 1194 28.45 -22.26 -17.75
CA LYS A 1194 27.46 -22.70 -16.75
C LYS A 1194 27.38 -21.75 -15.56
N VAL A 1195 26.15 -21.34 -15.25
CA VAL A 1195 25.87 -20.37 -14.19
C VAL A 1195 25.68 -21.07 -12.85
N GLY A 1196 26.46 -20.66 -11.84
CA GLY A 1196 26.32 -21.12 -10.46
C GLY A 1196 27.06 -22.41 -10.09
N LEU A 1197 26.92 -22.77 -8.82
CA LEU A 1197 27.40 -24.03 -8.23
C LEU A 1197 26.27 -25.06 -8.21
N ASN A 1198 26.59 -26.36 -8.28
CA ASN A 1198 25.63 -27.46 -8.26
C ASN A 1198 24.87 -27.52 -6.92
N GLY A 1199 25.53 -27.27 -5.79
CA GLY A 1199 24.91 -27.22 -4.46
C GLY A 1199 23.78 -26.19 -4.33
N LYS A 1200 23.83 -25.12 -5.15
CA LYS A 1200 22.76 -24.11 -5.21
C LYS A 1200 21.50 -24.67 -5.90
N LYS A 1201 21.63 -25.43 -7.00
CA LYS A 1201 20.51 -26.12 -7.66
C LYS A 1201 19.90 -27.22 -6.79
N GLN A 1202 20.72 -27.89 -5.98
CA GLN A 1202 20.28 -28.92 -5.05
C GLN A 1202 19.70 -28.38 -3.73
N GLN A 1203 19.66 -27.04 -3.57
CA GLN A 1203 19.18 -26.37 -2.36
C GLN A 1203 19.87 -26.88 -1.08
N VAL A 1204 21.17 -27.19 -1.15
CA VAL A 1204 21.92 -27.79 -0.03
C VAL A 1204 21.90 -26.89 1.21
N TYR A 1205 21.76 -25.57 1.03
CA TYR A 1205 21.63 -24.56 2.08
C TYR A 1205 20.26 -24.55 2.79
N LEU A 1206 19.23 -25.24 2.26
CA LEU A 1206 17.93 -25.39 2.91
C LEU A 1206 17.95 -26.62 3.83
N ASP A 1207 17.45 -26.43 5.05
CA ASP A 1207 17.38 -27.47 6.09
C ASP A 1207 16.50 -28.68 5.73
N ASN A 1208 15.59 -28.54 4.75
CA ASN A 1208 14.71 -29.61 4.27
C ASN A 1208 15.30 -30.39 3.08
N SER A 1209 16.53 -30.11 2.67
CA SER A 1209 17.17 -30.89 1.62
C SER A 1209 17.46 -32.31 2.14
N ASN A 1210 17.09 -33.35 1.37
CA ASN A 1210 17.43 -34.76 1.64
C ASN A 1210 18.95 -35.05 1.51
N SER A 1211 19.80 -34.04 1.71
CA SER A 1211 21.26 -34.10 1.56
C SER A 1211 21.90 -34.72 2.80
N SER A 1212 22.71 -35.76 2.64
CA SER A 1212 23.61 -36.21 3.71
C SER A 1212 24.74 -35.19 3.92
N TRP A 1213 24.95 -34.80 5.18
CA TRP A 1213 26.05 -33.94 5.62
C TRP A 1213 27.03 -34.74 6.47
N ASN A 1214 28.33 -34.43 6.39
CA ASN A 1214 29.33 -35.05 7.24
C ASN A 1214 29.31 -34.39 8.63
N THR A 1215 29.24 -35.20 9.69
CA THR A 1215 29.25 -34.77 11.10
C THR A 1215 30.45 -35.38 11.82
N GLY A 1216 31.19 -34.59 12.62
CA GLY A 1216 32.32 -35.08 13.44
C GLY A 1216 33.48 -34.09 13.61
N ASP A 1217 34.36 -34.36 14.59
CA ASP A 1217 35.47 -33.47 15.04
C ASP A 1217 36.60 -33.26 14.03
N MET A 1218 36.63 -34.01 12.92
CA MET A 1218 37.57 -33.79 11.83
C MET A 1218 37.04 -32.71 10.89
N PHE A 1219 37.25 -31.45 11.28
CA PHE A 1219 37.11 -30.32 10.38
C PHE A 1219 38.14 -30.44 9.25
N PRO A 1220 37.71 -30.48 7.98
CA PRO A 1220 38.62 -30.30 6.87
C PRO A 1220 39.08 -28.83 6.86
N LYS A 1221 40.11 -28.51 7.64
CA LYS A 1221 40.78 -27.21 7.53
C LYS A 1221 41.33 -27.12 6.11
N LYS A 1222 40.83 -26.15 5.33
CA LYS A 1222 41.31 -25.80 3.98
C LYS A 1222 40.89 -26.75 2.85
N VAL A 1223 39.72 -27.40 2.92
CA VAL A 1223 39.13 -28.01 1.70
C VAL A 1223 38.31 -26.92 0.99
N PRO A 1224 38.79 -26.39 -0.16
CA PRO A 1224 38.05 -25.37 -0.91
C PRO A 1224 36.75 -25.96 -1.47
N PHE A 1225 35.78 -25.09 -1.74
CA PHE A 1225 34.46 -25.47 -2.25
C PHE A 1225 33.70 -26.41 -1.32
N THR A 1226 33.72 -26.09 -0.03
CA THR A 1226 32.97 -26.86 0.98
C THR A 1226 31.84 -26.02 1.54
N TRP A 1227 30.63 -26.56 1.51
CA TRP A 1227 29.51 -25.99 2.26
C TRP A 1227 29.67 -26.30 3.74
N TYR A 1228 29.48 -25.28 4.58
CA TYR A 1228 29.49 -25.42 6.03
C TYR A 1228 28.11 -25.08 6.60
N LYS A 1229 27.74 -25.83 7.64
CA LYS A 1229 26.51 -25.61 8.42
C LYS A 1229 26.87 -25.70 9.90
N ALA A 1230 26.62 -24.64 10.66
CA ALA A 1230 26.81 -24.63 12.12
C ALA A 1230 25.47 -24.71 12.85
N CYS A 1231 25.44 -25.29 14.04
CA CYS A 1231 24.25 -25.33 14.90
C CYS A 1231 24.60 -24.96 16.35
N VAL A 1232 23.69 -24.24 17.01
CA VAL A 1232 23.85 -23.78 18.40
C VAL A 1232 23.00 -24.65 19.32
N GLY A 1233 23.63 -25.45 20.18
CA GLY A 1233 22.99 -26.01 21.38
C GLY A 1233 22.11 -27.27 21.24
N GLN A 1234 22.16 -28.05 20.15
CA GLN A 1234 21.46 -29.34 20.03
C GLN A 1234 22.24 -30.39 19.24
N ALA A 1235 22.14 -31.67 19.63
CA ALA A 1235 22.87 -32.83 19.07
C ALA A 1235 22.59 -33.14 17.59
N THR A 1236 21.53 -32.59 17.00
CA THR A 1236 21.16 -32.78 15.60
C THR A 1236 20.57 -31.50 15.00
N CYS A 1237 21.09 -31.07 13.85
CA CYS A 1237 20.58 -29.94 13.08
C CYS A 1237 19.30 -30.35 12.32
N SER A 1238 18.14 -30.31 12.98
CA SER A 1238 16.86 -30.77 12.40
C SER A 1238 15.73 -29.74 12.52
N VAL A 1239 16.00 -28.46 12.23
CA VAL A 1239 14.97 -27.40 12.21
C VAL A 1239 15.10 -26.57 10.93
N PRO A 1240 14.02 -26.28 10.18
CA PRO A 1240 14.09 -25.52 8.93
C PRO A 1240 14.57 -24.07 9.09
N MET A 1241 15.70 -23.68 8.49
CA MET A 1241 16.04 -22.27 8.22
C MET A 1241 15.42 -21.82 6.89
N ASP A 1242 14.58 -20.78 6.96
CA ASP A 1242 13.91 -20.12 5.84
C ASP A 1242 14.69 -18.84 5.45
N GLU A 1243 15.04 -18.70 4.16
CA GLU A 1243 15.80 -17.54 3.63
C GLU A 1243 15.04 -16.21 3.77
N LYS A 1244 13.72 -16.24 4.04
CA LYS A 1244 12.88 -15.05 4.18
C LYS A 1244 13.09 -14.23 5.47
N THR A 1245 13.95 -14.68 6.38
CA THR A 1245 14.05 -14.07 7.73
C THR A 1245 15.03 -12.90 7.84
N PHE A 1246 15.75 -12.53 6.78
CA PHE A 1246 16.73 -11.43 6.82
C PHE A 1246 16.29 -10.17 6.08
N GLY A 1247 15.21 -9.57 6.57
CA GLY A 1247 14.94 -8.14 6.42
C GLY A 1247 15.51 -7.37 7.63
N ALA A 1248 16.05 -6.18 7.41
CA ALA A 1248 16.87 -5.39 8.33
C ALA A 1248 16.19 -4.86 9.63
N SER A 1249 15.43 -5.68 10.37
CA SER A 1249 14.69 -5.22 11.56
C SER A 1249 14.86 -6.04 12.85
N GLN A 1250 15.74 -7.03 12.94
CA GLN A 1250 15.90 -7.80 14.18
C GLN A 1250 17.30 -7.69 14.80
N CYS A 1251 17.49 -6.63 15.58
CA CYS A 1251 18.28 -6.69 16.81
C CYS A 1251 17.39 -6.13 17.92
N ASN A 1252 16.38 -6.90 18.34
CA ASN A 1252 15.58 -6.58 19.51
C ASN A 1252 16.01 -7.45 20.69
N TYR A 1253 16.28 -6.78 21.81
CA TYR A 1253 16.65 -7.35 23.10
C TYR A 1253 15.47 -8.16 23.67
N SER A 1254 15.43 -9.46 23.39
CA SER A 1254 14.87 -10.45 24.31
C SER A 1254 15.53 -11.81 24.07
N SER A 1255 16.05 -12.35 25.17
CA SER A 1255 16.58 -13.70 25.40
C SER A 1255 16.17 -14.84 24.43
N SER A 1256 16.65 -14.82 23.18
CA SER A 1256 16.57 -15.98 22.28
C SER A 1256 17.89 -16.14 21.55
N ARG A 1257 18.60 -17.20 21.92
CA ARG A 1257 19.91 -17.60 21.38
C ARG A 1257 19.75 -17.99 19.90
N ARG A 1258 20.13 -17.14 18.94
CA ARG A 1258 20.36 -17.56 17.54
C ARG A 1258 21.49 -16.76 16.92
N LEU A 1259 22.68 -17.38 16.83
CA LEU A 1259 23.71 -16.98 15.88
C LEU A 1259 23.21 -17.32 14.47
N ALA A 1260 23.27 -16.36 13.55
CA ALA A 1260 23.01 -16.57 12.14
C ALA A 1260 24.07 -17.52 11.56
N VAL A 1261 23.63 -18.61 10.93
CA VAL A 1261 24.50 -19.57 10.28
C VAL A 1261 24.42 -19.27 8.79
N GLN A 1262 25.41 -18.55 8.27
CA GLN A 1262 25.54 -18.35 6.84
C GLN A 1262 26.32 -19.54 6.28
N ALA A 1263 25.70 -20.35 5.42
CA ALA A 1263 26.42 -21.34 4.65
C ALA A 1263 27.29 -20.58 3.63
N THR A 1264 28.57 -20.45 3.95
CA THR A 1264 29.58 -19.91 3.02
C THR A 1264 30.37 -21.09 2.46
N CYS A 1265 30.58 -21.07 1.14
CA CYS A 1265 31.56 -21.94 0.50
C CYS A 1265 32.92 -21.27 0.70
N ALA A 1266 33.83 -21.88 1.46
CA ALA A 1266 35.17 -21.34 1.71
C ALA A 1266 36.13 -21.64 0.56
#